data_AF-A0A1G0KWC7-F1
#
_entry.id   AF-A0A1G0KWC7-F1
#
_cell.length_a   1.000
_cell.length_b   1.000
_cell.length_c   1.000
_cell.angle_alpha   90.00
_cell.angle_beta   90.00
_cell.angle_gamma   90.00
#
_symmetry.space_group_name_H-M   'P 1'
#
loop_
_entity.id
_entity.type
_entity.pdbx_description
1 polymer ?
#
loop_
_entity_poly.entity_id
_entity_poly.type
_entity_poly.pdbx_seq_one_letter_code
_entity_poly.pdbx_strand_id
1 'polypeptide(L)'
;MIDFHLGINLGHDRSAAIVRNGEIQVAIQQERLDRRKHSIGVMHQSIDDPRQVQLPLEAIHYCLDHCGIGLEELATISANMPGDDHSREILRRGLGARLESRFRAIPSHHLAHAYSAYWPSGFDEALVMVVDASGSTLPDRSIESYSLYLGREGRLLPYHSEGVEAHLAGLSTLGFVYEYISRKAGFTTEVGGSVSVPEAGKLMGLAPYGSHQEHWHPWVRRRPGNCSLAVSAYDIFLEVAALEKRYDDGVGKPYLRPYLVDLAYKVQREIEDAVIHVADIALRDAGMKKVCLAGGVALNSVANYKLYRQLDLDDIFIFPAAGDAGIAAGCALWAYAGHDASPQRPPLKVGTLGSPYSREAILEAAGKYDDQIRVEILTPDQVIPRSAEVLARGNILARFEGGSEFGPRALGHRSILADPTFARMKDVVNARVKFREAFRPFAPVIPLEDVSIVFEQEVPAPFMLLVSDIKEEYRAKIPSVTHYDGTGRVQTVTPDENPYFHGLCRELADRRGGPPVLLNTSFNVAGQPIVETPEEAVATFIGTSIDYLCIEDIWISKRGQSLLDYRQHLAQASDSALPQGLPAGQPAVDDLMRQLDRALFFGETERCPWSDEELRELSRLGARYKETSLLFRDAPFGGTVRTRLSEDAVLILDPLGKSDLIDLSGRAPPLRLSYGEVKWLLAVCAGTGRMEELRLEQQLTRREARERVEQARLRLQARRIKFPPIADVSLGREDVPLLNYELTLEPFADPEFRIGERLEALRRVLERAEYRENAIGKVLGVSSLQMIEPTHLHYFDQYKLPRNEFGDLVRLFLLRGSVSESGARLLFGEGLFDSLVRLGILVPRGGLWSSRIDIFCVDDLYIATDHRYMLYPEDAIAEQPVMYIGLDSMGLVHTAPRGPAGKVLDLCTGSGVQALVASRYASAVVGVDLQPRAVRFARFNAQLNGIDNVRFAQGDLYAAVAGERFDILLANPPFVPSPHADGLTFRDGGSEGEAILRRIVAEAVDHLNPSGRLHIVTDLVDLKGYRAKLSDWWQGGGADMLVLHTADRDEILFSVPHCHWPFGQSVEEYNAELERWVDNFRDSKLAAVNFGYILVHRRPEMEGISYFSRCIHNPDTPIHAQVSNYFVQRELLSKAGKQGYRIDIASALRVRIDRGLNDSRTRIELYVEGDPYYTTYSIDKATLLELQSITESTPPAFTYIHAGNRAWVEDLVGKGVLRLTASPQVAREARAKSTHSARIVVAPPRHEAEEEGPFWMAAIAEMSTKTTPTCLSSYLRK
;
A
#
# COMPACT_ATOMS: atom_id res chain seq x y z
N MET A 1 -15.10 45.28 -14.24
CA MET A 1 -16.11 44.20 -14.30
C MET A 1 -16.33 43.70 -12.87
N ILE A 2 -17.24 42.75 -12.65
CA ILE A 2 -17.31 42.06 -11.35
C ILE A 2 -16.16 41.04 -11.34
N ASP A 3 -15.31 41.09 -10.31
CA ASP A 3 -13.97 40.50 -10.31
C ASP A 3 -13.69 39.78 -8.98
N PHE A 4 -14.62 38.90 -8.58
CA PHE A 4 -14.50 38.10 -7.35
C PHE A 4 -14.05 36.68 -7.67
N HIS A 5 -13.02 36.22 -6.97
CA HIS A 5 -12.40 34.92 -7.17
C HIS A 5 -12.54 34.09 -5.90
N LEU A 6 -13.31 33.00 -5.95
CA LEU A 6 -13.49 32.08 -4.82
C LEU A 6 -12.43 30.97 -4.87
N GLY A 7 -11.73 30.78 -3.77
CA GLY A 7 -10.82 29.66 -3.53
C GLY A 7 -11.30 28.79 -2.37
N ILE A 8 -11.11 27.47 -2.47
CA ILE A 8 -11.63 26.47 -1.53
C ILE A 8 -10.55 25.42 -1.22
N ASN A 9 -10.33 25.11 0.06
CA ASN A 9 -9.58 23.93 0.48
C ASN A 9 -10.53 22.74 0.68
N LEU A 10 -10.20 21.60 0.06
CA LEU A 10 -10.97 20.35 0.14
C LEU A 10 -10.32 19.28 1.04
N GLY A 11 -9.09 19.50 1.51
CA GLY A 11 -8.36 18.57 2.36
C GLY A 11 -8.84 18.54 3.82
N HIS A 12 -7.92 18.32 4.75
CA HIS A 12 -8.13 18.62 6.16
C HIS A 12 -8.06 20.14 6.38
N ASP A 13 -8.50 20.65 7.53
CA ASP A 13 -8.59 22.11 7.79
C ASP A 13 -9.33 22.90 6.68
N ARG A 14 -10.45 22.34 6.18
CA ARG A 14 -11.25 22.92 5.08
C ARG A 14 -11.55 24.41 5.31
N SER A 15 -11.50 25.18 4.24
CA SER A 15 -11.62 26.65 4.28
C SER A 15 -12.14 27.21 2.97
N ALA A 16 -12.59 28.47 2.99
CA ALA A 16 -12.91 29.24 1.80
C ALA A 16 -12.32 30.65 1.92
N ALA A 17 -12.02 31.27 0.77
CA ALA A 17 -11.54 32.65 0.68
C ALA A 17 -12.03 33.32 -0.61
N ILE A 18 -12.30 34.63 -0.56
CA ILE A 18 -12.62 35.43 -1.74
C ILE A 18 -11.57 36.52 -1.92
N VAL A 19 -11.04 36.60 -3.15
CA VAL A 19 -10.11 37.64 -3.61
C VAL A 19 -10.81 38.58 -4.59
N ARG A 20 -10.46 39.86 -4.55
CA ARG A 20 -10.88 40.88 -5.52
C ARG A 20 -9.74 41.87 -5.75
N ASN A 21 -9.42 42.22 -7.00
CA ASN A 21 -8.29 43.10 -7.33
C ASN A 21 -6.96 42.68 -6.65
N GLY A 22 -6.75 41.38 -6.44
CA GLY A 22 -5.57 40.83 -5.74
C GLY A 22 -5.59 40.91 -4.21
N GLU A 23 -6.57 41.58 -3.60
CA GLU A 23 -6.76 41.65 -2.14
C GLU A 23 -7.66 40.52 -1.65
N ILE A 24 -7.25 39.81 -0.60
CA ILE A 24 -8.10 38.82 0.09
C ILE A 24 -9.15 39.60 0.89
N GLN A 25 -10.40 39.61 0.42
CA GLN A 25 -11.50 40.34 1.05
C GLN A 25 -11.97 39.64 2.33
N VAL A 26 -12.05 38.31 2.28
CA VAL A 26 -12.53 37.47 3.38
C VAL A 26 -11.95 36.06 3.24
N ALA A 27 -11.60 35.42 4.35
CA ALA A 27 -11.18 34.02 4.43
C ALA A 27 -11.53 33.42 5.80
N ILE A 28 -12.11 32.22 5.81
CA ILE A 28 -12.54 31.55 7.05
C ILE A 28 -12.31 30.03 6.99
N GLN A 29 -11.95 29.44 8.14
CA GLN A 29 -11.82 28.00 8.31
C GLN A 29 -13.17 27.40 8.71
N GLN A 30 -13.56 26.29 8.08
CA GLN A 30 -14.81 25.58 8.35
C GLN A 30 -14.95 25.16 9.83
N GLU A 31 -13.83 24.84 10.51
CA GLU A 31 -13.82 24.52 11.95
C GLU A 31 -14.30 25.68 12.86
N ARG A 32 -14.21 26.94 12.40
CA ARG A 32 -14.69 28.11 13.15
C ARG A 32 -16.22 28.11 13.21
N LEU A 33 -16.88 27.56 12.18
CA LEU A 33 -18.32 27.61 11.96
C LEU A 33 -19.03 26.34 12.46
N ASP A 34 -18.57 25.15 12.05
CA ASP A 34 -19.16 23.88 12.49
C ASP A 34 -18.70 23.43 13.89
N ARG A 35 -17.77 24.17 14.49
CA ARG A 35 -17.15 23.94 15.80
C ARG A 35 -16.39 22.60 15.92
N ARG A 36 -16.08 21.94 14.79
CA ARG A 36 -15.30 20.68 14.72
C ARG A 36 -13.86 20.98 14.36
N LYS A 37 -12.98 20.89 15.36
CA LYS A 37 -11.54 21.09 15.18
C LYS A 37 -10.99 20.15 14.10
N HIS A 38 -10.20 20.68 13.17
CA HIS A 38 -9.71 20.00 11.97
C HIS A 38 -10.82 19.44 11.06
N SER A 39 -11.92 20.18 10.85
CA SER A 39 -13.11 19.75 10.11
C SER A 39 -12.82 19.09 8.75
N ILE A 40 -12.86 17.75 8.73
CA ILE A 40 -12.67 16.92 7.52
C ILE A 40 -13.95 16.82 6.69
N GLY A 41 -13.80 16.74 5.37
CA GLY A 41 -14.92 16.67 4.41
C GLY A 41 -15.53 15.29 4.18
N VAL A 42 -15.17 14.26 4.93
CA VAL A 42 -15.50 12.86 4.62
C VAL A 42 -16.64 12.36 5.50
N MET A 43 -17.69 11.79 4.89
CA MET A 43 -18.73 11.06 5.64
C MET A 43 -18.13 9.75 6.18
N HIS A 44 -18.56 9.28 7.35
CA HIS A 44 -18.04 8.07 8.02
C HIS A 44 -18.27 6.73 7.26
N GLN A 45 -18.67 6.78 5.99
CA GLN A 45 -18.92 5.64 5.09
C GLN A 45 -18.21 5.79 3.73
N SER A 46 -17.30 6.78 3.59
CA SER A 46 -16.77 7.25 2.29
C SER A 46 -15.25 7.31 2.20
N ILE A 47 -14.51 6.60 3.08
CA ILE A 47 -13.03 6.71 3.17
C ILE A 47 -12.33 6.22 1.89
N ASP A 48 -12.95 5.29 1.16
CA ASP A 48 -12.36 4.62 0.00
C ASP A 48 -12.58 5.36 -1.35
N ASP A 49 -13.21 6.55 -1.34
CA ASP A 49 -13.40 7.36 -2.55
C ASP A 49 -13.17 8.87 -2.31
N PRO A 50 -11.98 9.42 -2.65
CA PRO A 50 -11.68 10.84 -2.45
C PRO A 50 -12.62 11.79 -3.20
N ARG A 51 -13.32 11.33 -4.24
CA ARG A 51 -14.33 12.13 -4.94
C ARG A 51 -15.55 12.41 -4.05
N GLN A 52 -15.76 11.70 -2.95
CA GLN A 52 -16.93 11.88 -2.06
C GLN A 52 -16.78 13.01 -1.03
N VAL A 53 -15.66 13.73 -1.03
CA VAL A 53 -15.43 14.91 -0.16
C VAL A 53 -16.56 15.95 -0.28
N GLN A 54 -16.98 16.48 0.87
CA GLN A 54 -17.97 17.53 1.02
C GLN A 54 -17.33 18.92 1.00
N LEU A 55 -17.92 19.83 0.21
CA LEU A 55 -17.56 21.25 0.21
C LEU A 55 -17.79 21.88 1.60
N PRO A 56 -16.94 22.84 2.01
CA PRO A 56 -17.17 23.65 3.22
C PRO A 56 -18.23 24.74 2.92
N LEU A 57 -19.49 24.32 2.76
CA LEU A 57 -20.58 25.20 2.32
C LEU A 57 -20.82 26.38 3.27
N GLU A 58 -20.63 26.20 4.58
CA GLU A 58 -20.77 27.27 5.57
C GLU A 58 -19.68 28.32 5.39
N ALA A 59 -18.42 27.91 5.19
CA ALA A 59 -17.31 28.84 4.89
C ALA A 59 -17.52 29.56 3.55
N ILE A 60 -18.05 28.87 2.53
CA ILE A 60 -18.37 29.46 1.22
C ILE A 60 -19.47 30.52 1.36
N HIS A 61 -20.57 30.21 2.06
CA HIS A 61 -21.65 31.18 2.30
C HIS A 61 -21.17 32.37 3.14
N TYR A 62 -20.42 32.15 4.22
CA TYR A 62 -19.83 33.21 5.04
C TYR A 62 -19.03 34.22 4.20
N CYS A 63 -18.22 33.73 3.24
CA CYS A 63 -17.45 34.60 2.35
C CYS A 63 -18.33 35.38 1.35
N LEU A 64 -19.35 34.72 0.79
CA LEU A 64 -20.30 35.34 -0.14
C LEU A 64 -21.17 36.41 0.54
N ASP A 65 -21.66 36.13 1.74
CA ASP A 65 -22.46 37.03 2.57
C ASP A 65 -21.66 38.27 2.98
N HIS A 66 -20.38 38.10 3.35
CA HIS A 66 -19.46 39.22 3.60
C HIS A 66 -19.34 40.15 2.40
N CYS A 67 -19.17 39.59 1.21
CA CYS A 67 -19.02 40.36 -0.02
C CYS A 67 -20.36 40.89 -0.57
N GLY A 68 -21.50 40.42 -0.06
CA GLY A 68 -22.84 40.78 -0.52
C GLY A 68 -23.19 40.28 -1.93
N ILE A 69 -22.66 39.11 -2.34
CA ILE A 69 -22.75 38.59 -3.72
C ILE A 69 -23.26 37.14 -3.77
N GLY A 70 -23.87 36.76 -4.89
CA GLY A 70 -24.20 35.36 -5.20
C GLY A 70 -23.09 34.58 -5.91
N LEU A 71 -23.18 33.25 -5.93
CA LEU A 71 -22.26 32.36 -6.67
C LEU A 71 -22.14 32.69 -8.17
N GLU A 72 -23.19 33.23 -8.78
CA GLU A 72 -23.22 33.62 -10.20
C GLU A 72 -22.47 34.93 -10.51
N GLU A 73 -22.04 35.67 -9.48
CA GLU A 73 -21.27 36.91 -9.62
C GLU A 73 -19.76 36.66 -9.52
N LEU A 74 -19.33 35.45 -9.17
CA LEU A 74 -17.93 35.05 -9.13
C LEU A 74 -17.34 34.95 -10.55
N ALA A 75 -16.18 35.58 -10.78
CA ALA A 75 -15.43 35.45 -12.03
C ALA A 75 -14.84 34.05 -12.18
N THR A 76 -14.25 33.51 -11.10
CA THR A 76 -13.71 32.14 -11.07
C THR A 76 -13.96 31.44 -9.74
N ILE A 77 -13.98 30.11 -9.78
CA ILE A 77 -13.97 29.23 -8.59
C ILE A 77 -12.80 28.25 -8.75
N SER A 78 -11.91 28.20 -7.77
CA SER A 78 -10.78 27.25 -7.75
C SER A 78 -10.78 26.47 -6.43
N ALA A 79 -10.39 25.21 -6.49
CA ALA A 79 -10.27 24.36 -5.33
C ALA A 79 -9.14 23.34 -5.54
N ASN A 80 -8.60 22.81 -4.45
CA ASN A 80 -7.54 21.81 -4.49
C ASN A 80 -7.53 20.94 -3.21
N MET A 81 -6.84 19.80 -3.29
CA MET A 81 -6.56 18.85 -2.22
C MET A 81 -5.17 18.20 -2.46
N PRO A 82 -4.49 17.73 -1.41
CA PRO A 82 -3.27 16.94 -1.57
C PRO A 82 -3.56 15.54 -2.16
N GLY A 83 -2.54 14.88 -2.68
CA GLY A 83 -2.68 13.63 -3.45
C GLY A 83 -3.26 13.84 -4.85
N ASP A 84 -4.15 12.95 -5.28
CA ASP A 84 -4.82 13.00 -6.58
C ASP A 84 -5.94 14.06 -6.58
N ASP A 85 -5.81 15.12 -7.40
CA ASP A 85 -6.73 16.25 -7.37
C ASP A 85 -8.07 15.95 -8.08
N HIS A 86 -9.11 15.67 -7.29
CA HIS A 86 -10.50 15.49 -7.74
C HIS A 86 -11.37 16.76 -7.64
N SER A 87 -10.77 17.93 -7.35
CA SER A 87 -11.46 19.20 -7.08
C SER A 87 -12.56 19.56 -8.08
N ARG A 88 -12.28 19.43 -9.39
CA ARG A 88 -13.22 19.80 -10.46
C ARG A 88 -14.50 18.95 -10.46
N GLU A 89 -14.39 17.67 -10.14
CA GLU A 89 -15.56 16.78 -10.02
C GLU A 89 -16.39 17.12 -8.78
N ILE A 90 -15.71 17.35 -7.65
CA ILE A 90 -16.31 17.73 -6.37
C ILE A 90 -17.07 19.06 -6.50
N LEU A 91 -16.47 20.08 -7.12
CA LEU A 91 -17.11 21.37 -7.43
C LEU A 91 -18.33 21.21 -8.33
N ARG A 92 -18.23 20.39 -9.40
CA ARG A 92 -19.34 20.13 -10.33
C ARG A 92 -20.52 19.45 -9.64
N ARG A 93 -20.27 18.54 -8.69
CA ARG A 93 -21.33 17.91 -7.88
C ARG A 93 -21.94 18.88 -6.87
N GLY A 94 -21.10 19.62 -6.13
CA GLY A 94 -21.54 20.42 -4.98
C GLY A 94 -22.13 21.79 -5.32
N LEU A 95 -21.61 22.47 -6.36
CA LEU A 95 -22.09 23.78 -6.80
C LEU A 95 -22.92 23.71 -8.11
N GLY A 96 -22.89 22.56 -8.79
CA GLY A 96 -23.68 22.28 -9.99
C GLY A 96 -23.00 22.69 -11.31
N ALA A 97 -23.33 21.95 -12.38
CA ALA A 97 -22.71 22.09 -13.70
C ALA A 97 -22.93 23.45 -14.40
N ARG A 98 -23.86 24.30 -13.91
CA ARG A 98 -24.08 25.65 -14.48
C ARG A 98 -22.88 26.58 -14.26
N LEU A 99 -22.12 26.36 -13.19
CA LEU A 99 -20.94 27.16 -12.83
C LEU A 99 -19.63 26.59 -13.43
N GLU A 100 -19.70 25.50 -14.21
CA GLU A 100 -18.51 24.77 -14.68
C GLU A 100 -17.57 25.60 -15.57
N SER A 101 -18.10 26.61 -16.29
CA SER A 101 -17.31 27.58 -17.06
C SER A 101 -16.45 28.51 -16.19
N ARG A 102 -16.78 28.65 -14.90
CA ARG A 102 -16.05 29.47 -13.91
C ARG A 102 -14.98 28.66 -13.17
N PHE A 103 -14.99 27.33 -13.27
CA PHE A 103 -14.02 26.49 -12.55
C PHE A 103 -12.60 26.64 -13.12
N ARG A 104 -11.60 26.73 -12.25
CA ARG A 104 -10.18 26.80 -12.57
C ARG A 104 -9.41 25.78 -11.73
N ALA A 105 -8.68 24.87 -12.36
CA ALA A 105 -7.90 23.84 -11.70
C ALA A 105 -6.43 24.26 -11.61
N ILE A 106 -5.90 24.34 -10.39
CA ILE A 106 -4.49 24.63 -10.13
C ILE A 106 -3.68 23.32 -10.23
N PRO A 107 -2.50 23.28 -10.87
CA PRO A 107 -1.82 22.02 -11.18
C PRO A 107 -1.01 21.38 -10.03
N SER A 108 -0.90 22.01 -8.86
CA SER A 108 -0.13 21.50 -7.72
C SER A 108 -0.66 22.09 -6.41
N HIS A 109 -0.67 21.27 -5.36
CA HIS A 109 -0.97 21.67 -3.99
C HIS A 109 0.07 22.64 -3.44
N HIS A 110 1.36 22.32 -3.64
CA HIS A 110 2.44 23.23 -3.27
C HIS A 110 2.39 24.56 -4.04
N LEU A 111 1.92 24.58 -5.29
CA LEU A 111 1.73 25.85 -5.99
C LEU A 111 0.66 26.71 -5.32
N ALA A 112 -0.41 26.12 -4.77
CA ALA A 112 -1.43 26.88 -4.04
C ALA A 112 -0.85 27.48 -2.75
N HIS A 113 -0.07 26.71 -1.99
CA HIS A 113 0.71 27.23 -0.85
C HIS A 113 1.67 28.36 -1.26
N ALA A 114 2.40 28.21 -2.35
CA ALA A 114 3.33 29.23 -2.82
C ALA A 114 2.62 30.54 -3.19
N TYR A 115 1.42 30.47 -3.80
CA TYR A 115 0.59 31.66 -4.03
C TYR A 115 0.08 32.28 -2.73
N SER A 116 -0.33 31.49 -1.72
CA SER A 116 -0.81 32.03 -0.44
C SER A 116 0.28 32.80 0.33
N ALA A 117 1.56 32.51 0.12
CA ALA A 117 2.67 33.26 0.71
C ALA A 117 3.22 34.39 -0.18
N TYR A 118 3.58 34.11 -1.44
CA TYR A 118 4.29 35.12 -2.26
C TYR A 118 3.41 36.28 -2.70
N TRP A 119 2.15 36.04 -3.07
CA TRP A 119 1.28 37.11 -3.54
C TRP A 119 0.99 38.19 -2.48
N PRO A 120 0.57 37.84 -1.25
CA PRO A 120 0.34 38.82 -0.19
C PRO A 120 1.61 39.31 0.52
N SER A 121 2.81 38.82 0.18
CA SER A 121 4.06 39.22 0.87
C SER A 121 4.45 40.69 0.69
N GLY A 122 4.01 41.33 -0.40
CA GLY A 122 4.55 42.63 -0.83
C GLY A 122 5.96 42.58 -1.42
N PHE A 123 6.55 41.39 -1.63
CA PHE A 123 7.88 41.25 -2.21
C PHE A 123 7.83 41.20 -3.74
N ASP A 124 8.62 42.05 -4.40
CA ASP A 124 8.82 42.02 -5.85
C ASP A 124 9.61 40.77 -6.27
N GLU A 125 10.66 40.44 -5.52
CA GLU A 125 11.38 39.17 -5.63
C GLU A 125 11.62 38.49 -4.27
N ALA A 126 11.52 37.16 -4.25
CA ALA A 126 11.77 36.33 -3.08
C ALA A 126 11.97 34.86 -3.48
N LEU A 127 12.74 34.11 -2.68
CA LEU A 127 12.63 32.65 -2.68
C LEU A 127 11.32 32.26 -2.00
N VAL A 128 10.57 31.33 -2.57
CA VAL A 128 9.31 30.84 -2.01
C VAL A 128 9.47 29.37 -1.72
N MET A 129 9.44 29.00 -0.44
CA MET A 129 9.69 27.64 0.02
C MET A 129 8.43 27.07 0.67
N VAL A 130 7.93 26.00 0.08
CA VAL A 130 6.79 25.23 0.56
C VAL A 130 7.32 23.94 1.18
N VAL A 131 7.03 23.68 2.46
CA VAL A 131 7.44 22.46 3.16
C VAL A 131 6.24 21.89 3.88
N ASP A 132 5.86 20.66 3.54
CA ASP A 132 4.65 20.04 4.05
C ASP A 132 4.83 18.56 4.45
N ALA A 133 3.75 17.95 4.94
CA ALA A 133 3.64 16.50 5.09
C ALA A 133 3.54 15.82 3.73
N SER A 134 2.65 16.30 2.85
CA SER A 134 2.44 15.79 1.48
C SER A 134 1.69 16.80 0.62
N GLY A 135 2.20 17.10 -0.58
CA GLY A 135 1.46 17.85 -1.61
C GLY A 135 0.71 16.95 -2.59
N SER A 136 0.70 17.33 -3.87
CA SER A 136 0.05 16.56 -4.93
C SER A 136 0.79 15.28 -5.28
N THR A 137 0.07 14.29 -5.81
CA THR A 137 0.68 13.17 -6.54
C THR A 137 1.21 13.71 -7.87
N LEU A 138 2.51 13.56 -8.12
CA LEU A 138 3.13 13.96 -9.38
C LEU A 138 2.92 12.88 -10.46
N PRO A 139 3.11 13.19 -11.76
CA PRO A 139 2.87 12.22 -12.85
C PRO A 139 3.73 10.95 -12.79
N ASP A 140 4.85 10.98 -12.05
CA ASP A 140 5.74 9.84 -11.77
C ASP A 140 5.33 9.02 -10.53
N ARG A 141 4.20 9.35 -9.90
CA ARG A 141 3.68 8.78 -8.64
C ARG A 141 4.51 9.09 -7.38
N SER A 142 5.47 10.00 -7.46
CA SER A 142 6.03 10.62 -6.26
C SER A 142 5.03 11.60 -5.64
N ILE A 143 5.18 11.86 -4.34
CA ILE A 143 4.41 12.86 -3.60
C ILE A 143 5.33 14.05 -3.34
N GLU A 144 4.85 15.28 -3.59
CA GLU A 144 5.60 16.50 -3.26
C GLU A 144 5.93 16.52 -1.74
N SER A 145 7.22 16.60 -1.36
CA SER A 145 7.65 16.77 0.04
C SER A 145 7.97 18.22 0.37
N TYR A 146 8.68 18.91 -0.53
CA TYR A 146 8.89 20.35 -0.47
C TYR A 146 9.21 20.89 -1.87
N SER A 147 8.86 22.14 -2.10
CA SER A 147 9.04 22.80 -3.40
C SER A 147 9.55 24.22 -3.21
N LEU A 148 10.48 24.61 -4.07
CA LEU A 148 11.06 25.95 -4.13
C LEU A 148 10.64 26.62 -5.43
N TYR A 149 10.22 27.88 -5.34
CA TYR A 149 9.93 28.72 -6.48
C TYR A 149 10.68 30.04 -6.35
N LEU A 150 11.15 30.60 -7.47
CA LEU A 150 11.60 31.98 -7.53
C LEU A 150 10.40 32.87 -7.84
N GLY A 151 10.01 33.68 -6.86
CA GLY A 151 9.05 34.76 -7.06
C GLY A 151 9.75 35.94 -7.72
N ARG A 152 9.28 36.36 -8.89
CA ARG A 152 9.70 37.60 -9.58
C ARG A 152 8.55 38.24 -10.32
N GLU A 153 8.32 39.54 -10.10
CA GLU A 153 7.31 40.35 -10.81
C GLU A 153 5.90 39.72 -10.79
N GLY A 154 5.52 39.08 -9.67
CA GLY A 154 4.22 38.41 -9.51
C GLY A 154 4.11 37.01 -10.12
N ARG A 155 5.17 36.51 -10.75
CA ARG A 155 5.27 35.14 -11.27
C ARG A 155 6.02 34.25 -10.29
N LEU A 156 5.62 32.98 -10.22
CA LEU A 156 6.34 31.92 -9.52
C LEU A 156 6.95 30.97 -10.56
N LEU A 157 8.28 30.90 -10.59
CA LEU A 157 9.04 30.00 -11.45
C LEU A 157 9.55 28.83 -10.61
N PRO A 158 9.23 27.56 -10.95
CA PRO A 158 9.79 26.41 -10.23
C PRO A 158 11.32 26.45 -10.23
N TYR A 159 11.93 26.28 -9.05
CA TYR A 159 13.38 26.22 -8.85
C TYR A 159 13.83 24.80 -8.53
N HIS A 160 13.16 24.18 -7.55
CA HIS A 160 13.43 22.83 -7.07
C HIS A 160 12.10 22.20 -6.64
N SER A 161 11.98 20.88 -6.76
CA SER A 161 10.91 20.14 -6.08
C SER A 161 11.47 18.79 -5.68
N GLU A 162 11.31 18.42 -4.42
CA GLU A 162 11.69 17.10 -3.93
C GLU A 162 10.42 16.24 -3.86
N GLY A 163 10.35 15.25 -4.75
CA GLY A 163 9.37 14.18 -4.68
C GLY A 163 9.90 13.04 -3.82
N VAL A 164 9.01 12.37 -3.09
CA VAL A 164 9.31 11.15 -2.34
C VAL A 164 8.39 10.05 -2.83
N GLU A 165 8.89 8.82 -2.98
CA GLU A 165 8.03 7.69 -3.34
C GLU A 165 6.85 7.56 -2.37
N ALA A 166 5.64 7.38 -2.90
CA ALA A 166 4.41 7.36 -2.10
C ALA A 166 4.44 6.32 -0.95
N HIS A 167 5.17 5.22 -1.14
CA HIS A 167 5.31 4.15 -0.16
C HIS A 167 6.25 4.51 1.01
N LEU A 168 7.25 5.36 0.76
CA LEU A 168 8.23 5.88 1.73
C LEU A 168 7.77 7.15 2.46
N ALA A 169 6.88 7.94 1.84
CA ALA A 169 6.50 9.28 2.27
C ALA A 169 6.24 9.40 3.79
N GLY A 170 5.49 8.45 4.37
CA GLY A 170 5.07 8.47 5.79
C GLY A 170 6.17 8.50 6.85
N LEU A 171 7.46 8.34 6.49
CA LEU A 171 8.62 8.65 7.35
C LEU A 171 9.78 9.32 6.58
N SER A 172 9.54 9.80 5.37
CA SER A 172 10.59 10.33 4.47
C SER A 172 10.37 11.80 4.07
N THR A 173 9.21 12.40 4.37
CA THR A 173 9.00 13.85 4.27
C THR A 173 9.25 14.54 5.61
N LEU A 174 9.74 15.79 5.59
CA LEU A 174 10.01 16.54 6.83
C LEU A 174 8.75 16.69 7.69
N GLY A 175 7.59 16.95 7.08
CA GLY A 175 6.32 17.01 7.79
C GLY A 175 5.96 15.68 8.47
N PHE A 176 5.95 14.56 7.74
CA PHE A 176 5.56 13.26 8.32
C PHE A 176 6.52 12.76 9.41
N VAL A 177 7.82 13.03 9.32
CA VAL A 177 8.76 12.71 10.41
C VAL A 177 8.40 13.49 11.70
N TYR A 178 8.06 14.77 11.57
CA TYR A 178 7.62 15.58 12.71
C TYR A 178 6.28 15.11 13.28
N GLU A 179 5.34 14.74 12.42
CA GLU A 179 4.06 14.19 12.84
C GLU A 179 4.18 12.82 13.50
N TYR A 180 5.11 11.96 13.07
CA TYR A 180 5.33 10.64 13.64
C TYR A 180 5.73 10.73 15.12
N ILE A 181 6.68 11.61 15.44
CA ILE A 181 7.06 11.89 16.84
C ILE A 181 5.91 12.58 17.59
N SER A 182 5.11 13.43 16.92
CA SER A 182 3.91 14.04 17.52
C SER A 182 2.86 13.00 17.92
N ARG A 183 2.61 11.99 17.07
CA ARG A 183 1.73 10.86 17.35
C ARG A 183 2.27 10.00 18.49
N LYS A 184 3.58 9.67 18.50
CA LYS A 184 4.25 8.95 19.59
C LYS A 184 4.17 9.69 20.95
N ALA A 185 4.23 11.02 20.94
CA ALA A 185 4.02 11.85 22.14
C ALA A 185 2.55 11.93 22.62
N GLY A 186 1.61 11.30 21.89
CA GLY A 186 0.18 11.33 22.21
C GLY A 186 -0.49 12.67 21.88
N PHE A 187 0.10 13.47 20.98
CA PHE A 187 -0.46 14.74 20.53
C PHE A 187 -1.30 14.55 19.28
N THR A 188 -2.51 13.99 19.45
CA THR A 188 -3.49 13.83 18.37
C THR A 188 -4.85 14.40 18.76
N THR A 189 -5.65 14.74 17.74
CA THR A 189 -7.07 15.06 17.85
C THR A 189 -7.84 14.04 17.00
N GLU A 190 -8.69 13.25 17.64
CA GLU A 190 -9.58 12.32 16.94
C GLU A 190 -10.70 13.07 16.21
N VAL A 191 -10.88 12.79 14.92
CA VAL A 191 -11.86 13.44 14.04
C VAL A 191 -12.78 12.39 13.42
N GLY A 192 -13.73 11.91 14.21
CA GLY A 192 -14.62 10.82 13.85
C GLY A 192 -14.14 9.46 14.38
N GLY A 193 -14.76 8.38 13.92
CA GLY A 193 -14.54 7.04 14.49
C GLY A 193 -13.19 6.37 14.17
N SER A 194 -12.45 6.84 13.16
CA SER A 194 -11.27 6.14 12.62
C SER A 194 -10.15 7.05 12.08
N VAL A 195 -10.22 8.37 12.30
CA VAL A 195 -9.28 9.36 11.71
C VAL A 195 -8.71 10.24 12.81
N SER A 196 -7.38 10.43 12.82
CA SER A 196 -6.66 11.12 13.89
C SER A 196 -5.65 12.12 13.32
N VAL A 197 -5.78 13.40 13.67
CA VAL A 197 -4.95 14.51 13.16
C VAL A 197 -3.89 14.90 14.20
N PRO A 198 -2.59 14.96 13.83
CA PRO A 198 -1.52 15.26 14.78
C PRO A 198 -1.44 16.75 15.14
N GLU A 199 -1.25 17.06 16.42
CA GLU A 199 -1.09 18.43 16.91
C GLU A 199 0.39 18.82 16.99
N ALA A 200 1.08 18.89 15.84
CA ALA A 200 2.52 19.19 15.73
C ALA A 200 2.97 20.42 16.56
N GLY A 201 2.14 21.47 16.66
CA GLY A 201 2.42 22.64 17.49
C GLY A 201 2.53 22.37 19.00
N LYS A 202 2.09 21.20 19.51
CA LYS A 202 2.36 20.73 20.87
C LYS A 202 3.77 20.16 21.00
N LEU A 203 4.24 19.39 20.02
CA LEU A 203 5.59 18.84 19.99
C LEU A 203 6.64 19.96 19.95
N MET A 204 6.37 21.03 19.17
CA MET A 204 7.22 22.23 19.15
C MET A 204 7.35 22.90 20.53
N GLY A 205 6.28 22.85 21.34
CA GLY A 205 6.30 23.35 22.72
C GLY A 205 6.94 22.38 23.73
N LEU A 206 7.10 21.11 23.38
CA LEU A 206 7.77 20.08 24.19
C LEU A 206 9.29 20.10 23.98
N ALA A 207 9.74 20.35 22.73
CA ALA A 207 11.14 20.31 22.32
C ALA A 207 12.12 21.06 23.24
N PRO A 208 11.83 22.26 23.79
CA PRO A 208 12.76 22.94 24.70
C PRO A 208 13.05 22.22 26.02
N TYR A 209 12.20 21.27 26.44
CA TYR A 209 12.39 20.50 27.68
C TYR A 209 13.28 19.27 27.47
N GLY A 210 13.59 18.94 26.22
CA GLY A 210 14.55 17.91 25.85
C GLY A 210 15.95 18.48 25.71
N SER A 211 16.92 17.59 25.50
CA SER A 211 18.34 17.93 25.42
C SER A 211 19.06 17.11 24.36
N HIS A 212 20.19 17.63 23.88
CA HIS A 212 21.06 16.90 22.98
C HIS A 212 21.76 15.77 23.74
N GLN A 213 21.57 14.53 23.29
CA GLN A 213 22.35 13.38 23.74
C GLN A 213 23.55 13.18 22.80
N GLU A 214 24.76 13.08 23.36
CA GLU A 214 26.04 13.09 22.59
C GLU A 214 26.21 11.96 21.57
N HIS A 215 25.34 10.95 21.60
CA HIS A 215 25.46 9.72 20.82
C HIS A 215 24.21 9.41 19.98
N TRP A 216 23.45 10.43 19.57
CA TRP A 216 22.25 10.24 18.73
C TRP A 216 22.57 10.34 17.23
N HIS A 217 21.91 9.52 16.41
CA HIS A 217 22.17 9.46 14.97
C HIS A 217 21.41 10.56 14.20
N PRO A 218 22.02 11.28 13.24
CA PRO A 218 21.28 12.25 12.42
C PRO A 218 20.34 11.52 11.46
N TRP A 219 19.04 11.85 11.52
CA TRP A 219 18.01 11.32 10.63
C TRP A 219 17.98 11.98 9.25
N VAL A 220 18.23 13.29 9.19
CA VAL A 220 18.21 14.10 7.98
C VAL A 220 19.63 14.47 7.55
N ARG A 221 20.06 13.95 6.39
CA ARG A 221 21.33 14.28 5.77
C ARG A 221 21.18 15.38 4.73
N ARG A 222 21.92 16.45 4.97
CA ARG A 222 22.16 17.56 4.03
C ARG A 222 23.23 17.18 3.00
N ARG A 223 23.02 17.48 1.72
CA ARG A 223 24.03 17.32 0.66
C ARG A 223 24.64 18.70 0.34
N PRO A 224 25.95 18.93 0.58
CA PRO A 224 26.57 20.23 0.29
C PRO A 224 26.38 20.65 -1.17
N GLY A 225 25.91 21.89 -1.39
CA GLY A 225 25.66 22.42 -2.74
C GLY A 225 24.48 21.80 -3.50
N ASN A 226 23.59 21.06 -2.83
CA ASN A 226 22.34 20.59 -3.41
C ASN A 226 21.16 20.86 -2.44
N CYS A 227 20.04 21.32 -2.99
CA CYS A 227 18.76 21.48 -2.29
C CYS A 227 18.12 20.16 -1.87
N SER A 228 18.53 19.01 -2.43
CA SER A 228 18.02 17.70 -2.01
C SER A 228 18.54 17.25 -0.64
N LEU A 229 17.63 16.65 0.13
CA LEU A 229 17.85 16.06 1.45
C LEU A 229 17.72 14.53 1.35
N ALA A 230 18.43 13.80 2.21
CA ALA A 230 18.22 12.36 2.37
C ALA A 230 17.76 12.06 3.80
N VAL A 231 16.52 11.56 3.94
CA VAL A 231 15.90 11.20 5.21
C VAL A 231 15.99 9.69 5.41
N SER A 232 16.47 9.23 6.57
CA SER A 232 16.52 7.81 6.91
C SER A 232 15.27 7.37 7.65
N ALA A 233 14.19 7.08 6.92
CA ALA A 233 12.95 6.58 7.49
C ALA A 233 13.15 5.34 8.38
N TYR A 234 14.10 4.49 8.02
CA TYR A 234 14.42 3.28 8.76
C TYR A 234 15.19 3.53 10.05
N ASP A 235 16.23 4.37 10.04
CA ASP A 235 16.97 4.66 11.27
C ASP A 235 16.12 5.51 12.23
N ILE A 236 15.23 6.37 11.72
CA ILE A 236 14.16 7.00 12.53
C ILE A 236 13.33 5.93 13.24
N PHE A 237 12.80 4.97 12.48
CA PHE A 237 11.97 3.89 13.01
C PHE A 237 12.72 3.04 14.05
N LEU A 238 13.94 2.60 13.75
CA LEU A 238 14.77 1.81 14.65
C LEU A 238 15.14 2.56 15.93
N GLU A 239 15.53 3.83 15.83
CA GLU A 239 15.99 4.60 17.00
C GLU A 239 14.81 4.86 17.94
N VAL A 240 13.64 5.20 17.39
CA VAL A 240 12.42 5.37 18.18
C VAL A 240 12.01 4.05 18.84
N ALA A 241 12.05 2.92 18.11
CA ALA A 241 11.74 1.60 18.69
C ALA A 241 12.77 1.16 19.76
N ALA A 242 14.05 1.47 19.58
CA ALA A 242 15.14 1.17 20.52
C ALA A 242 15.10 2.05 21.78
N LEU A 243 14.73 3.33 21.63
CA LEU A 243 14.48 4.23 22.75
C LEU A 243 13.23 3.82 23.52
N GLU A 244 12.13 3.51 22.83
CA GLU A 244 10.89 2.99 23.43
C GLU A 244 11.17 1.70 24.21
N LYS A 245 11.87 0.72 23.63
CA LYS A 245 12.20 -0.53 24.33
C LYS A 245 13.11 -0.35 25.55
N ARG A 246 13.97 0.66 25.54
CA ARG A 246 14.96 0.91 26.61
C ARG A 246 14.45 1.78 27.74
N TYR A 247 13.58 2.75 27.42
CA TYR A 247 13.24 3.86 28.31
C TYR A 247 11.73 4.06 28.51
N ASP A 248 10.86 3.30 27.85
CA ASP A 248 9.42 3.32 28.12
C ASP A 248 9.06 2.34 29.25
N ASP A 249 8.56 2.88 30.36
CA ASP A 249 8.04 2.12 31.50
C ASP A 249 6.53 1.84 31.41
N GLY A 250 5.87 2.39 30.39
CA GLY A 250 4.41 2.32 30.20
C GLY A 250 3.61 3.21 31.15
N VAL A 251 4.23 4.02 32.01
CA VAL A 251 3.56 4.77 33.08
C VAL A 251 3.27 6.21 32.67
N GLY A 252 2.11 6.73 33.11
CA GLY A 252 1.75 8.13 32.93
C GLY A 252 1.32 8.48 31.50
N LYS A 253 1.62 9.72 31.07
CA LYS A 253 1.26 10.23 29.73
C LYS A 253 2.48 10.16 28.81
N PRO A 254 2.35 9.80 27.52
CA PRO A 254 3.51 9.62 26.63
C PRO A 254 4.46 10.82 26.57
N TYR A 255 3.94 12.05 26.50
CA TYR A 255 4.75 13.28 26.51
C TYR A 255 5.54 13.57 27.82
N LEU A 256 5.40 12.76 28.86
CA LEU A 256 6.22 12.82 30.07
C LEU A 256 7.35 11.76 30.08
N ARG A 257 7.38 10.85 29.11
CA ARG A 257 8.43 9.82 28.98
C ARG A 257 9.73 10.48 28.50
N PRO A 258 10.84 10.43 29.26
CA PRO A 258 12.02 11.25 28.96
C PRO A 258 12.59 11.12 27.56
N TYR A 259 12.57 9.91 26.98
CA TYR A 259 13.05 9.68 25.62
C TYR A 259 12.20 10.39 24.55
N LEU A 260 10.88 10.55 24.76
CA LEU A 260 10.01 11.31 23.84
C LEU A 260 10.21 12.82 23.97
N VAL A 261 10.60 13.29 25.16
CA VAL A 261 10.96 14.71 25.38
C VAL A 261 12.25 15.05 24.62
N ASP A 262 13.27 14.20 24.69
CA ASP A 262 14.49 14.38 23.89
C ASP A 262 14.25 14.15 22.38
N LEU A 263 13.39 13.20 21.98
CA LEU A 263 13.03 13.04 20.55
C LEU A 263 12.31 14.27 19.99
N ALA A 264 11.50 14.96 20.80
CA ALA A 264 10.91 16.25 20.43
C ALA A 264 12.00 17.31 20.19
N TYR A 265 13.02 17.37 21.07
CA TYR A 265 14.19 18.23 20.86
C TYR A 265 14.92 17.90 19.56
N LYS A 266 15.22 16.61 19.32
CA LYS A 266 15.95 16.16 18.13
C LYS A 266 15.24 16.51 16.84
N VAL A 267 13.97 16.10 16.69
CA VAL A 267 13.24 16.29 15.42
C VAL A 267 13.03 17.77 15.10
N GLN A 268 12.86 18.60 16.13
CA GLN A 268 12.84 20.06 16.00
C GLN A 268 14.19 20.58 15.45
N ARG A 269 15.31 20.19 16.07
CA ARG A 269 16.66 20.61 15.64
C ARG A 269 17.01 20.15 14.22
N GLU A 270 16.64 18.93 13.84
CA GLU A 270 16.94 18.39 12.52
C GLU A 270 16.15 19.05 11.39
N ILE A 271 14.87 19.35 11.60
CA ILE A 271 14.07 20.07 10.60
C ILE A 271 14.54 21.52 10.46
N GLU A 272 14.84 22.21 11.56
CA GLU A 272 15.47 23.54 11.50
C GLU A 272 16.72 23.51 10.60
N ASP A 273 17.64 22.60 10.89
CA ASP A 273 18.92 22.46 10.17
C ASP A 273 18.74 22.09 8.70
N ALA A 274 17.72 21.29 8.37
CA ALA A 274 17.37 20.88 7.02
C ALA A 274 16.76 22.02 6.19
N VAL A 275 15.75 22.70 6.72
CA VAL A 275 15.04 23.81 6.05
C VAL A 275 15.99 25.00 5.81
N ILE A 276 16.90 25.27 6.75
CA ILE A 276 17.96 26.29 6.59
C ILE A 276 18.92 25.93 5.46
N HIS A 277 19.38 24.68 5.40
CA HIS A 277 20.30 24.22 4.34
C HIS A 277 19.70 24.34 2.93
N VAL A 278 18.42 23.96 2.78
CA VAL A 278 17.71 24.04 1.50
C VAL A 278 17.52 25.50 1.05
N ALA A 279 17.12 26.38 1.96
CA ALA A 279 16.97 27.80 1.66
C ALA A 279 18.29 28.49 1.34
N ASP A 280 19.36 28.22 2.11
CA ASP A 280 20.69 28.82 1.94
C ASP A 280 21.24 28.64 0.52
N ILE A 281 21.12 27.42 -0.02
CA ILE A 281 21.60 27.11 -1.38
C ILE A 281 20.78 27.88 -2.42
N ALA A 282 19.45 27.78 -2.37
CA ALA A 282 18.58 28.43 -3.34
C ALA A 282 18.67 29.97 -3.29
N LEU A 283 18.82 30.57 -2.10
CA LEU A 283 19.04 32.01 -1.93
C LEU A 283 20.38 32.45 -2.53
N ARG A 284 21.47 31.72 -2.25
CA ARG A 284 22.81 32.02 -2.78
C ARG A 284 22.87 31.88 -4.30
N ASP A 285 22.26 30.84 -4.86
CA ASP A 285 22.22 30.59 -6.31
C ASP A 285 21.33 31.60 -7.05
N ALA A 286 20.17 31.97 -6.48
CA ALA A 286 19.25 32.95 -7.06
C ALA A 286 19.69 34.42 -6.86
N GLY A 287 20.64 34.67 -5.96
CA GLY A 287 21.08 36.00 -5.54
C GLY A 287 20.05 36.75 -4.69
N MET A 288 19.20 36.04 -3.96
CA MET A 288 18.06 36.60 -3.21
C MET A 288 18.33 36.66 -1.71
N LYS A 289 17.71 37.64 -1.03
CA LYS A 289 17.81 37.86 0.42
C LYS A 289 16.46 37.89 1.15
N LYS A 290 15.34 37.65 0.45
CA LYS A 290 14.00 37.58 1.01
C LYS A 290 13.39 36.20 0.81
N VAL A 291 12.63 35.72 1.80
CA VAL A 291 11.97 34.41 1.72
C VAL A 291 10.48 34.48 2.08
N CYS A 292 9.67 33.75 1.33
CA CYS A 292 8.27 33.44 1.62
C CYS A 292 8.15 31.97 2.04
N LEU A 293 7.52 31.67 3.18
CA LEU A 293 7.32 30.29 3.66
C LEU A 293 5.84 29.89 3.65
N ALA A 294 5.57 28.65 3.24
CA ALA A 294 4.24 28.04 3.27
C ALA A 294 4.30 26.51 3.48
N GLY A 295 3.13 25.87 3.56
CA GLY A 295 2.98 24.46 3.92
C GLY A 295 2.92 24.26 5.44
N GLY A 296 2.44 23.10 5.89
CA GLY A 296 2.22 22.78 7.30
C GLY A 296 3.46 23.00 8.19
N VAL A 297 4.67 22.75 7.66
CA VAL A 297 5.93 22.92 8.42
C VAL A 297 6.30 24.39 8.63
N ALA A 298 5.82 25.31 7.78
CA ALA A 298 6.03 26.76 7.97
C ALA A 298 5.29 27.35 9.20
N LEU A 299 4.42 26.58 9.86
CA LEU A 299 3.89 26.90 11.19
C LEU A 299 4.93 26.71 12.32
N ASN A 300 6.10 26.14 12.02
CA ASN A 300 7.23 25.98 12.95
C ASN A 300 7.98 27.31 13.14
N SER A 301 7.45 28.13 14.03
CA SER A 301 7.94 29.48 14.30
C SER A 301 9.37 29.55 14.84
N VAL A 302 9.92 28.44 15.34
CA VAL A 302 11.32 28.34 15.78
C VAL A 302 12.25 28.20 14.56
N ALA A 303 11.91 27.30 13.63
CA ALA A 303 12.65 27.14 12.38
C ALA A 303 12.66 28.42 11.53
N ASN A 304 11.51 29.08 11.40
CA ASN A 304 11.38 30.33 10.65
C ASN A 304 12.35 31.41 11.16
N TYR A 305 12.42 31.63 12.48
CA TYR A 305 13.27 32.68 13.04
C TYR A 305 14.76 32.34 13.01
N LYS A 306 15.11 31.08 13.27
CA LYS A 306 16.48 30.60 13.15
C LYS A 306 16.99 30.73 11.70
N LEU A 307 16.14 30.45 10.72
CA LEU A 307 16.44 30.63 9.30
C LEU A 307 16.71 32.09 8.95
N TYR A 308 15.81 32.98 9.36
CA TYR A 308 15.97 34.43 9.19
C TYR A 308 17.32 34.93 9.73
N ARG A 309 17.66 34.60 11.00
CA ARG A 309 18.92 35.01 11.63
C ARG A 309 20.16 34.37 11.01
N GLN A 310 20.14 33.07 10.72
CA GLN A 310 21.35 32.35 10.29
C GLN A 310 21.74 32.62 8.83
N LEU A 311 20.77 32.95 7.97
CA LEU A 311 21.01 33.25 6.55
C LEU A 311 21.13 34.76 6.27
N ASP A 312 21.05 35.59 7.33
CA ASP A 312 21.20 37.04 7.25
C ASP A 312 20.19 37.64 6.25
N LEU A 313 18.91 37.26 6.38
CA LEU A 313 17.87 37.69 5.43
C LEU A 313 17.49 39.17 5.63
N ASP A 314 17.17 39.84 4.52
CA ASP A 314 16.60 41.19 4.55
C ASP A 314 15.19 41.16 5.15
N ASP A 315 14.40 40.14 4.81
CA ASP A 315 13.00 40.03 5.19
C ASP A 315 12.46 38.58 5.07
N ILE A 316 11.40 38.28 5.81
CA ILE A 316 10.74 36.97 5.84
C ILE A 316 9.22 37.11 5.97
N PHE A 317 8.49 36.52 5.02
CA PHE A 317 7.02 36.47 5.05
C PHE A 317 6.52 35.04 5.23
N ILE A 318 5.59 34.84 6.18
CA ILE A 318 4.87 33.58 6.35
C ILE A 318 3.38 33.92 6.45
N PHE A 319 2.54 33.30 5.63
CA PHE A 319 1.09 33.54 5.66
C PHE A 319 0.48 33.05 7.00
N PRO A 320 -0.44 33.79 7.66
CA PRO A 320 -0.94 33.44 9.00
C PRO A 320 -1.61 32.06 9.07
N ALA A 321 -2.18 31.58 7.96
CA ALA A 321 -2.69 30.22 7.79
C ALA A 321 -1.78 29.39 6.85
N ALA A 322 -0.49 29.21 7.20
CA ALA A 322 0.52 28.62 6.30
C ALA A 322 0.25 27.18 5.82
N GLY A 323 -0.39 26.34 6.64
CA GLY A 323 -0.84 24.97 6.28
C GLY A 323 -2.12 24.95 5.43
N ASP A 324 -2.75 23.78 5.25
CA ASP A 324 -3.84 23.53 4.27
C ASP A 324 -4.97 24.58 4.29
N ALA A 325 -5.30 25.16 5.44
CA ALA A 325 -6.26 26.26 5.53
C ALA A 325 -5.95 27.41 4.54
N GLY A 326 -4.67 27.72 4.29
CA GLY A 326 -4.22 28.74 3.34
C GLY A 326 -4.41 28.39 1.87
N ILE A 327 -4.66 27.12 1.52
CA ILE A 327 -4.91 26.67 0.13
C ILE A 327 -6.09 27.43 -0.48
N ALA A 328 -7.12 27.75 0.29
CA ALA A 328 -8.24 28.55 -0.20
C ALA A 328 -7.79 29.95 -0.68
N ALA A 329 -6.95 30.65 0.09
CA ALA A 329 -6.39 31.93 -0.35
C ALA A 329 -5.47 31.77 -1.57
N GLY A 330 -4.62 30.73 -1.56
CA GLY A 330 -3.73 30.39 -2.68
C GLY A 330 -4.47 30.13 -4.00
N CYS A 331 -5.51 29.30 -3.97
CA CYS A 331 -6.40 29.02 -5.09
C CYS A 331 -7.09 30.29 -5.64
N ALA A 332 -7.58 31.16 -4.76
CA ALA A 332 -8.22 32.41 -5.16
C ALA A 332 -7.23 33.38 -5.83
N LEU A 333 -6.04 33.56 -5.24
CA LEU A 333 -4.97 34.41 -5.76
C LEU A 333 -4.42 33.89 -7.09
N TRP A 334 -4.20 32.58 -7.22
CA TRP A 334 -3.78 31.95 -8.49
C TRP A 334 -4.82 32.13 -9.59
N ALA A 335 -6.11 31.96 -9.27
CA ALA A 335 -7.18 32.13 -10.25
C ALA A 335 -7.37 33.59 -10.68
N TYR A 336 -7.17 34.56 -9.78
CA TYR A 336 -7.12 35.99 -10.10
C TYR A 336 -5.91 36.31 -11.01
N ALA A 337 -4.72 35.84 -10.64
CA ALA A 337 -3.47 36.05 -11.38
C ALA A 337 -3.52 35.56 -12.83
N GLY A 338 -4.26 34.48 -13.09
CA GLY A 338 -4.51 33.95 -14.43
C GLY A 338 -5.71 34.55 -15.16
N HIS A 339 -6.50 35.43 -14.52
CA HIS A 339 -7.69 36.05 -15.11
C HIS A 339 -7.42 37.46 -15.64
N ASP A 340 -6.68 38.28 -14.89
CA ASP A 340 -6.40 39.68 -15.21
C ASP A 340 -5.10 39.83 -16.01
N ALA A 341 -5.04 40.82 -16.91
CA ALA A 341 -3.91 41.09 -17.78
C ALA A 341 -2.82 41.96 -17.12
N SER A 342 -3.13 42.61 -15.99
CA SER A 342 -2.18 43.41 -15.21
C SER A 342 -2.56 43.37 -13.72
N PRO A 343 -2.49 42.18 -13.09
CA PRO A 343 -3.05 41.97 -11.77
C PRO A 343 -2.26 42.72 -10.68
N GLN A 344 -2.98 43.18 -9.66
CA GLN A 344 -2.40 43.87 -8.51
C GLN A 344 -1.98 42.87 -7.41
N ARG A 345 -0.95 43.22 -6.63
CA ARG A 345 -0.42 42.41 -5.52
C ARG A 345 -0.32 43.23 -4.22
N PRO A 346 -1.45 43.62 -3.60
CA PRO A 346 -1.44 44.36 -2.35
C PRO A 346 -0.83 43.51 -1.21
N PRO A 347 0.04 44.07 -0.36
CA PRO A 347 0.60 43.35 0.78
C PRO A 347 -0.44 43.12 1.89
N LEU A 348 -0.44 41.92 2.48
CA LEU A 348 -1.25 41.58 3.64
C LEU A 348 -0.62 42.16 4.91
N LYS A 349 -1.27 43.18 5.48
CA LYS A 349 -0.83 43.82 6.72
C LYS A 349 -1.35 43.13 7.98
N VAL A 350 -2.59 42.64 7.94
CA VAL A 350 -3.29 42.07 9.11
C VAL A 350 -3.81 40.67 8.80
N GLY A 351 -3.79 39.78 9.80
CA GLY A 351 -4.31 38.40 9.67
C GLY A 351 -5.82 38.28 9.85
N THR A 352 -6.52 39.39 10.09
CA THR A 352 -7.98 39.47 10.30
C THR A 352 -8.72 39.43 8.97
N LEU A 353 -9.01 38.21 8.50
CA LEU A 353 -9.73 37.98 7.25
C LEU A 353 -11.17 37.47 7.49
N GLY A 354 -11.59 37.32 8.74
CA GLY A 354 -13.00 37.07 9.08
C GLY A 354 -13.89 38.32 8.97
N SER A 355 -15.19 38.11 9.06
CA SER A 355 -16.23 39.14 9.07
C SER A 355 -16.36 39.81 10.43
N PRO A 356 -16.51 41.15 10.50
CA PRO A 356 -16.89 41.84 11.72
C PRO A 356 -18.38 41.61 12.06
N TYR A 357 -18.74 41.77 13.33
CA TYR A 357 -20.12 41.68 13.82
C TYR A 357 -20.66 43.07 14.15
N SER A 358 -21.96 43.31 13.89
CA SER A 358 -22.58 44.58 14.24
C SER A 358 -22.79 44.71 15.76
N ARG A 359 -22.88 45.95 16.24
CA ARG A 359 -23.13 46.25 17.66
C ARG A 359 -24.44 45.64 18.15
N GLU A 360 -25.45 45.62 17.29
CA GLU A 360 -26.77 45.04 17.55
C GLU A 360 -26.66 43.51 17.76
N ALA A 361 -25.94 42.81 16.89
CA ALA A 361 -25.71 41.37 17.01
C ALA A 361 -24.92 41.01 18.28
N ILE A 362 -23.96 41.83 18.68
CA ILE A 362 -23.20 41.65 19.92
C ILE A 362 -24.11 41.84 21.15
N LEU A 363 -24.94 42.89 21.15
CA LEU A 363 -25.87 43.18 22.25
C LEU A 363 -26.99 42.13 22.34
N GLU A 364 -27.49 41.63 21.21
CA GLU A 364 -28.45 40.51 21.17
C GLU A 364 -27.84 39.24 21.76
N ALA A 365 -26.61 38.89 21.36
CA ALA A 365 -25.89 37.73 21.90
C ALA A 365 -25.63 37.85 23.40
N ALA A 366 -25.29 39.04 23.91
CA ALA A 366 -25.12 39.29 25.34
C ALA A 366 -26.46 39.18 26.10
N GLY A 367 -27.55 39.74 25.55
CA GLY A 367 -28.88 39.74 26.16
C GLY A 367 -29.47 38.33 26.39
N LYS A 368 -29.02 37.32 25.62
CA LYS A 368 -29.35 35.90 25.86
C LYS A 368 -28.90 35.38 27.23
N TYR A 369 -27.97 36.07 27.90
CA TYR A 369 -27.35 35.66 29.16
C TYR A 369 -27.49 36.71 30.28
N ASP A 370 -28.46 37.64 30.16
CA ASP A 370 -28.67 38.77 31.09
C ASP A 370 -28.86 38.36 32.56
N ASP A 371 -29.26 37.12 32.84
CA ASP A 371 -29.39 36.54 34.18
C ASP A 371 -28.04 36.16 34.82
N GLN A 372 -27.01 35.93 33.99
CA GLN A 372 -25.68 35.45 34.36
C GLN A 372 -24.58 36.51 34.21
N ILE A 373 -24.76 37.53 33.36
CA ILE A 373 -23.75 38.57 33.10
C ILE A 373 -24.21 39.99 33.46
N ARG A 374 -23.25 40.89 33.68
CA ARG A 374 -23.44 42.34 33.74
C ARG A 374 -22.68 42.97 32.59
N VAL A 375 -23.36 43.86 31.87
CA VAL A 375 -22.84 44.59 30.72
C VAL A 375 -22.65 46.06 31.11
N GLU A 376 -21.47 46.60 30.83
CA GLU A 376 -21.09 48.01 30.96
C GLU A 376 -20.58 48.46 29.58
N ILE A 377 -21.11 49.57 29.04
CA ILE A 377 -20.59 50.16 27.80
C ILE A 377 -19.52 51.17 28.20
N LEU A 378 -18.29 50.94 27.76
CA LEU A 378 -17.16 51.86 27.94
C LEU A 378 -17.12 52.85 26.77
N THR A 379 -16.53 54.02 26.97
CA THR A 379 -16.13 54.87 25.83
C THR A 379 -14.83 54.33 25.20
N PRO A 380 -14.55 54.60 23.91
CA PRO A 380 -13.35 54.07 23.25
C PRO A 380 -12.02 54.38 23.98
N ASP A 381 -11.92 55.56 24.59
CA ASP A 381 -10.80 56.02 25.41
C ASP A 381 -10.71 55.33 26.79
N GLN A 382 -11.77 54.68 27.26
CA GLN A 382 -11.79 53.92 28.53
C GLN A 382 -11.38 52.46 28.37
N VAL A 383 -11.52 51.86 27.18
CA VAL A 383 -11.29 50.42 26.96
C VAL A 383 -9.86 50.03 27.33
N ILE A 384 -8.85 50.72 26.79
CA ILE A 384 -7.43 50.45 27.06
C ILE A 384 -7.08 50.67 28.55
N PRO A 385 -7.38 51.83 29.18
CA PRO A 385 -7.18 52.04 30.62
C PRO A 385 -7.84 50.98 31.52
N ARG A 386 -9.08 50.57 31.23
CA ARG A 386 -9.79 49.55 32.03
C ARG A 386 -9.19 48.16 31.83
N SER A 387 -8.84 47.79 30.60
CA SER A 387 -8.13 46.54 30.30
C SER A 387 -6.80 46.48 31.04
N ALA A 388 -5.98 47.53 30.97
CA ALA A 388 -4.70 47.60 31.66
C ALA A 388 -4.85 47.58 33.19
N GLU A 389 -5.89 48.22 33.74
CA GLU A 389 -6.18 48.20 35.19
C GLU A 389 -6.40 46.79 35.74
N VAL A 390 -7.21 45.96 35.05
CA VAL A 390 -7.52 44.61 35.53
C VAL A 390 -6.38 43.63 35.28
N LEU A 391 -5.67 43.78 34.14
CA LEU A 391 -4.49 42.97 33.84
C LEU A 391 -3.37 43.23 34.88
N ALA A 392 -3.12 44.49 35.24
CA ALA A 392 -2.14 44.85 36.28
C ALA A 392 -2.51 44.34 37.69
N ARG A 393 -3.78 43.97 37.94
CA ARG A 393 -4.23 43.29 39.18
C ARG A 393 -4.09 41.76 39.11
N GLY A 394 -3.70 41.23 37.95
CA GLY A 394 -3.57 39.79 37.70
C GLY A 394 -4.88 39.10 37.32
N ASN A 395 -5.86 39.84 36.79
CA ASN A 395 -7.07 39.24 36.22
C ASN A 395 -6.85 38.78 34.77
N ILE A 396 -7.69 37.84 34.32
CA ILE A 396 -7.72 37.31 32.96
C ILE A 396 -8.84 38.01 32.19
N LEU A 397 -8.48 38.61 31.05
CA LEU A 397 -9.40 39.32 30.16
C LEU A 397 -9.52 38.60 28.82
N ALA A 398 -10.73 38.29 28.35
CA ALA A 398 -10.96 37.92 26.96
C ALA A 398 -11.24 39.16 26.09
N ARG A 399 -10.70 39.17 24.86
CA ARG A 399 -10.94 40.19 23.84
C ARG A 399 -11.63 39.55 22.63
N PHE A 400 -12.71 40.19 22.19
CA PHE A 400 -13.36 39.94 20.91
C PHE A 400 -13.47 41.27 20.17
N GLU A 401 -12.95 41.35 18.95
CA GLU A 401 -12.87 42.60 18.18
C GLU A 401 -12.83 42.31 16.68
N GLY A 402 -13.63 43.02 15.90
CA GLY A 402 -13.64 42.99 14.44
C GLY A 402 -13.77 41.60 13.83
N GLY A 403 -13.21 41.45 12.63
CA GLY A 403 -13.06 40.18 11.93
C GLY A 403 -12.12 39.23 12.67
N SER A 404 -12.45 37.94 12.68
CA SER A 404 -11.57 36.92 13.26
C SER A 404 -10.29 36.74 12.45
N GLU A 405 -9.25 36.24 13.10
CA GLU A 405 -7.98 35.95 12.45
C GLU A 405 -7.96 34.59 11.74
N PHE A 406 -7.38 34.56 10.54
CA PHE A 406 -7.33 33.37 9.69
C PHE A 406 -6.09 32.53 9.98
N GLY A 407 -6.29 31.30 10.47
CA GLY A 407 -5.23 30.37 10.85
C GLY A 407 -5.27 29.96 12.34
N PRO A 408 -4.21 29.28 12.83
CA PRO A 408 -4.19 28.62 14.14
C PRO A 408 -3.68 29.50 15.30
N ARG A 409 -3.51 30.80 15.08
CA ARG A 409 -3.00 31.77 16.08
C ARG A 409 -4.06 32.84 16.29
N ALA A 410 -4.30 33.23 17.54
CA ALA A 410 -5.06 34.45 17.83
C ALA A 410 -4.11 35.64 17.90
N LEU A 411 -4.46 36.70 17.20
CA LEU A 411 -3.65 37.89 16.94
C LEU A 411 -4.29 39.15 17.54
N GLY A 412 -5.26 38.96 18.44
CA GLY A 412 -5.90 40.00 19.24
C GLY A 412 -7.40 40.10 19.09
N HIS A 413 -7.96 39.41 18.10
CA HIS A 413 -9.35 39.56 17.69
C HIS A 413 -10.26 38.50 18.28
N ARG A 414 -9.72 37.32 18.59
CA ARG A 414 -10.35 36.28 19.41
C ARG A 414 -9.34 35.76 20.44
N SER A 415 -9.01 36.60 21.42
CA SER A 415 -7.86 36.41 22.33
C SER A 415 -8.24 36.32 23.81
N ILE A 416 -7.39 35.65 24.59
CA ILE A 416 -7.35 35.69 26.06
C ILE A 416 -6.03 36.33 26.47
N LEU A 417 -6.12 37.33 27.33
CA LEU A 417 -5.09 38.26 27.73
C LEU A 417 -4.78 38.09 29.22
N ALA A 418 -3.50 38.18 29.58
CA ALA A 418 -3.06 38.24 30.97
C ALA A 418 -1.78 39.09 31.10
N ASP A 419 -1.42 39.44 32.33
CA ASP A 419 -0.17 40.12 32.61
C ASP A 419 0.99 39.09 32.76
N PRO A 420 2.04 39.16 31.90
CA PRO A 420 3.14 38.19 31.91
C PRO A 420 4.13 38.33 33.08
N THR A 421 4.13 39.46 33.81
CA THR A 421 5.09 39.74 34.90
C THR A 421 4.79 38.93 36.16
N PHE A 422 3.54 38.48 36.33
CA PHE A 422 3.16 37.58 37.38
C PHE A 422 3.80 36.19 37.19
N ALA A 423 4.61 35.78 38.17
CA ALA A 423 5.51 34.62 38.09
C ALA A 423 4.87 33.29 37.65
N ARG A 424 3.60 33.06 37.98
CA ARG A 424 2.86 31.82 37.70
C ARG A 424 1.54 32.05 36.95
N MET A 425 1.38 33.18 36.27
CA MET A 425 0.18 33.45 35.45
C MET A 425 -0.02 32.40 34.35
N LYS A 426 1.07 31.88 33.77
CA LYS A 426 1.02 30.72 32.86
C LYS A 426 0.26 29.54 33.47
N ASP A 427 0.57 29.19 34.71
CA ASP A 427 -0.03 28.04 35.41
C ASP A 427 -1.51 28.30 35.71
N VAL A 428 -1.85 29.52 36.14
CA VAL A 428 -3.23 29.96 36.37
C VAL A 428 -4.06 29.83 35.09
N VAL A 429 -3.63 30.42 33.96
CA VAL A 429 -4.37 30.38 32.70
C VAL A 429 -4.49 28.93 32.18
N ASN A 430 -3.43 28.13 32.32
CA ASN A 430 -3.44 26.71 31.93
C ASN A 430 -4.43 25.89 32.77
N ALA A 431 -4.48 26.07 34.09
CA ALA A 431 -5.34 25.29 35.00
C ALA A 431 -6.81 25.75 35.00
N ARG A 432 -7.09 27.04 34.80
CA ARG A 432 -8.40 27.66 35.04
C ARG A 432 -9.23 27.94 33.78
N VAL A 433 -8.59 28.03 32.63
CA VAL A 433 -9.24 28.42 31.37
C VAL A 433 -8.91 27.45 30.24
N LYS A 434 -7.64 27.05 30.10
CA LYS A 434 -7.21 26.18 28.99
C LYS A 434 -7.38 24.69 29.24
N PHE A 435 -7.27 24.25 30.49
CA PHE A 435 -7.30 22.83 30.89
C PHE A 435 -6.31 21.97 30.07
N ARG A 436 -5.09 22.50 29.89
CA ARG A 436 -4.07 21.95 28.98
C ARG A 436 -2.73 21.69 29.67
N GLU A 437 -1.78 21.14 28.91
CA GLU A 437 -0.48 20.70 29.40
C GLU A 437 0.39 21.88 29.89
N ALA A 438 0.95 21.79 31.11
CA ALA A 438 1.61 22.90 31.80
C ALA A 438 2.91 23.41 31.13
N PHE A 439 3.54 22.58 30.31
CA PHE A 439 4.73 22.94 29.54
C PHE A 439 4.41 23.89 28.38
N ARG A 440 3.15 23.96 27.91
CA ARG A 440 2.78 24.73 26.72
C ARG A 440 2.91 26.25 26.96
N PRO A 441 3.67 26.97 26.12
CA PRO A 441 3.89 28.40 26.28
C PRO A 441 2.68 29.24 25.85
N PHE A 442 2.73 30.51 26.22
CA PHE A 442 1.88 31.59 25.71
C PHE A 442 2.74 32.63 24.97
N ALA A 443 2.11 33.43 24.11
CA ALA A 443 2.84 34.34 23.23
C ALA A 443 2.96 35.74 23.86
N PRO A 444 4.15 36.35 23.86
CA PRO A 444 4.30 37.78 24.13
C PRO A 444 3.83 38.62 22.94
N VAL A 445 3.00 39.64 23.22
CA VAL A 445 2.72 40.75 22.31
C VAL A 445 3.55 41.96 22.74
N ILE A 446 4.13 42.69 21.79
CA ILE A 446 4.97 43.88 22.04
C ILE A 446 4.81 44.89 20.89
N PRO A 447 4.88 46.22 21.13
CA PRO A 447 5.00 47.21 20.07
C PRO A 447 6.23 46.94 19.21
N LEU A 448 6.12 47.10 17.88
CA LEU A 448 7.21 46.83 16.94
C LEU A 448 8.46 47.64 17.29
N GLU A 449 8.31 48.90 17.67
CA GLU A 449 9.41 49.80 18.02
C GLU A 449 10.13 49.44 19.34
N ASP A 450 9.54 48.57 20.17
CA ASP A 450 10.17 48.07 21.40
C ASP A 450 10.73 46.64 21.27
N VAL A 451 10.50 45.94 20.14
CA VAL A 451 10.80 44.50 20.02
C VAL A 451 12.28 44.20 20.29
N SER A 452 13.17 45.00 19.69
CA SER A 452 14.63 44.89 19.85
C SER A 452 15.14 45.33 21.23
N ILE A 453 14.29 45.88 22.09
CA ILE A 453 14.64 46.19 23.49
C ILE A 453 14.60 44.89 24.31
N VAL A 454 13.53 44.09 24.16
CA VAL A 454 13.23 42.90 24.98
C VAL A 454 13.73 41.60 24.35
N PHE A 455 13.70 41.50 23.03
CA PHE A 455 14.06 40.32 22.24
C PHE A 455 15.33 40.56 21.42
N GLU A 456 16.03 39.50 21.05
CA GLU A 456 17.07 39.54 20.01
C GLU A 456 16.42 39.47 18.61
N GLN A 457 15.59 40.46 18.28
CA GLN A 457 14.82 40.50 17.03
C GLN A 457 14.69 41.93 16.49
N GLU A 458 14.78 42.07 15.16
CA GLU A 458 14.70 43.36 14.45
C GLU A 458 13.58 43.40 13.40
N VAL A 459 13.11 42.24 12.89
CA VAL A 459 11.99 42.15 11.94
C VAL A 459 10.61 42.10 12.61
N PRO A 460 9.54 42.55 11.93
CA PRO A 460 8.16 42.32 12.36
C PRO A 460 7.82 40.82 12.49
N ALA A 461 6.94 40.51 13.45
CA ALA A 461 6.31 39.21 13.64
C ALA A 461 4.78 39.36 13.85
N PRO A 462 4.01 39.95 12.93
CA PRO A 462 2.59 40.27 13.16
C PRO A 462 1.71 39.02 13.39
N PHE A 463 2.14 37.84 12.94
CA PHE A 463 1.32 36.62 12.90
C PHE A 463 1.71 35.52 13.92
N MET A 464 2.57 35.80 14.91
CA MET A 464 3.13 34.78 15.83
C MET A 464 3.84 33.61 15.12
N LEU A 465 4.54 33.89 14.02
CA LEU A 465 5.25 32.90 13.22
C LEU A 465 6.78 32.99 13.33
N LEU A 466 7.29 33.78 14.28
CA LEU A 466 8.70 33.84 14.69
C LEU A 466 8.82 33.60 16.21
N VAL A 467 9.83 32.83 16.63
CA VAL A 467 10.23 32.63 18.04
C VAL A 467 11.65 33.14 18.21
N SER A 468 11.82 34.21 18.99
CA SER A 468 13.10 34.86 19.22
C SER A 468 13.56 34.75 20.67
N ASP A 469 14.85 34.89 20.89
CA ASP A 469 15.46 34.88 22.21
C ASP A 469 15.00 36.11 23.01
N ILE A 470 14.50 35.91 24.24
CA ILE A 470 14.31 37.01 25.19
C ILE A 470 15.67 37.29 25.82
N LYS A 471 16.08 38.56 25.82
CA LYS A 471 17.35 38.97 26.45
C LYS A 471 17.35 38.63 27.94
N GLU A 472 18.51 38.22 28.45
CA GLU A 472 18.64 37.60 29.77
C GLU A 472 18.03 38.46 30.90
N GLU A 473 18.24 39.78 30.85
CA GLU A 473 17.73 40.74 31.83
C GLU A 473 16.20 40.95 31.78
N TYR A 474 15.49 40.38 30.82
CA TYR A 474 14.02 40.42 30.73
C TYR A 474 13.34 39.08 31.05
N ARG A 475 14.03 37.94 30.97
CA ARG A 475 13.45 36.60 31.22
C ARG A 475 12.73 36.51 32.57
N ALA A 476 13.36 37.01 33.63
CA ALA A 476 12.77 37.05 34.98
C ALA A 476 11.67 38.13 35.17
N LYS A 477 11.56 39.10 34.23
CA LYS A 477 10.56 40.18 34.28
C LYS A 477 9.25 39.81 33.57
N ILE A 478 9.28 38.88 32.61
CA ILE A 478 8.11 38.39 31.87
C ILE A 478 8.00 36.85 31.87
N PRO A 479 8.07 36.19 33.04
CA PRO A 479 8.21 34.74 33.15
C PRO A 479 7.04 33.95 32.55
N SER A 480 5.82 34.49 32.51
CA SER A 480 4.65 33.73 32.03
C SER A 480 4.52 33.64 30.50
N VAL A 481 5.35 34.36 29.76
CA VAL A 481 5.52 34.26 28.28
C VAL A 481 6.94 33.85 27.87
N THR A 482 7.86 33.75 28.85
CA THR A 482 9.19 33.21 28.64
C THR A 482 9.11 31.69 28.53
N HIS A 483 9.57 31.14 27.42
CA HIS A 483 9.69 29.70 27.22
C HIS A 483 10.79 29.13 28.14
N TYR A 484 10.84 27.80 28.28
CA TYR A 484 11.79 27.12 29.17
C TYR A 484 13.27 27.38 28.78
N ASP A 485 13.55 27.54 27.49
CA ASP A 485 14.86 27.88 26.92
C ASP A 485 15.19 29.39 26.96
N GLY A 486 14.27 30.23 27.43
CA GLY A 486 14.43 31.69 27.41
C GLY A 486 13.99 32.38 26.11
N THR A 487 13.32 31.67 25.19
CA THR A 487 12.72 32.26 23.98
C THR A 487 11.29 32.75 24.21
N GLY A 488 10.68 33.41 23.21
CA GLY A 488 9.26 33.75 23.20
C GLY A 488 8.69 33.83 21.78
N ARG A 489 7.46 33.36 21.57
CA ARG A 489 6.77 33.44 20.26
C ARG A 489 6.12 34.80 20.03
N VAL A 490 6.89 35.76 19.54
CA VAL A 490 6.51 37.18 19.47
C VAL A 490 5.35 37.44 18.53
N GLN A 491 4.41 38.28 18.98
CA GLN A 491 3.55 39.09 18.13
C GLN A 491 4.01 40.55 18.19
N THR A 492 4.47 41.12 17.08
CA THR A 492 4.66 42.58 16.99
C THR A 492 3.36 43.26 16.59
N VAL A 493 3.09 44.43 17.16
CA VAL A 493 1.94 45.27 16.77
C VAL A 493 2.36 46.71 16.50
N THR A 494 1.68 47.37 15.57
CA THR A 494 1.85 48.79 15.26
C THR A 494 0.54 49.56 15.53
N PRO A 495 0.58 50.89 15.68
CA PRO A 495 -0.63 51.70 15.85
C PRO A 495 -1.62 51.58 14.69
N ASP A 496 -1.12 51.36 13.47
CA ASP A 496 -1.94 51.28 12.25
C ASP A 496 -2.59 49.91 12.06
N GLU A 497 -1.95 48.83 12.52
CA GLU A 497 -2.42 47.45 12.32
C GLU A 497 -3.24 46.91 13.50
N ASN A 498 -2.87 47.24 14.74
CA ASN A 498 -3.62 46.86 15.93
C ASN A 498 -3.46 47.92 17.05
N PRO A 499 -4.22 49.04 16.97
CA PRO A 499 -4.11 50.14 17.94
C PRO A 499 -4.49 49.71 19.37
N TYR A 500 -5.41 48.75 19.53
CA TYR A 500 -5.82 48.25 20.83
C TYR A 500 -4.67 47.55 21.56
N PHE A 501 -4.00 46.58 20.92
CA PHE A 501 -2.85 45.89 21.51
C PHE A 501 -1.64 46.80 21.68
N HIS A 502 -1.37 47.69 20.73
CA HIS A 502 -0.25 48.64 20.83
C HIS A 502 -0.42 49.55 22.06
N GLY A 503 -1.56 50.22 22.17
CA GLY A 503 -1.87 51.09 23.32
C GLY A 503 -1.99 50.33 24.63
N LEU A 504 -2.53 49.11 24.63
CA LEU A 504 -2.61 48.26 25.82
C LEU A 504 -1.23 47.85 26.34
N CYS A 505 -0.27 47.55 25.47
CA CYS A 505 1.10 47.24 25.89
C CYS A 505 1.78 48.44 26.57
N ARG A 506 1.55 49.66 26.07
CA ARG A 506 2.06 50.92 26.65
C ARG A 506 1.40 51.22 28.01
N GLU A 507 0.08 51.31 28.05
CA GLU A 507 -0.69 51.61 29.27
C GLU A 507 -0.44 50.59 30.39
N LEU A 508 -0.28 49.30 30.04
CA LEU A 508 0.04 48.25 31.01
C LEU A 508 1.47 48.39 31.57
N ALA A 509 2.44 48.80 30.75
CA ALA A 509 3.81 49.05 31.19
C ALA A 509 3.88 50.22 32.18
N ASP A 510 3.21 51.33 31.87
CA ASP A 510 3.16 52.53 32.71
C ASP A 510 2.52 52.25 34.08
N ARG A 511 1.49 51.40 34.13
CA ARG A 511 0.79 51.05 35.38
C ARG A 511 1.59 50.15 36.31
N ARG A 512 2.30 49.16 35.79
CA ARG A 512 2.98 48.12 36.61
C ARG A 512 4.48 48.38 36.81
N GLY A 513 5.11 49.17 35.94
CA GLY A 513 6.55 49.33 35.87
C GLY A 513 7.25 48.08 35.30
N GLY A 514 7.50 48.06 34.00
CA GLY A 514 8.14 46.92 33.34
C GLY A 514 8.21 47.07 31.82
N PRO A 515 8.59 46.02 31.08
CA PRO A 515 8.58 46.04 29.62
C PRO A 515 7.14 46.10 29.08
N PRO A 516 6.90 46.67 27.88
CA PRO A 516 5.59 46.77 27.24
C PRO A 516 5.18 45.45 26.56
N VAL A 517 5.02 44.41 27.38
CA VAL A 517 4.70 43.05 26.93
C VAL A 517 3.39 42.54 27.51
N LEU A 518 2.51 42.03 26.68
CA LEU A 518 1.22 41.43 27.04
C LEU A 518 1.25 39.92 26.76
N LEU A 519 0.59 39.10 27.58
CA LEU A 519 0.40 37.67 27.29
C LEU A 519 -0.84 37.52 26.42
N ASN A 520 -0.71 36.90 25.24
CA ASN A 520 -1.82 36.55 24.36
C ASN A 520 -1.90 35.01 24.15
N THR A 521 -3.12 34.50 24.15
CA THR A 521 -3.47 33.15 23.69
C THR A 521 -4.85 33.14 23.02
N SER A 522 -5.16 32.09 22.27
CA SER A 522 -6.46 31.95 21.59
C SER A 522 -7.65 31.99 22.53
N PHE A 523 -8.81 32.46 22.08
CA PHE A 523 -10.05 32.38 22.85
C PHE A 523 -10.78 31.08 22.53
N ASN A 524 -10.46 30.04 23.31
CA ASN A 524 -11.04 28.69 23.30
C ASN A 524 -10.60 27.90 24.54
N VAL A 525 -11.28 26.78 24.80
CA VAL A 525 -10.87 25.73 25.74
C VAL A 525 -10.17 24.58 25.01
N ALA A 526 -9.54 23.64 25.72
CA ALA A 526 -8.94 22.44 25.12
C ALA A 526 -9.96 21.65 24.26
N GLY A 527 -9.51 21.14 23.12
CA GLY A 527 -10.33 20.37 22.18
C GLY A 527 -11.22 21.18 21.24
N GLN A 528 -11.45 22.48 21.50
CA GLN A 528 -12.34 23.31 20.69
C GLN A 528 -11.59 24.26 19.73
N PRO A 529 -12.17 24.62 18.57
CA PRO A 529 -11.70 25.72 17.72
C PRO A 529 -11.75 27.08 18.43
N ILE A 530 -11.04 28.09 17.90
CA ILE A 530 -11.18 29.50 18.34
C ILE A 530 -12.64 29.94 18.15
N VAL A 531 -13.23 30.68 19.10
CA VAL A 531 -14.60 31.21 18.98
C VAL A 531 -14.71 32.16 17.79
N GLU A 532 -15.82 32.07 17.06
CA GLU A 532 -16.09 32.92 15.90
C GLU A 532 -17.15 33.98 16.23
N THR A 533 -18.30 33.55 16.75
CA THR A 533 -19.47 34.41 16.99
C THR A 533 -19.46 35.09 18.37
N PRO A 534 -20.15 36.24 18.55
CA PRO A 534 -20.32 36.87 19.86
C PRO A 534 -21.01 35.97 20.90
N GLU A 535 -21.94 35.11 20.46
CA GLU A 535 -22.63 34.15 21.33
C GLU A 535 -21.69 33.06 21.85
N GLU A 536 -20.83 32.49 20.99
CA GLU A 536 -19.76 31.57 21.42
C GLU A 536 -18.79 32.24 22.40
N ALA A 537 -18.46 33.51 22.18
CA ALA A 537 -17.58 34.27 23.06
C ALA A 537 -18.18 34.44 24.46
N VAL A 538 -19.45 34.84 24.56
CA VAL A 538 -20.16 34.95 25.85
C VAL A 538 -20.34 33.59 26.51
N ALA A 539 -20.73 32.55 25.76
CA ALA A 539 -20.86 31.19 26.28
C ALA A 539 -19.53 30.63 26.81
N THR A 540 -18.44 30.83 26.09
CA THR A 540 -17.08 30.40 26.50
C THR A 540 -16.59 31.20 27.71
N PHE A 541 -16.90 32.49 27.78
CA PHE A 541 -16.62 33.31 28.96
C PHE A 541 -17.36 32.77 30.20
N ILE A 542 -18.66 32.51 30.10
CA ILE A 542 -19.49 31.95 31.19
C ILE A 542 -18.96 30.58 31.64
N GLY A 543 -18.67 29.68 30.70
CA GLY A 543 -18.21 28.31 30.96
C GLY A 543 -16.76 28.18 31.48
N THR A 544 -16.01 29.28 31.60
CA THR A 544 -14.60 29.27 32.04
C THR A 544 -14.35 30.17 33.26
N SER A 545 -13.12 30.23 33.74
CA SER A 545 -12.70 31.11 34.85
C SER A 545 -12.09 32.44 34.38
N ILE A 546 -12.41 32.89 33.16
CA ILE A 546 -12.03 34.23 32.70
C ILE A 546 -12.80 35.25 33.56
N ASP A 547 -12.14 36.32 34.02
CA ASP A 547 -12.74 37.29 34.94
C ASP A 547 -13.60 38.33 34.22
N TYR A 548 -13.10 38.80 33.07
CA TYR A 548 -13.77 39.78 32.22
C TYR A 548 -13.75 39.37 30.74
N LEU A 549 -14.80 39.73 30.01
CA LEU A 549 -14.84 39.67 28.55
C LEU A 549 -15.09 41.08 28.03
N CYS A 550 -14.31 41.53 27.07
CA CYS A 550 -14.52 42.80 26.36
C CYS A 550 -14.74 42.50 24.88
N ILE A 551 -15.96 42.77 24.42
CA ILE A 551 -16.36 42.69 23.01
C ILE A 551 -16.45 44.13 22.48
N GLU A 552 -15.56 44.55 21.59
CA GLU A 552 -15.48 45.96 21.14
C GLU A 552 -15.32 46.96 22.33
N ASP A 553 -16.34 47.76 22.62
CA ASP A 553 -16.44 48.68 23.77
C ASP A 553 -17.37 48.15 24.89
N ILE A 554 -17.88 46.93 24.73
CA ILE A 554 -18.84 46.28 25.62
C ILE A 554 -18.09 45.41 26.63
N TRP A 555 -18.08 45.87 27.89
CA TRP A 555 -17.41 45.23 29.02
C TRP A 555 -18.36 44.31 29.78
N ILE A 556 -17.97 43.04 29.95
CA ILE A 556 -18.80 41.97 30.48
C ILE A 556 -18.15 41.36 31.71
N SER A 557 -18.93 41.19 32.78
CA SER A 557 -18.54 40.53 34.03
C SER A 557 -19.63 39.57 34.51
N LYS A 558 -19.30 38.60 35.37
CA LYS A 558 -20.26 37.58 35.85
C LYS A 558 -21.08 38.07 37.05
N ARG A 559 -22.37 37.71 37.09
CA ARG A 559 -23.24 37.93 38.25
C ARG A 559 -22.97 36.89 39.33
N GLY A 560 -23.02 37.30 40.60
CA GLY A 560 -22.94 36.40 41.76
C GLY A 560 -21.57 35.76 42.04
N GLN A 561 -20.60 35.87 41.12
CA GLN A 561 -19.25 35.35 41.31
C GLN A 561 -18.31 36.41 41.88
N SER A 562 -17.53 36.06 42.90
CA SER A 562 -16.45 36.91 43.40
C SER A 562 -15.29 36.92 42.42
N LEU A 563 -14.85 38.11 42.01
CA LEU A 563 -13.57 38.30 41.33
C LEU A 563 -12.44 37.77 42.21
N LEU A 564 -11.50 37.07 41.59
CA LEU A 564 -10.32 36.57 42.29
C LEU A 564 -9.15 37.54 42.09
N ASP A 565 -8.28 37.65 43.09
CA ASP A 565 -6.96 38.26 42.91
C ASP A 565 -5.92 37.21 42.50
N TYR A 566 -4.74 37.63 42.04
CA TYR A 566 -3.67 36.71 41.62
C TYR A 566 -3.29 35.66 42.68
N ARG A 567 -3.34 35.98 43.98
CA ARG A 567 -3.03 35.02 45.05
C ARG A 567 -4.14 33.98 45.20
N GLN A 568 -5.39 34.39 45.07
CA GLN A 568 -6.56 33.51 45.09
C GLN A 568 -6.65 32.63 43.84
N HIS A 569 -6.28 33.15 42.67
CA HIS A 569 -6.09 32.38 41.45
C HIS A 569 -4.97 31.34 41.63
N LEU A 570 -3.81 31.74 42.15
CA LEU A 570 -2.65 30.86 42.36
C LEU A 570 -2.94 29.76 43.39
N ALA A 571 -3.66 30.07 44.48
CA ALA A 571 -4.08 29.07 45.47
C ALA A 571 -5.03 27.99 44.91
N GLN A 572 -5.58 28.19 43.72
CA GLN A 572 -6.45 27.25 43.00
C GLN A 572 -5.75 26.57 41.81
N ALA A 573 -4.46 26.85 41.58
CA ALA A 573 -3.63 26.16 40.60
C ALA A 573 -2.80 25.08 41.29
N SER A 574 -2.91 23.84 40.82
CA SER A 574 -2.07 22.72 41.29
C SER A 574 -0.74 22.70 40.56
N ASP A 575 0.34 22.40 41.28
CA ASP A 575 1.62 22.09 40.65
C ASP A 575 1.48 20.90 39.69
N SER A 576 2.03 21.06 38.48
CA SER A 576 1.96 20.07 37.41
C SER A 576 3.36 19.58 37.08
N ALA A 577 3.52 18.28 36.87
CA ALA A 577 4.79 17.73 36.42
C ALA A 577 5.21 18.37 35.09
N LEU A 578 6.43 18.92 35.06
CA LEU A 578 7.07 19.37 33.83
C LEU A 578 7.77 18.18 33.17
N PRO A 579 7.79 18.08 31.82
CA PRO A 579 8.59 17.11 31.11
C PRO A 579 10.08 17.34 31.41
N GLN A 580 10.86 16.26 31.42
CA GLN A 580 12.32 16.30 31.52
C GLN A 580 12.91 15.26 30.57
N GLY A 581 13.95 15.63 29.84
CA GLY A 581 14.75 14.72 29.01
C GLY A 581 15.51 13.66 29.80
N LEU A 582 16.21 12.78 29.09
CA LEU A 582 17.07 11.77 29.70
C LEU A 582 18.30 12.44 30.35
N PRO A 583 18.86 11.88 31.44
CA PRO A 583 20.06 12.43 32.07
C PRO A 583 21.25 12.46 31.10
N ALA A 584 21.95 13.60 31.01
CA ALA A 584 23.04 13.79 30.06
C ALA A 584 24.10 12.67 30.10
N GLY A 585 24.63 12.33 28.92
CA GLY A 585 25.57 11.22 28.76
C GLY A 585 24.89 9.84 28.78
N GLN A 586 23.60 9.75 28.42
CA GLN A 586 23.02 8.44 28.13
C GLN A 586 23.78 7.78 26.97
N PRO A 587 24.04 6.47 27.07
CA PRO A 587 24.63 5.74 25.97
C PRO A 587 23.69 5.75 24.76
N ALA A 588 24.31 5.78 23.59
CA ALA A 588 23.67 5.49 22.31
C ALA A 588 22.74 4.27 22.40
N VAL A 589 21.61 4.33 21.70
CA VAL A 589 20.79 3.13 21.46
C VAL A 589 21.28 2.33 20.26
N ASP A 590 22.37 2.73 19.60
CA ASP A 590 22.96 2.09 18.43
C ASP A 590 23.11 0.57 18.61
N ASP A 591 23.56 0.09 19.77
CA ASP A 591 23.67 -1.36 20.02
C ASP A 591 22.30 -2.06 20.03
N LEU A 592 21.25 -1.39 20.50
CA LEU A 592 19.87 -1.87 20.46
C LEU A 592 19.24 -1.72 19.08
N MET A 593 19.50 -0.64 18.35
CA MET A 593 19.10 -0.47 16.95
C MET A 593 19.74 -1.55 16.07
N ARG A 594 21.03 -1.83 16.29
CA ARG A 594 21.77 -2.89 15.60
C ARG A 594 21.30 -4.30 15.98
N GLN A 595 20.92 -4.52 17.24
CA GLN A 595 20.25 -5.77 17.65
C GLN A 595 18.85 -5.89 17.03
N LEU A 596 18.10 -4.78 16.95
CA LEU A 596 16.77 -4.75 16.35
C LEU A 596 16.85 -5.04 14.85
N ASP A 597 17.67 -4.34 14.07
CA ASP A 597 17.90 -4.64 12.65
C ASP A 597 18.28 -6.12 12.44
N ARG A 598 19.23 -6.64 13.23
CA ARG A 598 19.68 -8.02 13.12
C ARG A 598 18.62 -9.04 13.53
N ALA A 599 17.76 -8.73 14.50
CA ALA A 599 16.62 -9.57 14.85
C ALA A 599 15.49 -9.50 13.80
N LEU A 600 15.21 -8.31 13.25
CA LEU A 600 14.13 -8.07 12.27
C LEU A 600 14.45 -8.60 10.86
N PHE A 601 15.72 -8.56 10.44
CA PHE A 601 16.12 -8.83 9.05
C PHE A 601 17.17 -9.94 8.88
N PHE A 602 17.85 -10.34 9.96
CA PHE A 602 18.85 -11.42 9.93
C PHE A 602 18.50 -12.57 10.89
N GLY A 603 17.34 -12.49 11.57
CA GLY A 603 16.83 -13.54 12.47
C GLY A 603 17.63 -13.71 13.78
N GLU A 604 18.54 -12.78 14.10
CA GLU A 604 19.44 -12.88 15.24
C GLU A 604 18.77 -12.45 16.54
N THR A 605 17.95 -13.34 17.11
CA THR A 605 17.20 -13.06 18.35
C THR A 605 17.97 -13.37 19.65
N GLU A 606 19.22 -13.88 19.58
CA GLU A 606 20.04 -14.12 20.78
C GLU A 606 20.31 -12.80 21.53
N ARG A 607 19.84 -12.74 22.78
CA ARG A 607 19.92 -11.55 23.66
C ARG A 607 19.16 -10.32 23.14
N CYS A 608 18.33 -10.47 22.11
CA CYS A 608 17.40 -9.44 21.68
C CYS A 608 16.43 -9.12 22.85
N PRO A 609 16.25 -7.84 23.24
CA PRO A 609 15.31 -7.50 24.31
C PRO A 609 13.84 -7.53 23.87
N TRP A 610 13.57 -7.50 22.56
CA TRP A 610 12.22 -7.64 22.00
C TRP A 610 11.81 -9.11 21.90
N SER A 611 10.56 -9.38 22.25
CA SER A 611 9.89 -10.67 22.04
C SER A 611 9.62 -10.92 20.56
N ASP A 612 9.40 -12.18 20.18
CA ASP A 612 9.07 -12.57 18.80
C ASP A 612 7.75 -11.95 18.29
N GLU A 613 6.85 -11.53 19.18
CA GLU A 613 5.63 -10.78 18.82
C GLU A 613 5.96 -9.31 18.51
N GLU A 614 6.71 -8.64 19.39
CA GLU A 614 7.19 -7.27 19.15
C GLU A 614 8.08 -7.19 17.90
N LEU A 615 8.95 -8.18 17.67
CA LEU A 615 9.78 -8.25 16.46
C LEU A 615 8.95 -8.45 15.19
N ARG A 616 7.89 -9.26 15.22
CA ARG A 616 7.01 -9.41 14.04
C ARG A 616 6.24 -8.13 13.73
N GLU A 617 5.74 -7.44 14.75
CA GLU A 617 5.06 -6.15 14.57
C GLU A 617 6.03 -5.05 14.11
N LEU A 618 7.22 -4.97 14.69
CA LEU A 618 8.26 -4.03 14.27
C LEU A 618 8.80 -4.36 12.87
N SER A 619 8.89 -5.64 12.47
CA SER A 619 9.30 -6.03 11.11
C SER A 619 8.24 -5.59 10.09
N ARG A 620 6.94 -5.85 10.39
CA ARG A 620 5.79 -5.41 9.59
C ARG A 620 5.75 -3.89 9.38
N LEU A 621 6.18 -3.11 10.38
CA LEU A 621 6.19 -1.64 10.33
C LEU A 621 7.46 -1.06 9.68
N GLY A 622 8.62 -1.70 9.89
CA GLY A 622 9.94 -1.18 9.50
C GLY A 622 10.50 -1.66 8.17
N ALA A 623 10.06 -2.83 7.65
CA ALA A 623 10.65 -3.44 6.45
C ALA A 623 10.66 -2.55 5.21
N ARG A 624 9.59 -1.78 5.01
CA ARG A 624 9.41 -0.85 3.88
C ARG A 624 10.33 0.37 3.86
N TYR A 625 11.30 0.46 4.78
CA TYR A 625 12.24 1.58 4.84
C TYR A 625 13.70 1.15 4.75
N LYS A 626 14.02 -0.15 4.82
CA LYS A 626 15.37 -0.68 5.13
C LYS A 626 16.49 -0.09 4.28
N GLU A 627 16.26 0.11 2.99
CA GLU A 627 17.22 0.70 2.04
C GLU A 627 17.69 2.11 2.42
N THR A 628 16.93 2.82 3.25
CA THR A 628 17.27 4.15 3.76
C THR A 628 18.25 4.12 4.93
N SER A 629 18.72 2.96 5.41
CA SER A 629 19.54 2.85 6.64
C SER A 629 20.91 3.53 6.55
N LEU A 630 21.34 4.15 7.65
CA LEU A 630 22.63 4.83 7.80
C LEU A 630 23.61 4.04 8.67
N LEU A 631 23.09 3.28 9.64
CA LEU A 631 23.84 2.36 10.49
C LEU A 631 24.45 1.20 9.70
N PHE A 632 23.76 0.77 8.64
CA PHE A 632 24.12 -0.41 7.86
C PHE A 632 24.17 -0.12 6.35
N ARG A 633 24.80 0.99 5.93
CA ARG A 633 24.92 1.39 4.50
C ARG A 633 25.47 0.29 3.59
N ASP A 634 26.40 -0.51 4.13
CA ASP A 634 27.07 -1.61 3.44
C ASP A 634 26.48 -2.97 3.82
N ALA A 635 25.35 -2.99 4.54
CA ALA A 635 24.40 -4.08 4.48
C ALA A 635 23.27 -3.65 3.52
N PRO A 636 23.42 -3.92 2.21
CA PRO A 636 22.23 -4.28 1.46
C PRO A 636 21.68 -5.59 2.06
N PHE A 637 20.93 -6.34 1.29
CA PHE A 637 20.92 -7.79 1.48
C PHE A 637 22.37 -8.41 1.35
N GLY A 638 23.23 -8.52 2.42
CA GLY A 638 24.38 -9.49 2.62
C GLY A 638 25.89 -9.03 2.87
N GLY A 639 26.76 -9.74 3.69
CA GLY A 639 28.24 -9.44 4.00
C GLY A 639 29.17 -10.42 4.88
N THR A 640 30.53 -10.19 5.17
CA THR A 640 31.59 -11.24 5.61
C THR A 640 32.81 -10.94 6.66
N VAL A 641 33.74 -11.91 7.06
CA VAL A 641 34.67 -11.91 8.30
C VAL A 641 36.13 -12.63 8.26
N ARG A 642 37.03 -12.66 9.33
CA ARG A 642 38.44 -13.32 9.45
C ARG A 642 39.02 -13.73 10.88
N THR A 643 39.99 -14.69 11.03
CA THR A 643 40.74 -15.11 12.29
C THR A 643 42.16 -15.79 12.14
N ARG A 644 42.94 -16.12 13.22
CA ARG A 644 44.32 -16.77 13.18
C ARG A 644 44.41 -18.09 13.99
N LEU A 645 45.15 -19.11 13.51
CA LEU A 645 45.21 -20.47 14.09
C LEU A 645 46.57 -20.93 14.65
N SER A 646 47.70 -20.39 14.16
CA SER A 646 49.04 -20.59 14.76
C SER A 646 49.94 -19.39 14.42
N GLU A 647 51.18 -19.36 14.91
CA GLU A 647 52.15 -18.31 14.52
C GLU A 647 52.36 -18.28 12.99
N ASP A 648 52.37 -19.46 12.36
CA ASP A 648 52.57 -19.64 10.92
C ASP A 648 51.25 -19.81 10.11
N ALA A 649 50.04 -19.71 10.67
CA ALA A 649 48.79 -19.97 9.92
C ALA A 649 47.55 -19.14 10.31
N VAL A 650 46.80 -18.66 9.31
CA VAL A 650 45.62 -17.76 9.42
C VAL A 650 44.41 -18.32 8.68
N LEU A 651 43.19 -18.15 9.20
CA LEU A 651 41.93 -18.64 8.64
C LEU A 651 40.91 -17.50 8.43
N ILE A 652 40.45 -17.30 7.21
CA ILE A 652 39.52 -16.25 6.77
C ILE A 652 38.11 -16.85 6.66
N LEU A 653 37.05 -16.16 7.10
CA LEU A 653 35.71 -16.76 7.32
C LEU A 653 34.57 -15.99 6.64
N ASP A 654 33.87 -16.64 5.73
CA ASP A 654 32.76 -16.07 4.96
C ASP A 654 31.41 -16.67 5.39
N PRO A 655 30.46 -15.88 5.95
CA PRO A 655 29.11 -16.31 6.32
C PRO A 655 28.25 -16.78 5.14
N LEU A 656 28.53 -16.33 3.92
CA LEU A 656 27.85 -16.73 2.69
C LEU A 656 28.59 -17.87 1.94
N GLY A 657 29.69 -18.39 2.51
CA GLY A 657 30.03 -19.81 2.35
C GLY A 657 31.45 -20.22 1.95
N LYS A 658 32.44 -19.33 1.74
CA LYS A 658 33.80 -19.74 1.29
C LYS A 658 34.95 -19.13 2.11
N SER A 659 35.61 -19.97 2.91
CA SER A 659 36.67 -19.61 3.88
C SER A 659 38.08 -19.95 3.35
N ASP A 660 39.15 -19.27 3.79
CA ASP A 660 40.53 -19.51 3.31
C ASP A 660 41.55 -19.76 4.45
N LEU A 661 42.28 -20.88 4.41
CA LEU A 661 43.37 -21.20 5.33
C LEU A 661 44.74 -20.95 4.68
N ILE A 662 45.50 -20.00 5.21
CA ILE A 662 46.76 -19.49 4.66
C ILE A 662 47.92 -19.86 5.59
N ASP A 663 48.98 -20.46 5.02
CA ASP A 663 50.28 -20.65 5.68
C ASP A 663 51.15 -19.40 5.44
N LEU A 664 51.54 -18.73 6.52
CA LEU A 664 52.34 -17.50 6.53
C LEU A 664 53.85 -17.77 6.42
N SER A 665 54.29 -19.02 6.66
CA SER A 665 55.69 -19.42 6.44
C SER A 665 56.01 -19.66 4.96
N GLY A 666 54.99 -19.66 4.10
CA GLY A 666 55.12 -19.77 2.64
C GLY A 666 55.50 -21.16 2.12
N ARG A 667 55.41 -22.21 2.95
CA ARG A 667 55.87 -23.57 2.60
C ARG A 667 54.77 -24.43 1.99
N ALA A 668 53.51 -24.15 2.33
CA ALA A 668 52.33 -24.71 1.70
C ALA A 668 51.46 -23.60 1.08
N PRO A 669 50.82 -23.83 -0.09
CA PRO A 669 49.93 -22.83 -0.68
C PRO A 669 48.67 -22.60 0.18
N PRO A 670 48.01 -21.43 0.04
CA PRO A 670 46.69 -21.17 0.58
C PRO A 670 45.68 -22.24 0.17
N LEU A 671 44.79 -22.62 1.08
CA LEU A 671 43.76 -23.63 0.87
C LEU A 671 42.38 -23.05 1.16
N ARG A 672 41.57 -22.92 0.11
CA ARG A 672 40.15 -22.56 0.23
C ARG A 672 39.36 -23.75 0.77
N LEU A 673 38.46 -23.49 1.70
CA LEU A 673 37.72 -24.47 2.50
C LEU A 673 36.24 -24.06 2.57
N SER A 674 35.35 -25.05 2.50
CA SER A 674 33.95 -24.85 2.86
C SER A 674 33.78 -24.65 4.38
N TYR A 675 32.71 -24.00 4.80
CA TYR A 675 32.39 -23.80 6.22
C TYR A 675 32.32 -25.12 7.02
N GLY A 676 31.82 -26.20 6.41
CA GLY A 676 31.80 -27.54 7.01
C GLY A 676 33.18 -28.15 7.22
N GLU A 677 34.11 -27.98 6.27
CA GLU A 677 35.50 -28.45 6.42
C GLU A 677 36.28 -27.65 7.46
N VAL A 678 36.02 -26.35 7.58
CA VAL A 678 36.56 -25.51 8.64
C VAL A 678 36.12 -26.02 10.02
N LYS A 679 34.82 -26.33 10.20
CA LYS A 679 34.31 -26.90 11.46
C LYS A 679 35.07 -28.18 11.85
N TRP A 680 35.28 -29.11 10.92
CA TRP A 680 36.04 -30.34 11.18
C TRP A 680 37.51 -30.09 11.54
N LEU A 681 38.18 -29.17 10.84
CA LEU A 681 39.56 -28.77 11.15
C LEU A 681 39.70 -28.21 12.58
N LEU A 682 38.79 -27.31 12.96
CA LEU A 682 38.79 -26.71 14.30
C LEU A 682 38.46 -27.75 15.39
N ALA A 683 37.53 -28.68 15.14
CA ALA A 683 37.22 -29.75 16.10
C ALA A 683 38.36 -30.74 16.30
N VAL A 684 39.13 -31.06 15.24
CA VAL A 684 40.36 -31.86 15.37
C VAL A 684 41.42 -31.11 16.17
N CYS A 685 41.63 -29.81 15.93
CA CYS A 685 42.52 -28.99 16.76
C CYS A 685 42.12 -28.97 18.24
N ALA A 686 40.82 -28.96 18.54
CA ALA A 686 40.29 -28.94 19.90
C ALA A 686 40.29 -30.31 20.61
N GLY A 687 40.24 -31.43 19.87
CA GLY A 687 40.49 -32.78 20.37
C GLY A 687 39.45 -33.37 21.33
N THR A 688 38.16 -33.02 21.21
CA THR A 688 37.09 -33.50 22.09
C THR A 688 35.85 -34.01 21.33
N GLY A 689 34.86 -34.55 22.07
CA GLY A 689 33.72 -35.33 21.58
C GLY A 689 32.71 -34.63 20.65
N ARG A 690 33.01 -33.42 20.16
CA ARG A 690 32.16 -32.65 19.24
C ARG A 690 32.04 -33.24 17.83
N MET A 691 32.68 -34.38 17.57
CA MET A 691 32.73 -35.05 16.27
C MET A 691 31.44 -35.80 15.93
N GLU A 692 30.73 -36.35 16.92
CA GLU A 692 29.41 -36.95 16.66
C GLU A 692 28.33 -35.86 16.45
N GLU A 693 28.44 -34.71 17.13
CA GLU A 693 27.65 -33.51 16.82
C GLU A 693 27.93 -33.01 15.40
N LEU A 694 29.20 -32.79 15.02
CA LEU A 694 29.53 -32.36 13.66
C LEU A 694 29.15 -33.37 12.57
N ARG A 695 29.15 -34.66 12.89
CA ARG A 695 28.59 -35.68 12.02
C ARG A 695 27.10 -35.47 11.81
N LEU A 696 26.34 -35.29 12.89
CA LEU A 696 24.89 -35.11 12.85
C LEU A 696 24.52 -33.78 12.17
N GLU A 697 25.20 -32.68 12.52
CA GLU A 697 25.06 -31.35 11.88
C GLU A 697 25.31 -31.39 10.37
N GLN A 698 26.30 -32.17 9.91
CA GLN A 698 26.63 -32.30 8.49
C GLN A 698 26.00 -33.52 7.84
N GLN A 699 25.02 -34.15 8.51
CA GLN A 699 24.18 -35.21 7.95
C GLN A 699 24.95 -36.49 7.55
N LEU A 700 26.22 -36.59 7.95
CA LEU A 700 27.14 -37.63 7.48
C LEU A 700 26.79 -38.97 8.11
N THR A 701 26.87 -40.05 7.33
CA THR A 701 26.82 -41.39 7.91
C THR A 701 27.98 -41.60 8.89
N ARG A 702 27.84 -42.59 9.79
CA ARG A 702 28.94 -43.00 10.70
C ARG A 702 30.20 -43.49 9.97
N ARG A 703 30.15 -43.68 8.65
CA ARG A 703 31.32 -43.92 7.80
C ARG A 703 31.95 -42.60 7.33
N GLU A 704 31.19 -41.72 6.70
CA GLU A 704 31.71 -40.49 6.09
C GLU A 704 32.30 -39.51 7.11
N ALA A 705 31.74 -39.46 8.33
CA ALA A 705 32.32 -38.64 9.39
C ALA A 705 33.74 -39.06 9.79
N ARG A 706 34.03 -40.37 9.81
CA ARG A 706 35.39 -40.88 10.07
C ARG A 706 36.36 -40.41 8.99
N GLU A 707 35.92 -40.40 7.74
CA GLU A 707 36.71 -39.94 6.60
C GLU A 707 37.00 -38.42 6.69
N ARG A 708 36.03 -37.60 7.11
CA ARG A 708 36.23 -36.16 7.34
C ARG A 708 37.20 -35.85 8.47
N VAL A 709 37.14 -36.60 9.59
CA VAL A 709 38.09 -36.46 10.71
C VAL A 709 39.53 -36.72 10.25
N GLU A 710 39.77 -37.80 9.49
CA GLU A 710 41.13 -38.14 9.06
C GLU A 710 41.67 -37.17 7.99
N GLN A 711 40.82 -36.70 7.07
CA GLN A 711 41.19 -35.64 6.11
C GLN A 711 41.58 -34.34 6.83
N ALA A 712 40.88 -33.95 7.89
CA ALA A 712 41.21 -32.78 8.69
C ALA A 712 42.57 -32.94 9.41
N ARG A 713 42.85 -34.12 10.00
CA ARG A 713 44.14 -34.42 10.65
C ARG A 713 45.33 -34.29 9.68
N LEU A 714 45.22 -34.85 8.49
CA LEU A 714 46.27 -34.77 7.45
C LEU A 714 46.54 -33.32 7.02
N ARG A 715 45.50 -32.51 6.81
CA ARG A 715 45.60 -31.09 6.41
C ARG A 715 46.28 -30.22 7.47
N LEU A 716 46.09 -30.52 8.77
CA LEU A 716 46.74 -29.84 9.89
C LEU A 716 48.22 -30.23 10.05
N GLN A 717 48.53 -31.53 9.92
CA GLN A 717 49.92 -32.03 9.99
C GLN A 717 50.79 -31.43 8.88
N ALA A 718 50.26 -31.30 7.66
CA ALA A 718 50.95 -30.68 6.53
C ALA A 718 51.39 -29.22 6.80
N ARG A 719 50.67 -28.49 7.67
CA ARG A 719 50.98 -27.12 8.10
C ARG A 719 51.55 -27.06 9.53
N ARG A 720 52.02 -28.20 10.06
CA ARG A 720 52.66 -28.35 11.39
C ARG A 720 51.81 -27.89 12.59
N ILE A 721 50.50 -27.76 12.42
CA ILE A 721 49.58 -27.42 13.52
C ILE A 721 49.42 -28.66 14.41
N LYS A 722 49.71 -28.52 15.72
CA LYS A 722 49.64 -29.62 16.71
C LYS A 722 48.21 -29.81 17.22
N PHE A 723 47.79 -31.05 17.47
CA PHE A 723 46.44 -31.39 17.95
C PHE A 723 46.40 -32.72 18.75
N PRO A 724 45.31 -33.02 19.51
CA PRO A 724 45.22 -34.17 20.45
C PRO A 724 44.71 -35.51 19.84
N PRO A 725 44.70 -36.63 20.62
CA PRO A 725 44.19 -37.96 20.20
C PRO A 725 42.65 -38.14 20.33
N ILE A 726 42.05 -39.13 19.63
CA ILE A 726 40.58 -39.31 19.44
C ILE A 726 40.18 -40.82 19.55
N ALA A 727 38.93 -41.14 19.91
CA ALA A 727 38.39 -42.51 20.12
C ALA A 727 37.23 -42.92 19.15
N ASP A 728 36.81 -44.20 19.14
CA ASP A 728 36.07 -44.87 18.03
C ASP A 728 34.62 -45.35 18.35
N VAL A 729 33.73 -45.52 17.33
CA VAL A 729 32.24 -45.57 17.47
C VAL A 729 31.57 -46.81 16.80
N SER A 730 30.56 -47.44 17.44
CA SER A 730 29.96 -48.76 17.03
C SER A 730 28.52 -48.74 16.42
N LEU A 731 28.00 -49.94 16.07
CA LEU A 731 26.98 -50.22 15.02
C LEU A 731 25.63 -50.82 15.51
N GLY A 732 24.57 -50.62 14.71
CA GLY A 732 23.23 -51.24 14.82
C GLY A 732 22.44 -51.09 13.50
N ARG A 733 21.37 -51.88 13.28
CA ARG A 733 20.85 -52.27 11.95
C ARG A 733 19.44 -52.92 12.09
N GLU A 734 18.46 -52.87 11.16
CA GLU A 734 18.22 -52.12 9.89
C GLU A 734 16.69 -51.80 9.81
N ASP A 735 16.10 -50.92 8.97
CA ASP A 735 16.42 -49.53 8.58
C ASP A 735 15.20 -48.91 7.85
N VAL A 736 14.31 -48.23 8.59
CA VAL A 736 13.90 -46.89 8.08
C VAL A 736 15.05 -46.01 8.54
N PRO A 737 15.84 -45.40 7.64
CA PRO A 737 16.94 -44.54 8.07
C PRO A 737 16.41 -43.53 9.10
N LEU A 738 17.26 -43.16 10.05
CA LEU A 738 17.03 -41.96 10.87
C LEU A 738 17.19 -40.75 9.95
N LEU A 739 16.18 -40.55 9.11
CA LEU A 739 16.06 -39.48 8.15
C LEU A 739 16.02 -38.19 8.96
N ASN A 740 17.05 -37.38 8.76
CA ASN A 740 17.00 -36.00 9.19
C ASN A 740 15.88 -35.28 8.43
N TYR A 741 15.32 -34.26 9.05
CA TYR A 741 14.16 -33.50 8.56
C TYR A 741 14.45 -32.61 7.33
N GLU A 742 15.48 -32.90 6.53
CA GLU A 742 15.90 -32.06 5.40
C GLU A 742 14.93 -32.12 4.22
N LEU A 743 14.57 -33.32 3.73
CA LEU A 743 13.83 -33.46 2.48
C LEU A 743 12.46 -34.15 2.66
N THR A 744 11.40 -33.37 2.47
CA THR A 744 10.02 -33.86 2.41
C THR A 744 9.86 -34.96 1.34
N LEU A 745 9.21 -36.06 1.73
CA LEU A 745 8.95 -37.25 0.92
C LEU A 745 10.19 -37.95 0.34
N GLU A 746 11.39 -37.75 0.88
CA GLU A 746 12.64 -38.35 0.37
C GLU A 746 12.56 -39.85 0.03
N PRO A 747 11.94 -40.74 0.85
CA PRO A 747 11.85 -42.17 0.53
C PRO A 747 11.19 -42.49 -0.82
N PHE A 748 10.31 -41.62 -1.33
CA PHE A 748 9.66 -41.80 -2.64
C PHE A 748 10.59 -41.54 -3.84
N ALA A 749 11.86 -41.17 -3.61
CA ALA A 749 12.91 -41.17 -4.62
C ALA A 749 13.10 -42.58 -5.22
N ASP A 750 13.01 -43.61 -4.38
CA ASP A 750 13.01 -45.00 -4.81
C ASP A 750 11.64 -45.35 -5.45
N PRO A 751 11.59 -45.76 -6.73
CA PRO A 751 10.36 -46.22 -7.37
C PRO A 751 9.74 -47.44 -6.70
N GLU A 752 10.50 -48.21 -5.90
CA GLU A 752 10.02 -49.39 -5.17
C GLU A 752 9.61 -49.12 -3.71
N PHE A 753 9.76 -47.90 -3.20
CA PHE A 753 9.31 -47.57 -1.85
C PHE A 753 7.78 -47.66 -1.72
N ARG A 754 7.28 -48.39 -0.71
CA ARG A 754 5.85 -48.58 -0.43
C ARG A 754 5.54 -48.27 1.04
N ILE A 755 4.53 -47.44 1.26
CA ILE A 755 3.98 -47.11 2.58
C ILE A 755 2.44 -47.05 2.56
N GLY A 756 1.84 -47.71 1.57
CA GLY A 756 0.40 -47.64 1.25
C GLY A 756 -0.55 -47.85 2.44
N GLU A 757 -0.31 -48.84 3.31
CA GLU A 757 -1.16 -49.10 4.48
C GLU A 757 -1.28 -47.90 5.44
N ARG A 758 -0.21 -47.10 5.59
CA ARG A 758 -0.21 -45.88 6.41
C ARG A 758 -0.88 -44.72 5.68
N LEU A 759 -0.67 -44.57 4.38
CA LEU A 759 -1.34 -43.52 3.60
C LEU A 759 -2.84 -43.78 3.44
N GLU A 760 -3.26 -45.04 3.39
CA GLU A 760 -4.66 -45.42 3.45
C GLU A 760 -5.30 -45.03 4.81
N ALA A 761 -4.53 -45.06 5.91
CA ALA A 761 -4.99 -44.52 7.19
C ALA A 761 -5.12 -42.99 7.17
N LEU A 762 -4.20 -42.26 6.52
CA LEU A 762 -4.36 -40.81 6.29
C LEU A 762 -5.62 -40.50 5.45
N ARG A 763 -5.83 -41.22 4.34
CA ARG A 763 -7.03 -41.08 3.51
C ARG A 763 -8.31 -41.28 4.32
N ARG A 764 -8.38 -42.34 5.14
CA ARG A 764 -9.53 -42.60 6.02
C ARG A 764 -9.78 -41.49 7.06
N VAL A 765 -8.74 -40.80 7.54
CA VAL A 765 -8.90 -39.63 8.44
C VAL A 765 -9.52 -38.45 7.68
N LEU A 766 -9.03 -38.15 6.48
CA LEU A 766 -9.59 -37.08 5.62
C LEU A 766 -11.06 -37.36 5.25
N GLU A 767 -11.37 -38.61 4.85
CA GLU A 767 -12.72 -39.04 4.52
C GLU A 767 -13.68 -38.97 5.72
N ARG A 768 -13.27 -39.48 6.89
CA ARG A 768 -14.07 -39.46 8.13
C ARG A 768 -14.44 -38.04 8.56
N ALA A 769 -13.53 -37.09 8.37
CA ALA A 769 -13.73 -35.70 8.76
C ALA A 769 -14.51 -34.86 7.72
N GLU A 770 -15.03 -35.46 6.63
CA GLU A 770 -15.66 -34.75 5.51
C GLU A 770 -14.75 -33.71 4.82
N TYR A 771 -13.44 -33.96 4.79
CA TYR A 771 -12.47 -33.10 4.09
C TYR A 771 -12.69 -33.17 2.57
N ARG A 772 -13.52 -32.25 2.04
CA ARG A 772 -13.92 -32.16 0.62
C ARG A 772 -14.09 -30.71 0.21
N GLU A 773 -13.79 -30.38 -1.06
CA GLU A 773 -13.83 -29.01 -1.58
C GLU A 773 -15.14 -28.27 -1.26
N ASN A 774 -16.31 -28.86 -1.54
CA ASN A 774 -17.61 -28.24 -1.26
C ASN A 774 -17.84 -27.93 0.24
N ALA A 775 -17.31 -28.75 1.16
CA ALA A 775 -17.45 -28.52 2.59
C ALA A 775 -16.51 -27.38 3.05
N ILE A 776 -15.26 -27.40 2.57
CA ILE A 776 -14.24 -26.39 2.86
C ILE A 776 -14.65 -25.03 2.29
N GLY A 777 -15.03 -24.97 1.02
CA GLY A 777 -15.49 -23.75 0.35
C GLY A 777 -16.71 -23.13 1.03
N LYS A 778 -17.67 -23.95 1.47
CA LYS A 778 -18.84 -23.48 2.23
C LYS A 778 -18.49 -22.86 3.59
N VAL A 779 -17.51 -23.42 4.31
CA VAL A 779 -17.09 -22.90 5.64
C VAL A 779 -16.26 -21.63 5.50
N LEU A 780 -15.37 -21.56 4.50
CA LEU A 780 -14.51 -20.40 4.26
C LEU A 780 -15.21 -19.28 3.48
N GLY A 781 -16.29 -19.59 2.74
CA GLY A 781 -17.01 -18.63 1.90
C GLY A 781 -16.34 -18.40 0.54
N VAL A 782 -15.73 -19.45 -0.04
CA VAL A 782 -15.04 -19.42 -1.35
C VAL A 782 -15.66 -20.46 -2.31
N SER A 783 -15.63 -20.19 -3.61
CA SER A 783 -16.23 -21.05 -4.65
C SER A 783 -15.37 -22.25 -5.05
N SER A 784 -14.05 -22.16 -4.91
CA SER A 784 -13.10 -23.28 -5.08
C SER A 784 -11.90 -23.12 -4.15
N LEU A 785 -11.09 -24.17 -3.98
CA LEU A 785 -9.90 -24.12 -3.12
C LEU A 785 -8.83 -23.14 -3.64
N GLN A 786 -8.80 -22.86 -4.95
CA GLN A 786 -7.85 -21.90 -5.55
C GLN A 786 -8.17 -20.44 -5.22
N MET A 787 -9.34 -20.17 -4.63
CA MET A 787 -9.78 -18.85 -4.19
C MET A 787 -9.48 -18.56 -2.70
N ILE A 788 -8.74 -19.43 -2.02
CA ILE A 788 -8.23 -19.18 -0.66
C ILE A 788 -7.08 -18.17 -0.73
N GLU A 789 -7.32 -16.95 -0.23
CA GLU A 789 -6.37 -15.82 -0.28
C GLU A 789 -5.47 -15.74 0.98
N PRO A 790 -4.15 -15.52 0.85
CA PRO A 790 -3.20 -15.52 1.99
C PRO A 790 -3.50 -14.52 3.10
N THR A 791 -4.02 -13.34 2.74
CA THR A 791 -4.34 -12.28 3.71
C THR A 791 -5.60 -12.56 4.52
N HIS A 792 -6.37 -13.60 4.17
CA HIS A 792 -7.52 -14.06 4.95
C HIS A 792 -7.23 -15.31 5.81
N LEU A 793 -6.03 -15.92 5.76
CA LEU A 793 -5.76 -17.19 6.46
C LEU A 793 -5.99 -17.10 7.98
N HIS A 794 -5.51 -16.03 8.63
CA HIS A 794 -5.76 -15.80 10.06
C HIS A 794 -7.25 -15.58 10.35
N TYR A 795 -7.97 -14.85 9.47
CA TYR A 795 -9.40 -14.62 9.62
C TYR A 795 -10.21 -15.92 9.49
N PHE A 796 -9.85 -16.76 8.53
CA PHE A 796 -10.43 -18.08 8.34
C PHE A 796 -10.17 -19.00 9.54
N ASP A 797 -8.94 -19.04 10.03
CA ASP A 797 -8.56 -19.88 11.19
C ASP A 797 -9.26 -19.47 12.50
N GLN A 798 -9.31 -18.16 12.77
CA GLN A 798 -9.85 -17.66 14.05
C GLN A 798 -11.37 -17.51 14.07
N TYR A 799 -12.00 -17.12 12.95
CA TYR A 799 -13.41 -16.71 12.91
C TYR A 799 -14.32 -17.53 11.99
N LYS A 800 -13.79 -18.46 11.18
CA LYS A 800 -14.62 -19.33 10.31
C LYS A 800 -14.50 -20.81 10.63
N LEU A 801 -13.29 -21.31 10.93
CA LEU A 801 -13.10 -22.73 11.19
C LEU A 801 -13.73 -23.19 12.52
N PRO A 802 -14.46 -24.31 12.54
CA PRO A 802 -14.87 -24.95 13.78
C PRO A 802 -13.67 -25.50 14.56
N ARG A 803 -13.84 -25.71 15.87
CA ARG A 803 -12.85 -26.35 16.74
C ARG A 803 -13.19 -27.85 16.88
N ASN A 804 -12.95 -28.61 15.81
CA ASN A 804 -13.18 -30.06 15.69
C ASN A 804 -12.22 -30.69 14.65
N GLU A 805 -12.29 -32.01 14.43
CA GLU A 805 -11.37 -32.73 13.52
C GLU A 805 -11.30 -32.13 12.11
N PHE A 806 -12.45 -31.77 11.52
CA PHE A 806 -12.51 -31.11 10.21
C PHE A 806 -11.76 -29.78 10.22
N GLY A 807 -12.02 -28.94 11.22
CA GLY A 807 -11.34 -27.65 11.36
C GLY A 807 -9.83 -27.79 11.57
N ASP A 808 -9.38 -28.78 12.34
CA ASP A 808 -7.95 -29.03 12.56
C ASP A 808 -7.23 -29.54 11.31
N LEU A 809 -7.89 -30.36 10.48
CA LEU A 809 -7.33 -30.81 9.19
C LEU A 809 -7.23 -29.66 8.18
N VAL A 810 -8.25 -28.79 8.08
CA VAL A 810 -8.20 -27.60 7.20
C VAL A 810 -7.18 -26.57 7.70
N ARG A 811 -7.05 -26.42 9.02
CA ARG A 811 -6.00 -25.63 9.68
C ARG A 811 -4.60 -26.12 9.30
N LEU A 812 -4.36 -27.43 9.34
CA LEU A 812 -3.07 -28.03 9.01
C LEU A 812 -2.73 -27.98 7.50
N PHE A 813 -3.66 -28.39 6.64
CA PHE A 813 -3.38 -28.71 5.23
C PHE A 813 -3.85 -27.67 4.19
N LEU A 814 -4.46 -26.56 4.61
CA LEU A 814 -4.82 -25.44 3.71
C LEU A 814 -4.64 -24.04 4.31
N LEU A 815 -4.78 -23.86 5.64
CA LEU A 815 -4.65 -22.53 6.26
C LEU A 815 -3.30 -22.22 6.91
N ARG A 816 -2.33 -23.15 6.80
CA ARG A 816 -0.99 -23.01 7.37
C ARG A 816 -0.95 -22.76 8.89
N GLY A 817 -1.98 -23.19 9.61
CA GLY A 817 -2.03 -23.16 11.06
C GLY A 817 -1.26 -24.30 11.71
N SER A 818 -1.42 -24.44 13.03
CA SER A 818 -0.79 -25.50 13.82
C SER A 818 -1.71 -26.01 14.92
N VAL A 819 -1.48 -27.23 15.38
CA VAL A 819 -2.24 -27.90 16.45
C VAL A 819 -1.30 -28.37 17.56
N SER A 820 -1.79 -28.62 18.77
CA SER A 820 -0.95 -29.19 19.83
C SER A 820 -0.51 -30.62 19.48
N GLU A 821 0.59 -31.09 20.05
CA GLU A 821 1.03 -32.48 19.85
C GLU A 821 -0.04 -33.49 20.28
N SER A 822 -0.72 -33.23 21.40
CA SER A 822 -1.86 -34.02 21.87
C SER A 822 -3.02 -34.03 20.86
N GLY A 823 -3.28 -32.91 20.18
CA GLY A 823 -4.27 -32.82 19.11
C GLY A 823 -3.84 -33.61 17.87
N ALA A 824 -2.61 -33.45 17.41
CA ALA A 824 -2.07 -34.19 16.26
C ALA A 824 -2.07 -35.72 16.50
N ARG A 825 -1.63 -36.18 17.69
CA ARG A 825 -1.68 -37.60 18.06
C ARG A 825 -3.11 -38.12 18.21
N LEU A 826 -4.07 -37.30 18.64
CA LEU A 826 -5.49 -37.68 18.65
C LEU A 826 -6.10 -37.80 17.24
N LEU A 827 -5.76 -36.88 16.33
CA LEU A 827 -6.27 -36.85 14.95
C LEU A 827 -5.77 -38.04 14.11
N PHE A 828 -4.46 -38.30 14.17
CA PHE A 828 -3.80 -39.29 13.32
C PHE A 828 -3.58 -40.65 14.03
N GLY A 829 -3.45 -40.67 15.35
CA GLY A 829 -2.96 -41.82 16.11
C GLY A 829 -1.44 -41.98 16.01
N GLU A 830 -0.83 -42.52 17.07
CA GLU A 830 0.64 -42.61 17.26
C GLU A 830 1.40 -43.09 16.00
N GLY A 831 1.04 -44.26 15.46
CA GLY A 831 1.77 -44.87 14.35
C GLY A 831 1.64 -44.15 13.00
N LEU A 832 0.57 -43.37 12.79
CA LEU A 832 0.44 -42.53 11.60
C LEU A 832 1.15 -41.19 11.82
N PHE A 833 0.97 -40.57 12.98
CA PHE A 833 1.69 -39.35 13.36
C PHE A 833 3.20 -39.51 13.18
N ASP A 834 3.80 -40.55 13.78
CA ASP A 834 5.22 -40.84 13.64
C ASP A 834 5.65 -41.08 12.18
N SER A 835 4.75 -41.64 11.35
CA SER A 835 5.01 -41.84 9.91
C SER A 835 5.01 -40.52 9.14
N LEU A 836 4.06 -39.61 9.43
CA LEU A 836 3.99 -38.28 8.79
C LEU A 836 5.18 -37.40 9.20
N VAL A 837 5.64 -37.50 10.45
CA VAL A 837 6.84 -36.83 10.93
C VAL A 837 8.09 -37.35 10.20
N ARG A 838 8.25 -38.67 10.06
CA ARG A 838 9.36 -39.31 9.32
C ARG A 838 9.35 -39.03 7.81
N LEU A 839 8.18 -38.77 7.22
CA LEU A 839 8.04 -38.37 5.82
C LEU A 839 8.32 -36.88 5.58
N GLY A 840 8.61 -36.10 6.63
CA GLY A 840 8.79 -34.65 6.53
C GLY A 840 7.50 -33.89 6.17
N ILE A 841 6.35 -34.47 6.50
CA ILE A 841 5.01 -33.88 6.30
C ILE A 841 4.61 -33.04 7.52
N LEU A 842 4.75 -33.59 8.74
CA LEU A 842 4.48 -32.87 9.98
C LEU A 842 5.78 -32.41 10.63
N VAL A 843 5.86 -31.12 10.97
CA VAL A 843 7.04 -30.50 11.60
C VAL A 843 6.65 -29.63 12.81
N PRO A 844 7.52 -29.54 13.83
CA PRO A 844 7.27 -28.70 15.00
C PRO A 844 7.38 -27.21 14.67
N ARG A 845 6.48 -26.40 15.24
CA ARG A 845 6.39 -24.93 15.11
C ARG A 845 6.02 -24.34 16.47
N GLY A 846 6.98 -23.72 17.17
CA GLY A 846 6.71 -23.00 18.43
C GLY A 846 6.07 -23.83 19.55
N GLY A 847 6.38 -25.12 19.65
CA GLY A 847 5.75 -26.05 20.62
C GLY A 847 4.42 -26.67 20.15
N LEU A 848 3.96 -26.31 18.96
CA LEU A 848 2.84 -26.92 18.23
C LEU A 848 3.38 -27.72 17.02
N TRP A 849 2.48 -28.34 16.27
CA TRP A 849 2.79 -29.12 15.06
C TRP A 849 2.05 -28.56 13.84
N SER A 850 2.73 -28.51 12.70
CA SER A 850 2.26 -27.91 11.44
C SER A 850 2.57 -28.79 10.23
N SER A 851 1.91 -28.56 9.10
CA SER A 851 2.20 -29.27 7.84
C SER A 851 3.20 -28.50 6.97
N ARG A 852 4.05 -29.26 6.25
CA ARG A 852 4.93 -28.83 5.14
C ARG A 852 4.34 -29.05 3.73
N ILE A 853 3.13 -29.62 3.65
CA ILE A 853 2.38 -29.81 2.40
C ILE A 853 0.96 -29.27 2.54
N ASP A 854 0.41 -28.73 1.44
CA ASP A 854 -1.04 -28.54 1.31
C ASP A 854 -1.66 -29.84 0.77
N ILE A 855 -2.94 -30.10 1.09
CA ILE A 855 -3.71 -31.21 0.49
C ILE A 855 -4.97 -30.64 -0.16
N PHE A 856 -4.96 -30.59 -1.49
CA PHE A 856 -6.09 -30.17 -2.32
C PHE A 856 -7.03 -31.34 -2.61
N CYS A 857 -8.32 -31.03 -2.77
CA CYS A 857 -9.30 -31.95 -3.34
C CYS A 857 -9.44 -31.64 -4.84
N VAL A 858 -9.26 -32.62 -5.72
CA VAL A 858 -9.40 -32.47 -7.18
C VAL A 858 -10.15 -33.67 -7.74
N ASP A 859 -11.36 -33.47 -8.27
CA ASP A 859 -12.18 -34.57 -8.84
C ASP A 859 -12.38 -35.73 -7.84
N ASP A 860 -12.61 -35.47 -6.53
CA ASP A 860 -12.62 -36.49 -5.45
C ASP A 860 -11.28 -37.24 -5.22
N LEU A 861 -10.14 -36.70 -5.66
CA LEU A 861 -8.79 -37.16 -5.31
C LEU A 861 -8.13 -36.20 -4.31
N TYR A 862 -7.26 -36.73 -3.45
CA TYR A 862 -6.42 -35.95 -2.54
C TYR A 862 -5.04 -35.73 -3.15
N ILE A 863 -4.71 -34.50 -3.52
CA ILE A 863 -3.44 -34.15 -4.15
C ILE A 863 -2.61 -33.29 -3.19
N ALA A 864 -1.53 -33.87 -2.67
CA ALA A 864 -0.54 -33.12 -1.93
C ALA A 864 0.37 -32.32 -2.88
N THR A 865 0.69 -31.09 -2.48
CA THR A 865 1.68 -30.23 -3.14
C THR A 865 2.53 -29.53 -2.08
N ASP A 866 3.61 -28.90 -2.52
CA ASP A 866 4.21 -27.85 -1.70
C ASP A 866 3.22 -26.67 -1.54
N HIS A 867 3.45 -25.82 -0.54
CA HIS A 867 2.53 -24.74 -0.23
C HIS A 867 2.44 -23.69 -1.34
N ARG A 868 1.24 -23.15 -1.56
CA ARG A 868 1.03 -22.09 -2.56
C ARG A 868 1.90 -20.84 -2.30
N TYR A 869 2.14 -20.52 -1.04
CA TYR A 869 3.04 -19.45 -0.60
C TYR A 869 3.86 -19.94 0.59
N MET A 870 5.18 -19.73 0.55
CA MET A 870 6.11 -20.05 1.63
C MET A 870 6.13 -18.86 2.61
N LEU A 871 5.26 -18.89 3.61
CA LEU A 871 5.00 -17.76 4.53
C LEU A 871 5.83 -17.85 5.82
N TYR A 872 6.34 -19.04 6.16
CA TYR A 872 7.09 -19.32 7.38
C TYR A 872 8.49 -19.85 7.05
N PRO A 873 9.53 -19.60 7.87
CA PRO A 873 10.89 -20.09 7.62
C PRO A 873 10.99 -21.61 7.40
N GLU A 874 10.17 -22.40 8.09
CA GLU A 874 10.12 -23.86 7.95
C GLU A 874 9.47 -24.38 6.66
N ASP A 875 8.88 -23.47 5.87
CA ASP A 875 8.39 -23.72 4.51
C ASP A 875 9.53 -23.68 3.47
N ALA A 876 10.73 -23.23 3.86
CA ALA A 876 11.89 -23.18 2.97
C ALA A 876 12.25 -24.59 2.46
N ILE A 877 12.31 -24.74 1.14
CA ILE A 877 12.58 -26.01 0.47
C ILE A 877 14.01 -25.97 -0.09
N ALA A 878 14.81 -27.00 0.23
CA ALA A 878 16.18 -27.15 -0.29
C ALA A 878 16.24 -27.69 -1.75
N GLU A 879 15.10 -27.75 -2.42
CA GLU A 879 14.88 -28.27 -3.77
C GLU A 879 13.93 -27.31 -4.52
N GLN A 880 13.85 -27.43 -5.84
CA GLN A 880 12.80 -26.74 -6.61
C GLN A 880 11.41 -27.16 -6.10
N PRO A 881 10.48 -26.21 -5.81
CA PRO A 881 9.15 -26.54 -5.32
C PRO A 881 8.31 -27.29 -6.36
N VAL A 882 7.44 -28.17 -5.90
CA VAL A 882 6.38 -28.76 -6.74
C VAL A 882 5.20 -27.80 -6.79
N MET A 883 4.78 -27.44 -8.01
CA MET A 883 3.68 -26.50 -8.24
C MET A 883 2.41 -26.90 -7.47
N TYR A 884 1.82 -25.91 -6.78
CA TYR A 884 0.52 -26.05 -6.13
C TYR A 884 -0.60 -26.23 -7.18
N ILE A 885 -1.79 -26.66 -6.76
CA ILE A 885 -2.92 -26.82 -7.68
C ILE A 885 -3.51 -25.45 -8.04
N GLY A 886 -2.96 -24.84 -9.09
CA GLY A 886 -3.42 -23.57 -9.66
C GLY A 886 -4.62 -23.69 -10.59
N LEU A 887 -5.09 -22.53 -11.08
CA LEU A 887 -6.19 -22.44 -12.05
C LEU A 887 -5.80 -23.00 -13.43
N ASP A 888 -4.51 -23.09 -13.72
CA ASP A 888 -3.92 -23.77 -14.88
C ASP A 888 -4.12 -25.29 -14.82
N SER A 889 -3.77 -25.88 -13.69
CA SER A 889 -3.85 -27.31 -13.44
C SER A 889 -5.32 -27.77 -13.39
N MET A 890 -6.18 -27.03 -12.69
CA MET A 890 -7.63 -27.25 -12.70
C MET A 890 -8.22 -26.99 -14.10
N GLY A 891 -7.74 -25.96 -14.79
CA GLY A 891 -8.13 -25.61 -16.13
C GLY A 891 -7.94 -26.75 -17.12
N LEU A 892 -6.77 -27.40 -17.10
CA LEU A 892 -6.51 -28.57 -17.96
C LEU A 892 -7.39 -29.78 -17.56
N VAL A 893 -7.59 -30.03 -16.26
CA VAL A 893 -8.54 -31.07 -15.74
C VAL A 893 -9.99 -30.81 -16.19
N HIS A 894 -10.38 -29.54 -16.30
CA HIS A 894 -11.72 -29.11 -16.69
C HIS A 894 -11.94 -29.12 -18.20
N THR A 895 -10.94 -28.77 -18.99
CA THR A 895 -11.02 -28.67 -20.45
C THR A 895 -10.73 -30.00 -21.16
N ALA A 896 -9.87 -30.87 -20.59
CA ALA A 896 -9.39 -32.07 -21.28
C ALA A 896 -10.50 -33.09 -21.62
N PRO A 897 -10.72 -33.40 -22.92
CA PRO A 897 -11.72 -34.38 -23.36
C PRO A 897 -11.57 -35.75 -22.68
N ARG A 898 -12.39 -35.99 -21.64
CA ARG A 898 -12.42 -37.27 -20.92
C ARG A 898 -13.10 -38.33 -21.79
N GLY A 899 -12.38 -39.40 -22.11
CA GLY A 899 -12.89 -40.54 -22.88
C GLY A 899 -11.97 -41.75 -22.74
N PRO A 900 -12.46 -42.99 -22.97
CA PRO A 900 -11.65 -44.20 -22.80
C PRO A 900 -10.37 -44.17 -23.64
N ALA A 901 -9.23 -44.34 -22.98
CA ALA A 901 -7.90 -44.37 -23.59
C ALA A 901 -7.15 -45.67 -23.21
N GLY A 902 -6.29 -46.16 -24.11
CA GLY A 902 -5.37 -47.24 -23.80
C GLY A 902 -4.19 -46.71 -22.99
N LYS A 903 -3.47 -45.74 -23.56
CA LYS A 903 -2.27 -45.15 -22.95
C LYS A 903 -2.31 -43.63 -22.96
N VAL A 904 -2.02 -43.02 -21.81
CA VAL A 904 -1.91 -41.56 -21.65
C VAL A 904 -0.51 -41.19 -21.15
N LEU A 905 0.05 -40.11 -21.68
CA LEU A 905 1.27 -39.47 -21.16
C LEU A 905 0.91 -38.12 -20.57
N ASP A 906 1.48 -37.82 -19.41
CA ASP A 906 1.42 -36.53 -18.73
C ASP A 906 2.85 -35.96 -18.66
N LEU A 907 3.11 -34.90 -19.43
CA LEU A 907 4.40 -34.23 -19.54
C LEU A 907 4.46 -33.03 -18.60
N CYS A 908 5.59 -32.87 -17.90
CA CYS A 908 5.73 -31.91 -16.80
C CYS A 908 4.68 -32.21 -15.71
N THR A 909 4.59 -33.49 -15.33
CA THR A 909 3.51 -34.03 -14.50
C THR A 909 3.41 -33.39 -13.11
N GLY A 910 4.48 -32.75 -12.60
CA GLY A 910 4.47 -32.02 -11.34
C GLY A 910 4.04 -32.89 -10.16
N SER A 911 2.94 -32.53 -9.50
CA SER A 911 2.32 -33.29 -8.41
C SER A 911 1.58 -34.57 -8.86
N GLY A 912 1.53 -34.85 -10.17
CA GLY A 912 0.82 -35.97 -10.77
C GLY A 912 -0.67 -35.70 -11.05
N VAL A 913 -1.16 -34.48 -10.88
CA VAL A 913 -2.61 -34.17 -10.91
C VAL A 913 -3.30 -34.61 -12.21
N GLN A 914 -2.71 -34.34 -13.39
CA GLN A 914 -3.31 -34.74 -14.66
C GLN A 914 -3.24 -36.25 -14.83
N ALA A 915 -2.10 -36.87 -14.54
CA ALA A 915 -1.93 -38.33 -14.59
C ALA A 915 -2.93 -39.09 -13.70
N LEU A 916 -3.18 -38.60 -12.48
CA LEU A 916 -4.08 -39.21 -11.50
C LEU A 916 -5.57 -39.01 -11.83
N VAL A 917 -5.93 -37.89 -12.48
CA VAL A 917 -7.28 -37.75 -13.06
C VAL A 917 -7.43 -38.62 -14.31
N ALA A 918 -6.38 -38.72 -15.14
CA ALA A 918 -6.38 -39.54 -16.35
C ALA A 918 -6.49 -41.04 -16.06
N SER A 919 -5.97 -41.52 -14.94
CA SER A 919 -6.03 -42.94 -14.54
C SER A 919 -7.45 -43.50 -14.43
N ARG A 920 -8.46 -42.62 -14.27
CA ARG A 920 -9.89 -42.96 -14.21
C ARG A 920 -10.52 -43.26 -15.57
N TYR A 921 -9.91 -42.82 -16.66
CA TYR A 921 -10.39 -43.07 -18.03
C TYR A 921 -9.33 -43.70 -18.96
N ALA A 922 -8.12 -43.94 -18.45
CA ALA A 922 -7.02 -44.58 -19.16
C ALA A 922 -6.69 -45.96 -18.60
N SER A 923 -6.30 -46.90 -19.48
CA SER A 923 -5.87 -48.24 -19.05
C SER A 923 -4.48 -48.23 -18.39
N ALA A 924 -3.59 -47.35 -18.85
CA ALA A 924 -2.29 -47.08 -18.24
C ALA A 924 -1.89 -45.61 -18.46
N VAL A 925 -1.28 -45.00 -17.44
CA VAL A 925 -0.77 -43.62 -17.51
C VAL A 925 0.71 -43.56 -17.17
N VAL A 926 1.43 -42.68 -17.86
CA VAL A 926 2.83 -42.37 -17.58
C VAL A 926 2.92 -40.88 -17.28
N GLY A 927 3.46 -40.51 -16.12
CA GLY A 927 3.87 -39.14 -15.84
C GLY A 927 5.39 -38.99 -15.99
N VAL A 928 5.83 -37.94 -16.66
CA VAL A 928 7.26 -37.59 -16.78
C VAL A 928 7.49 -36.17 -16.29
N ASP A 929 8.50 -36.00 -15.44
CA ASP A 929 8.98 -34.69 -14.99
C ASP A 929 10.50 -34.63 -15.03
N LEU A 930 11.06 -33.44 -15.18
CA LEU A 930 12.51 -33.21 -15.08
C LEU A 930 12.97 -33.25 -13.61
N GLN A 931 12.12 -32.77 -12.69
CA GLN A 931 12.45 -32.62 -11.28
C GLN A 931 12.27 -33.93 -10.48
N PRO A 932 13.28 -34.37 -9.70
CA PRO A 932 13.12 -35.49 -8.77
C PRO A 932 11.99 -35.28 -7.75
N ARG A 933 11.85 -34.08 -7.20
CA ARG A 933 10.84 -33.77 -6.16
C ARG A 933 9.41 -33.94 -6.67
N ALA A 934 9.11 -33.44 -7.87
CA ALA A 934 7.83 -33.66 -8.55
C ALA A 934 7.49 -35.15 -8.64
N VAL A 935 8.43 -35.97 -9.12
CA VAL A 935 8.28 -37.44 -9.18
C VAL A 935 8.00 -38.07 -7.80
N ARG A 936 8.60 -37.56 -6.71
CA ARG A 936 8.30 -38.03 -5.34
C ARG A 936 6.87 -37.69 -4.90
N PHE A 937 6.43 -36.46 -5.13
CA PHE A 937 5.05 -36.04 -4.85
C PHE A 937 4.04 -36.83 -5.67
N ALA A 938 4.27 -37.03 -6.97
CA ALA A 938 3.40 -37.81 -7.83
C ALA A 938 3.27 -39.28 -7.36
N ARG A 939 4.38 -39.91 -6.94
CA ARG A 939 4.37 -41.28 -6.34
C ARG A 939 3.67 -41.33 -4.98
N PHE A 940 3.85 -40.31 -4.14
CA PHE A 940 3.12 -40.18 -2.87
C PHE A 940 1.62 -40.03 -3.12
N ASN A 941 1.21 -39.16 -4.04
CA ASN A 941 -0.20 -38.92 -4.39
C ASN A 941 -0.86 -40.16 -5.00
N ALA A 942 -0.15 -40.95 -5.81
CA ALA A 942 -0.64 -42.24 -6.27
C ALA A 942 -0.92 -43.22 -5.12
N GLN A 943 0.02 -43.37 -4.18
CA GLN A 943 -0.17 -44.26 -3.02
C GLN A 943 -1.24 -43.73 -2.04
N LEU A 944 -1.36 -42.41 -1.86
CA LEU A 944 -2.40 -41.78 -1.04
C LEU A 944 -3.81 -42.04 -1.59
N ASN A 945 -3.98 -41.99 -2.92
CA ASN A 945 -5.25 -42.27 -3.58
C ASN A 945 -5.47 -43.77 -3.87
N GLY A 946 -4.46 -44.62 -3.68
CA GLY A 946 -4.53 -46.05 -3.96
C GLY A 946 -4.62 -46.38 -5.45
N ILE A 947 -3.91 -45.61 -6.28
CA ILE A 947 -3.90 -45.72 -7.75
C ILE A 947 -2.61 -46.44 -8.18
N ASP A 948 -2.74 -47.52 -8.95
CA ASP A 948 -1.66 -48.44 -9.35
C ASP A 948 -1.40 -48.51 -10.87
N ASN A 949 -2.36 -48.09 -11.71
CA ASN A 949 -2.23 -48.02 -13.17
C ASN A 949 -1.45 -46.79 -13.68
N VAL A 950 -0.62 -46.18 -12.82
CA VAL A 950 0.22 -45.01 -13.10
C VAL A 950 1.70 -45.32 -12.85
N ARG A 951 2.61 -44.81 -13.69
CA ARG A 951 4.06 -44.81 -13.40
C ARG A 951 4.66 -43.42 -13.57
N PHE A 952 5.63 -43.09 -12.72
CA PHE A 952 6.33 -41.80 -12.76
C PHE A 952 7.82 -41.97 -12.97
N ALA A 953 8.33 -41.34 -14.03
CA ALA A 953 9.73 -41.37 -14.44
C ALA A 953 10.33 -39.96 -14.46
N GLN A 954 11.63 -39.86 -14.16
CA GLN A 954 12.38 -38.62 -14.32
C GLN A 954 12.95 -38.55 -15.75
N GLY A 955 12.82 -37.40 -16.42
CA GLY A 955 13.45 -37.15 -17.72
C GLY A 955 13.02 -35.83 -18.38
N ASP A 956 13.79 -35.39 -19.38
CA ASP A 956 13.43 -34.26 -20.24
C ASP A 956 12.37 -34.69 -21.26
N LEU A 957 11.15 -34.17 -21.10
CA LEU A 957 9.99 -34.42 -21.96
C LEU A 957 9.83 -35.90 -22.36
N TYR A 958 10.04 -36.23 -23.64
CA TYR A 958 9.83 -37.57 -24.18
C TYR A 958 10.98 -38.54 -23.93
N ALA A 959 12.13 -38.09 -23.42
CA ALA A 959 13.33 -38.93 -23.29
C ALA A 959 13.11 -40.20 -22.43
N ALA A 960 12.32 -40.09 -21.36
CA ALA A 960 11.98 -41.21 -20.48
C ALA A 960 10.96 -42.21 -21.08
N VAL A 961 10.40 -41.90 -22.25
CA VAL A 961 9.40 -42.70 -22.99
C VAL A 961 9.75 -42.85 -24.48
N ALA A 962 11.04 -42.74 -24.81
CA ALA A 962 11.55 -42.84 -26.17
C ALA A 962 11.09 -44.15 -26.84
N GLY A 963 10.44 -44.04 -28.00
CA GLY A 963 9.86 -45.17 -28.74
C GLY A 963 8.44 -45.60 -28.31
N GLU A 964 7.88 -45.06 -27.22
CA GLU A 964 6.48 -45.31 -26.85
C GLU A 964 5.50 -44.42 -27.65
N ARG A 965 4.26 -44.90 -27.81
CA ARG A 965 3.14 -44.15 -28.39
C ARG A 965 1.94 -44.13 -27.43
N PHE A 966 1.15 -43.07 -27.51
CA PHE A 966 0.04 -42.76 -26.61
C PHE A 966 -1.19 -42.27 -27.38
N ASP A 967 -2.38 -42.47 -26.81
CA ASP A 967 -3.65 -42.01 -27.37
C ASP A 967 -3.93 -40.55 -27.00
N ILE A 968 -3.52 -40.15 -25.80
CA ILE A 968 -3.62 -38.78 -25.29
C ILE A 968 -2.27 -38.37 -24.71
N LEU A 969 -1.80 -37.19 -25.09
CA LEU A 969 -0.72 -36.46 -24.44
C LEU A 969 -1.35 -35.27 -23.70
N LEU A 970 -1.10 -35.17 -22.40
CA LEU A 970 -1.40 -34.00 -21.58
C LEU A 970 -0.07 -33.30 -21.26
N ALA A 971 -0.08 -31.97 -21.17
CA ALA A 971 1.06 -31.21 -20.70
C ALA A 971 0.64 -29.95 -19.94
N ASN A 972 1.22 -29.76 -18.75
CA ASN A 972 1.26 -28.47 -18.06
C ASN A 972 2.72 -28.01 -17.96
N PRO A 973 3.34 -27.54 -19.06
CA PRO A 973 4.75 -27.20 -19.10
C PRO A 973 5.03 -25.86 -18.39
N PRO A 974 6.30 -25.56 -18.08
CA PRO A 974 6.72 -24.18 -17.84
C PRO A 974 6.49 -23.38 -19.13
N PHE A 975 5.61 -22.37 -19.08
CA PHE A 975 5.15 -21.64 -20.26
C PHE A 975 5.17 -20.11 -20.12
N VAL A 976 5.44 -19.58 -18.93
CA VAL A 976 5.38 -18.14 -18.68
C VAL A 976 6.57 -17.45 -19.37
N PRO A 977 6.35 -16.48 -20.29
CA PRO A 977 7.42 -15.66 -20.86
C PRO A 977 8.12 -14.84 -19.78
N SER A 978 9.34 -15.24 -19.38
CA SER A 978 10.01 -14.70 -18.18
C SER A 978 11.45 -14.24 -18.44
N PRO A 979 11.94 -13.21 -17.72
CA PRO A 979 13.31 -12.71 -17.82
C PRO A 979 14.38 -13.62 -17.18
N HIS A 980 14.01 -14.75 -16.57
CA HIS A 980 14.90 -15.51 -15.68
C HIS A 980 15.18 -16.93 -16.21
N ALA A 981 16.42 -17.18 -16.63
CA ALA A 981 16.87 -18.50 -17.09
C ALA A 981 17.03 -19.53 -15.95
N ASP A 982 17.31 -19.07 -14.72
CA ASP A 982 17.52 -19.90 -13.52
C ASP A 982 16.35 -19.81 -12.51
N GLY A 983 15.16 -19.43 -12.99
CA GLY A 983 13.98 -19.13 -12.16
C GLY A 983 13.21 -20.35 -11.61
N LEU A 984 11.89 -20.19 -11.49
CA LEU A 984 11.00 -21.28 -11.07
C LEU A 984 10.82 -22.24 -12.25
N THR A 985 11.56 -23.34 -12.25
CA THR A 985 11.63 -24.28 -13.39
C THR A 985 10.33 -25.03 -13.71
N PHE A 986 9.29 -24.88 -12.90
CA PHE A 986 7.92 -25.35 -13.20
C PHE A 986 7.03 -24.28 -13.87
N ARG A 987 7.43 -23.01 -13.83
CA ARG A 987 6.66 -21.84 -14.31
C ARG A 987 7.30 -21.22 -15.56
N ASP A 988 8.60 -20.99 -15.51
CA ASP A 988 9.34 -20.14 -16.43
C ASP A 988 9.66 -20.85 -17.76
N GLY A 989 9.04 -20.41 -18.85
CA GLY A 989 9.16 -21.02 -20.19
C GLY A 989 10.29 -20.44 -21.06
N GLY A 990 11.21 -19.68 -20.46
CA GLY A 990 12.19 -18.83 -21.16
C GLY A 990 11.64 -17.47 -21.58
N SER A 991 12.43 -16.66 -22.29
CA SER A 991 12.11 -15.26 -22.62
C SER A 991 10.80 -15.11 -23.41
N GLU A 992 10.61 -15.97 -24.43
CA GLU A 992 9.41 -16.03 -25.26
C GLU A 992 8.30 -16.91 -24.68
N GLY A 993 8.55 -17.69 -23.62
CA GLY A 993 7.63 -18.71 -23.05
C GLY A 993 7.38 -19.94 -23.93
N GLU A 994 7.55 -19.83 -25.25
CA GLU A 994 7.15 -20.85 -26.24
C GLU A 994 8.20 -21.93 -26.51
N ALA A 995 9.40 -21.87 -25.92
CA ALA A 995 10.50 -22.77 -26.26
C ALA A 995 10.20 -24.26 -25.94
N ILE A 996 9.66 -24.53 -24.75
CA ILE A 996 9.24 -25.87 -24.33
C ILE A 996 7.97 -26.29 -25.09
N LEU A 997 7.03 -25.37 -25.26
CA LEU A 997 5.80 -25.58 -26.03
C LEU A 997 6.07 -26.04 -27.47
N ARG A 998 7.01 -25.37 -28.17
CA ARG A 998 7.44 -25.71 -29.53
C ARG A 998 7.98 -27.14 -29.61
N ARG A 999 8.81 -27.55 -28.64
CA ARG A 999 9.32 -28.94 -28.54
C ARG A 999 8.19 -29.93 -28.34
N ILE A 1000 7.27 -29.68 -27.40
CA ILE A 1000 6.12 -30.55 -27.14
C ILE A 1000 5.26 -30.71 -28.42
N VAL A 1001 4.92 -29.63 -29.11
CA VAL A 1001 4.10 -29.70 -30.34
C VAL A 1001 4.82 -30.41 -31.49
N ALA A 1002 6.13 -30.18 -31.66
CA ALA A 1002 6.91 -30.81 -32.74
C ALA A 1002 7.18 -32.30 -32.49
N GLU A 1003 7.65 -32.65 -31.29
CA GLU A 1003 8.04 -34.02 -30.91
C GLU A 1003 6.81 -34.92 -30.65
N ALA A 1004 5.63 -34.36 -30.32
CA ALA A 1004 4.38 -35.11 -30.14
C ALA A 1004 3.99 -35.98 -31.35
N VAL A 1005 4.43 -35.61 -32.57
CA VAL A 1005 4.22 -36.40 -33.79
C VAL A 1005 4.79 -37.82 -33.67
N ASP A 1006 5.92 -37.95 -32.97
CA ASP A 1006 6.61 -39.21 -32.71
C ASP A 1006 6.16 -39.90 -31.42
N HIS A 1007 5.13 -39.37 -30.74
CA HIS A 1007 4.58 -39.97 -29.53
C HIS A 1007 3.06 -40.15 -29.54
N LEU A 1008 2.35 -39.58 -30.52
CA LEU A 1008 0.92 -39.79 -30.75
C LEU A 1008 0.61 -40.97 -31.67
N ASN A 1009 -0.36 -41.79 -31.27
CA ASN A 1009 -1.04 -42.73 -32.16
C ASN A 1009 -1.79 -41.99 -33.31
N PRO A 1010 -2.11 -42.67 -34.42
CA PRO A 1010 -3.10 -42.17 -35.39
C PRO A 1010 -4.43 -41.85 -34.67
N SER A 1011 -5.04 -40.69 -34.96
CA SER A 1011 -6.20 -40.16 -34.22
C SER A 1011 -5.93 -39.84 -32.72
N GLY A 1012 -4.66 -39.82 -32.30
CA GLY A 1012 -4.27 -39.38 -30.97
C GLY A 1012 -4.45 -37.86 -30.78
N ARG A 1013 -4.51 -37.43 -29.51
CA ARG A 1013 -4.77 -36.04 -29.12
C ARG A 1013 -3.68 -35.50 -28.20
N LEU A 1014 -3.21 -34.30 -28.47
CA LEU A 1014 -2.35 -33.52 -27.59
C LEU A 1014 -3.18 -32.39 -27.00
N HIS A 1015 -3.08 -32.18 -25.69
CA HIS A 1015 -3.70 -31.07 -24.99
C HIS A 1015 -2.70 -30.42 -24.03
N ILE A 1016 -2.51 -29.13 -24.21
CA ILE A 1016 -1.54 -28.32 -23.48
C ILE A 1016 -2.27 -27.12 -22.87
N VAL A 1017 -1.99 -26.80 -21.61
CA VAL A 1017 -2.31 -25.48 -21.03
C VAL A 1017 -1.08 -24.59 -21.13
N THR A 1018 -1.25 -23.32 -21.53
CA THR A 1018 -0.12 -22.43 -21.83
C THR A 1018 -0.52 -20.96 -21.80
N ASP A 1019 0.47 -20.08 -21.63
CA ASP A 1019 0.37 -18.71 -22.10
C ASP A 1019 0.59 -18.67 -23.62
N LEU A 1020 -0.41 -18.13 -24.33
CA LEU A 1020 -0.48 -17.97 -25.78
C LEU A 1020 0.01 -16.57 -26.16
N VAL A 1021 1.25 -16.51 -26.62
CA VAL A 1021 1.94 -15.28 -27.03
C VAL A 1021 1.55 -14.92 -28.47
N ASP A 1022 1.04 -13.71 -28.68
CA ASP A 1022 0.63 -13.18 -30.00
C ASP A 1022 -0.38 -14.07 -30.73
N LEU A 1023 -1.55 -14.27 -30.10
CA LEU A 1023 -2.65 -15.11 -30.58
C LEU A 1023 -3.02 -14.92 -32.07
N LYS A 1024 -2.87 -13.70 -32.62
CA LYS A 1024 -3.11 -13.42 -34.05
C LYS A 1024 -2.17 -14.20 -34.98
N GLY A 1025 -0.96 -14.52 -34.53
CA GLY A 1025 0.02 -15.34 -35.24
C GLY A 1025 -0.09 -16.85 -34.99
N TYR A 1026 -0.90 -17.30 -34.01
CA TYR A 1026 -0.86 -18.69 -33.52
C TYR A 1026 -1.19 -19.75 -34.58
N ARG A 1027 -2.04 -19.41 -35.57
CA ARG A 1027 -2.29 -20.29 -36.72
C ARG A 1027 -1.01 -20.60 -37.49
N ALA A 1028 -0.16 -19.60 -37.71
CA ALA A 1028 1.12 -19.76 -38.40
C ALA A 1028 2.14 -20.48 -37.51
N LYS A 1029 2.24 -20.11 -36.21
CA LYS A 1029 3.11 -20.78 -35.23
C LYS A 1029 2.84 -22.29 -35.15
N LEU A 1030 1.58 -22.69 -34.95
CA LEU A 1030 1.21 -24.11 -34.91
C LEU A 1030 1.40 -24.82 -36.26
N SER A 1031 1.27 -24.12 -37.40
CA SER A 1031 1.60 -24.69 -38.72
C SER A 1031 3.09 -24.99 -38.88
N ASP A 1032 3.96 -24.15 -38.31
CA ASP A 1032 5.42 -24.31 -38.34
C ASP A 1032 5.91 -25.40 -37.38
N TRP A 1033 5.34 -25.46 -36.18
CA TRP A 1033 5.76 -26.42 -35.15
C TRP A 1033 5.24 -27.83 -35.43
N TRP A 1034 4.02 -27.98 -35.95
CA TRP A 1034 3.40 -29.28 -36.18
C TRP A 1034 3.85 -29.90 -37.52
N GLN A 1035 4.76 -30.85 -37.45
CA GLN A 1035 5.26 -31.61 -38.61
C GLN A 1035 4.50 -32.94 -38.83
N GLY A 1036 3.33 -33.12 -38.22
CA GLY A 1036 2.62 -34.40 -38.14
C GLY A 1036 1.64 -34.73 -39.27
N GLY A 1037 1.59 -33.91 -40.33
CA GLY A 1037 0.59 -34.00 -41.39
C GLY A 1037 -0.75 -33.38 -40.97
N GLY A 1038 -1.86 -33.91 -41.49
CA GLY A 1038 -3.19 -33.37 -41.21
C GLY A 1038 -3.56 -33.36 -39.73
N ALA A 1039 -4.23 -32.29 -39.29
CA ALA A 1039 -4.69 -32.13 -37.91
C ALA A 1039 -5.87 -31.16 -37.77
N ASP A 1040 -6.71 -31.40 -36.77
CA ASP A 1040 -7.66 -30.42 -36.24
C ASP A 1040 -7.05 -29.74 -35.02
N MET A 1041 -6.90 -28.42 -35.08
CA MET A 1041 -6.37 -27.58 -34.00
C MET A 1041 -7.44 -26.64 -33.46
N LEU A 1042 -7.60 -26.64 -32.13
CA LEU A 1042 -8.44 -25.71 -31.38
C LEU A 1042 -7.58 -24.99 -30.34
N VAL A 1043 -7.61 -23.66 -30.37
CA VAL A 1043 -7.03 -22.80 -29.34
C VAL A 1043 -8.16 -22.18 -28.53
N LEU A 1044 -8.25 -22.54 -27.25
CA LEU A 1044 -9.11 -21.85 -26.29
C LEU A 1044 -8.27 -20.80 -25.58
N HIS A 1045 -8.70 -19.55 -25.55
CA HIS A 1045 -7.90 -18.46 -24.96
C HIS A 1045 -8.75 -17.56 -24.08
N THR A 1046 -8.12 -16.82 -23.18
CA THR A 1046 -8.76 -15.75 -22.41
C THR A 1046 -8.60 -14.41 -23.15
N ALA A 1047 -8.69 -13.29 -22.44
CA ALA A 1047 -8.47 -11.95 -23.00
C ALA A 1047 -6.97 -11.63 -23.12
N ASP A 1048 -6.62 -10.82 -24.13
CA ASP A 1048 -5.25 -10.31 -24.33
C ASP A 1048 -4.80 -9.55 -23.06
N ARG A 1049 -3.63 -9.92 -22.52
CA ARG A 1049 -2.88 -9.08 -21.57
C ARG A 1049 -1.77 -8.37 -22.35
N ASP A 1050 -1.75 -7.04 -22.27
CA ASP A 1050 -0.63 -6.21 -22.72
C ASP A 1050 0.58 -6.32 -21.76
N GLU A 1051 1.65 -5.60 -22.07
CA GLU A 1051 2.89 -5.61 -21.28
C GLU A 1051 2.66 -5.33 -19.78
N ILE A 1052 1.68 -4.49 -19.41
CA ILE A 1052 1.40 -4.13 -18.01
C ILE A 1052 0.53 -5.22 -17.36
N LEU A 1053 -0.57 -5.60 -18.02
CA LEU A 1053 -1.51 -6.63 -17.53
C LEU A 1053 -0.86 -8.01 -17.43
N PHE A 1054 0.20 -8.28 -18.19
CA PHE A 1054 0.99 -9.50 -18.12
C PHE A 1054 2.13 -9.40 -17.08
N SER A 1055 2.90 -8.31 -17.06
CA SER A 1055 4.10 -8.24 -16.20
C SER A 1055 3.76 -8.03 -14.73
N VAL A 1056 2.88 -7.07 -14.40
CA VAL A 1056 2.56 -6.70 -13.00
C VAL A 1056 2.19 -7.91 -12.13
N PRO A 1057 1.31 -8.85 -12.54
CA PRO A 1057 0.96 -10.01 -11.71
C PRO A 1057 2.10 -10.99 -11.42
N HIS A 1058 3.19 -10.95 -12.20
CA HIS A 1058 4.36 -11.82 -12.01
C HIS A 1058 5.46 -11.17 -11.16
N CYS A 1059 5.35 -9.87 -10.87
CA CYS A 1059 6.33 -9.08 -10.13
C CYS A 1059 5.97 -9.00 -8.64
N HIS A 1060 6.03 -10.10 -7.88
CA HIS A 1060 5.70 -10.02 -6.44
C HIS A 1060 6.42 -11.05 -5.55
N TRP A 1061 7.14 -10.54 -4.56
CA TRP A 1061 7.16 -11.13 -3.22
C TRP A 1061 6.13 -10.38 -2.33
N PRO A 1062 5.24 -11.04 -1.56
CA PRO A 1062 4.11 -10.35 -0.91
C PRO A 1062 4.50 -9.32 0.16
N PHE A 1063 5.71 -9.43 0.72
CA PHE A 1063 6.28 -8.52 1.71
C PHE A 1063 7.81 -8.51 1.58
N GLY A 1064 8.44 -7.36 1.82
CA GLY A 1064 9.91 -7.24 1.88
C GLY A 1064 10.62 -7.03 0.54
N GLN A 1065 9.88 -6.80 -0.54
CA GLN A 1065 10.36 -6.24 -1.80
C GLN A 1065 10.18 -4.72 -1.74
N SER A 1066 11.24 -3.92 -1.98
CA SER A 1066 11.09 -2.47 -2.13
C SER A 1066 10.38 -2.10 -3.43
N VAL A 1067 9.92 -0.85 -3.57
CA VAL A 1067 9.32 -0.42 -4.84
C VAL A 1067 10.38 -0.35 -5.95
N GLU A 1068 11.64 -0.11 -5.62
CA GLU A 1068 12.78 -0.20 -6.54
C GLU A 1068 13.08 -1.65 -6.96
N GLU A 1069 12.99 -2.63 -6.05
CA GLU A 1069 13.11 -4.06 -6.40
C GLU A 1069 11.89 -4.57 -7.19
N TYR A 1070 10.69 -4.03 -6.90
CA TYR A 1070 9.47 -4.29 -7.65
C TYR A 1070 9.52 -3.62 -9.03
N ASN A 1071 9.99 -2.38 -9.14
CA ASN A 1071 10.15 -1.66 -10.40
C ASN A 1071 11.27 -2.27 -11.22
N ALA A 1072 12.40 -2.67 -10.64
CA ALA A 1072 13.46 -3.37 -11.35
C ALA A 1072 13.05 -4.80 -11.75
N GLU A 1073 12.19 -5.47 -10.98
CA GLU A 1073 11.54 -6.71 -11.44
C GLU A 1073 10.59 -6.42 -12.59
N LEU A 1074 9.70 -5.44 -12.45
CA LEU A 1074 8.72 -5.03 -13.46
C LEU A 1074 9.39 -4.57 -14.76
N GLU A 1075 10.47 -3.81 -14.67
CA GLU A 1075 11.34 -3.45 -15.81
C GLU A 1075 11.93 -4.71 -16.44
N ARG A 1076 12.48 -5.67 -15.69
CA ARG A 1076 12.94 -6.95 -16.28
C ARG A 1076 11.82 -7.71 -16.99
N TRP A 1077 10.60 -7.76 -16.43
CA TRP A 1077 9.47 -8.44 -17.07
C TRP A 1077 8.97 -7.69 -18.32
N VAL A 1078 8.87 -6.36 -18.26
CA VAL A 1078 8.44 -5.48 -19.36
C VAL A 1078 9.50 -5.42 -20.47
N ASP A 1079 10.78 -5.33 -20.13
CA ASP A 1079 11.89 -5.36 -21.08
C ASP A 1079 11.98 -6.73 -21.74
N ASN A 1080 11.81 -7.84 -21.00
CA ASN A 1080 11.71 -9.16 -21.62
C ASN A 1080 10.53 -9.26 -22.60
N PHE A 1081 9.38 -8.67 -22.26
CA PHE A 1081 8.21 -8.59 -23.15
C PHE A 1081 8.52 -7.81 -24.44
N ARG A 1082 9.23 -6.67 -24.31
CA ARG A 1082 9.60 -5.77 -25.43
C ARG A 1082 10.74 -6.31 -26.30
N ASP A 1083 11.79 -6.84 -25.70
CA ASP A 1083 12.97 -7.40 -26.38
C ASP A 1083 12.62 -8.69 -27.13
N SER A 1084 11.76 -9.53 -26.53
CA SER A 1084 11.16 -10.69 -27.21
C SER A 1084 10.11 -10.29 -28.26
N LYS A 1085 9.73 -9.00 -28.31
CA LYS A 1085 8.77 -8.38 -29.26
C LYS A 1085 7.36 -8.95 -29.16
N LEU A 1086 6.94 -9.26 -27.95
CA LEU A 1086 5.58 -9.72 -27.67
C LEU A 1086 4.61 -8.54 -27.84
N ALA A 1087 3.45 -8.76 -28.44
CA ALA A 1087 2.38 -7.78 -28.56
C ALA A 1087 1.23 -8.04 -27.58
N ALA A 1088 0.93 -9.29 -27.25
CA ALA A 1088 -0.03 -9.68 -26.21
C ALA A 1088 0.18 -11.12 -25.71
N VAL A 1089 -0.17 -11.40 -24.45
CA VAL A 1089 -0.11 -12.75 -23.86
C VAL A 1089 -1.45 -13.16 -23.25
N ASN A 1090 -2.08 -14.18 -23.81
CA ASN A 1090 -3.36 -14.71 -23.32
C ASN A 1090 -3.11 -15.98 -22.52
N PHE A 1091 -3.78 -16.20 -21.39
CA PHE A 1091 -3.80 -17.53 -20.80
C PHE A 1091 -4.75 -18.45 -21.61
N GLY A 1092 -4.39 -19.70 -21.89
CA GLY A 1092 -5.22 -20.59 -22.72
C GLY A 1092 -4.77 -22.05 -22.85
N TYR A 1093 -5.35 -22.73 -23.83
CA TYR A 1093 -5.24 -24.17 -24.06
C TYR A 1093 -5.12 -24.49 -25.55
N ILE A 1094 -4.21 -25.39 -25.91
CA ILE A 1094 -3.98 -25.85 -27.27
C ILE A 1094 -4.37 -27.31 -27.37
N LEU A 1095 -5.32 -27.62 -28.25
CA LEU A 1095 -5.75 -28.96 -28.55
C LEU A 1095 -5.38 -29.29 -29.99
N VAL A 1096 -4.56 -30.34 -30.17
CA VAL A 1096 -4.21 -30.88 -31.49
C VAL A 1096 -4.75 -32.31 -31.57
N HIS A 1097 -5.67 -32.56 -32.50
CA HIS A 1097 -6.14 -33.90 -32.83
C HIS A 1097 -5.50 -34.31 -34.16
N ARG A 1098 -4.69 -35.38 -34.14
CA ARG A 1098 -3.94 -35.85 -35.31
C ARG A 1098 -4.87 -36.52 -36.31
N ARG A 1099 -4.95 -36.00 -37.55
CA ARG A 1099 -5.85 -36.46 -38.62
C ARG A 1099 -5.05 -36.80 -39.87
N PRO A 1100 -4.34 -37.95 -39.91
CA PRO A 1100 -3.44 -38.29 -41.02
C PRO A 1100 -4.18 -38.47 -42.37
N GLU A 1101 -5.50 -38.57 -42.36
CA GLU A 1101 -6.37 -38.61 -43.54
C GLU A 1101 -6.73 -37.22 -44.11
N MET A 1102 -6.34 -36.12 -43.46
CA MET A 1102 -6.60 -34.75 -43.92
C MET A 1102 -5.40 -34.14 -44.64
N GLU A 1103 -5.67 -33.40 -45.72
CA GLU A 1103 -4.68 -32.54 -46.37
C GLU A 1103 -4.58 -31.19 -45.63
N GLY A 1104 -3.53 -31.02 -44.82
CA GLY A 1104 -3.23 -29.79 -44.09
C GLY A 1104 -3.97 -29.62 -42.76
N ILE A 1105 -3.82 -28.45 -42.13
CA ILE A 1105 -4.35 -28.17 -40.80
C ILE A 1105 -5.66 -27.36 -40.82
N SER A 1106 -6.57 -27.72 -39.92
CA SER A 1106 -7.72 -26.92 -39.51
C SER A 1106 -7.34 -26.14 -38.26
N TYR A 1107 -7.58 -24.83 -38.20
CA TYR A 1107 -7.30 -23.99 -37.02
C TYR A 1107 -8.51 -23.15 -36.65
N PHE A 1108 -8.86 -23.14 -35.36
CA PHE A 1108 -9.85 -22.24 -34.78
C PHE A 1108 -9.35 -21.72 -33.43
N SER A 1109 -9.59 -20.44 -33.17
CA SER A 1109 -9.46 -19.84 -31.84
C SER A 1109 -10.85 -19.50 -31.30
N ARG A 1110 -11.06 -19.65 -29.99
CA ARG A 1110 -12.30 -19.26 -29.32
C ARG A 1110 -12.00 -18.68 -27.95
N CYS A 1111 -12.49 -17.47 -27.67
CA CYS A 1111 -12.32 -16.89 -26.35
C CYS A 1111 -13.22 -17.61 -25.33
N ILE A 1112 -12.67 -17.82 -24.15
CA ILE A 1112 -13.32 -18.40 -22.98
C ILE A 1112 -12.99 -17.59 -21.73
N HIS A 1113 -13.85 -17.69 -20.71
CA HIS A 1113 -13.44 -17.43 -19.33
C HIS A 1113 -12.73 -18.66 -18.76
N ASN A 1114 -11.75 -18.46 -17.88
CA ASN A 1114 -10.98 -19.57 -17.32
C ASN A 1114 -11.90 -20.49 -16.47
N PRO A 1115 -12.04 -21.80 -16.78
CA PRO A 1115 -13.10 -22.60 -16.22
C PRO A 1115 -12.84 -23.06 -14.77
N ASP A 1116 -13.68 -22.59 -13.84
CA ASP A 1116 -13.75 -23.04 -12.44
C ASP A 1116 -14.63 -24.30 -12.26
N THR A 1117 -15.37 -24.74 -13.29
CA THR A 1117 -15.99 -26.08 -13.34
C THR A 1117 -15.75 -26.80 -14.69
N PRO A 1118 -15.95 -28.13 -14.79
CA PRO A 1118 -15.59 -28.89 -15.99
C PRO A 1118 -16.36 -28.52 -17.27
N ILE A 1119 -15.63 -28.29 -18.37
CA ILE A 1119 -16.17 -27.99 -19.71
C ILE A 1119 -15.75 -28.99 -20.82
N HIS A 1120 -15.08 -30.09 -20.45
CA HIS A 1120 -14.56 -31.10 -21.38
C HIS A 1120 -15.62 -31.73 -22.29
N ALA A 1121 -16.89 -31.74 -21.90
CA ALA A 1121 -18.00 -32.20 -22.75
C ALA A 1121 -18.27 -31.21 -23.91
N GLN A 1122 -18.23 -29.90 -23.64
CA GLN A 1122 -18.37 -28.83 -24.63
C GLN A 1122 -17.19 -28.87 -25.62
N VAL A 1123 -15.98 -29.05 -25.10
CA VAL A 1123 -14.74 -29.21 -25.90
C VAL A 1123 -14.80 -30.48 -26.76
N SER A 1124 -15.28 -31.60 -26.21
CA SER A 1124 -15.48 -32.84 -26.99
C SER A 1124 -16.51 -32.65 -28.10
N ASN A 1125 -17.62 -31.98 -27.81
CA ASN A 1125 -18.66 -31.68 -28.79
C ASN A 1125 -18.14 -30.79 -29.94
N TYR A 1126 -17.21 -29.86 -29.69
CA TYR A 1126 -16.58 -29.07 -30.76
C TYR A 1126 -15.95 -29.98 -31.84
N PHE A 1127 -15.15 -30.98 -31.45
CA PHE A 1127 -14.52 -31.89 -32.43
C PHE A 1127 -15.56 -32.74 -33.18
N VAL A 1128 -16.63 -33.16 -32.50
CA VAL A 1128 -17.78 -33.83 -33.16
C VAL A 1128 -18.42 -32.90 -34.20
N GLN A 1129 -18.63 -31.62 -33.88
CA GLN A 1129 -19.18 -30.65 -34.82
C GLN A 1129 -18.26 -30.40 -36.02
N ARG A 1130 -16.93 -30.36 -35.83
CA ARG A 1130 -15.95 -30.31 -36.92
C ARG A 1130 -16.03 -31.53 -37.86
N GLU A 1131 -16.15 -32.73 -37.29
CA GLU A 1131 -16.30 -33.97 -38.07
C GLU A 1131 -17.63 -34.03 -38.84
N LEU A 1132 -18.71 -33.49 -38.27
CA LEU A 1132 -19.99 -33.35 -38.97
C LEU A 1132 -19.92 -32.30 -40.08
N LEU A 1133 -19.18 -31.20 -39.86
CA LEU A 1133 -19.04 -30.11 -40.83
C LEU A 1133 -18.23 -30.52 -42.07
N SER A 1134 -17.19 -31.34 -41.93
CA SER A 1134 -16.48 -31.92 -43.08
C SER A 1134 -17.36 -32.89 -43.89
N LYS A 1135 -18.39 -33.48 -43.25
CA LYS A 1135 -19.41 -34.34 -43.87
C LYS A 1135 -20.65 -33.58 -44.36
N ALA A 1136 -20.75 -32.27 -44.14
CA ALA A 1136 -21.97 -31.48 -44.37
C ALA A 1136 -22.46 -31.43 -45.82
N GLY A 1137 -21.55 -31.63 -46.80
CA GLY A 1137 -21.90 -31.76 -48.22
C GLY A 1137 -22.58 -33.10 -48.57
N LYS A 1138 -22.74 -34.02 -47.63
CA LYS A 1138 -23.44 -35.31 -47.81
C LYS A 1138 -24.89 -35.18 -47.30
N GLN A 1139 -25.80 -35.94 -47.90
CA GLN A 1139 -27.19 -36.02 -47.44
C GLN A 1139 -27.26 -36.61 -46.02
N GLY A 1140 -28.19 -36.10 -45.21
CA GLY A 1140 -28.47 -36.60 -43.84
C GLY A 1140 -28.27 -35.58 -42.72
N TYR A 1141 -27.50 -34.51 -42.95
CA TYR A 1141 -27.21 -33.49 -41.94
C TYR A 1141 -28.08 -32.24 -42.06
N ARG A 1142 -28.46 -31.63 -40.93
CA ARG A 1142 -29.22 -30.37 -40.85
C ARG A 1142 -28.52 -29.38 -39.92
N ILE A 1143 -28.68 -28.09 -40.20
CA ILE A 1143 -28.18 -26.98 -39.38
C ILE A 1143 -29.28 -26.56 -38.40
N ASP A 1144 -28.89 -26.28 -37.16
CA ASP A 1144 -29.73 -25.80 -36.07
C ASP A 1144 -28.93 -24.81 -35.22
N ILE A 1145 -29.60 -23.96 -34.43
CA ILE A 1145 -28.92 -23.09 -33.47
C ILE A 1145 -28.57 -23.87 -32.19
N ALA A 1146 -27.58 -23.39 -31.43
CA ALA A 1146 -27.28 -23.93 -30.11
C ALA A 1146 -28.45 -23.67 -29.14
N SER A 1147 -29.00 -24.73 -28.55
CA SER A 1147 -30.22 -24.66 -27.72
C SER A 1147 -30.08 -23.87 -26.40
N ALA A 1148 -28.85 -23.58 -25.98
CA ALA A 1148 -28.56 -22.78 -24.79
C ALA A 1148 -28.42 -21.26 -25.10
N LEU A 1149 -28.36 -20.89 -26.40
CA LEU A 1149 -28.21 -19.52 -26.84
C LEU A 1149 -29.42 -18.66 -26.44
N ARG A 1150 -29.16 -17.39 -26.14
CA ARG A 1150 -30.10 -16.32 -25.82
C ARG A 1150 -29.72 -15.05 -26.56
N VAL A 1151 -30.68 -14.13 -26.67
CA VAL A 1151 -30.49 -12.82 -27.27
C VAL A 1151 -30.80 -11.75 -26.23
N ARG A 1152 -29.86 -10.84 -25.97
CA ARG A 1152 -30.10 -9.59 -25.24
C ARG A 1152 -30.21 -8.46 -26.26
N ILE A 1153 -31.24 -7.64 -26.13
CA ILE A 1153 -31.44 -6.44 -26.95
C ILE A 1153 -31.50 -5.27 -25.99
N ASP A 1154 -30.44 -4.46 -25.98
CA ASP A 1154 -30.36 -3.24 -25.19
C ASP A 1154 -30.69 -2.03 -26.07
N ARG A 1155 -31.45 -1.08 -25.52
CA ARG A 1155 -31.92 0.13 -26.21
C ARG A 1155 -31.57 1.33 -25.35
N GLY A 1156 -30.57 2.09 -25.79
CA GLY A 1156 -30.13 3.28 -25.08
C GLY A 1156 -31.27 4.29 -24.91
N LEU A 1157 -31.41 4.83 -23.70
CA LEU A 1157 -32.46 5.80 -23.38
C LEU A 1157 -32.32 7.14 -24.14
N ASN A 1158 -31.13 7.44 -24.67
CA ASN A 1158 -30.79 8.69 -25.37
C ASN A 1158 -30.08 8.49 -26.72
N ASP A 1159 -29.91 7.26 -27.22
CA ASP A 1159 -29.23 6.96 -28.49
C ASP A 1159 -30.09 6.01 -29.33
N SER A 1160 -30.21 6.27 -30.63
CA SER A 1160 -31.03 5.46 -31.55
C SER A 1160 -30.43 4.07 -31.84
N ARG A 1161 -29.19 3.83 -31.40
CA ARG A 1161 -28.48 2.57 -31.57
C ARG A 1161 -29.03 1.47 -30.66
N THR A 1162 -29.64 0.46 -31.28
CA THR A 1162 -30.00 -0.80 -30.61
C THR A 1162 -28.79 -1.72 -30.61
N ARG A 1163 -28.41 -2.21 -29.43
CA ARG A 1163 -27.31 -3.18 -29.25
C ARG A 1163 -27.89 -4.58 -29.12
N ILE A 1164 -27.48 -5.49 -30.01
CA ILE A 1164 -27.97 -6.88 -30.04
C ILE A 1164 -26.81 -7.80 -29.71
N GLU A 1165 -27.03 -8.70 -28.75
CA GLU A 1165 -26.00 -9.58 -28.21
C GLU A 1165 -26.49 -11.02 -28.12
N LEU A 1166 -25.69 -11.96 -28.60
CA LEU A 1166 -25.85 -13.38 -28.34
C LEU A 1166 -25.06 -13.75 -27.08
N TYR A 1167 -25.70 -14.43 -26.15
CA TYR A 1167 -25.05 -14.97 -24.95
C TYR A 1167 -25.62 -16.35 -24.63
N VAL A 1168 -24.97 -17.10 -23.75
CA VAL A 1168 -25.48 -18.39 -23.27
C VAL A 1168 -25.81 -18.24 -21.79
N GLU A 1169 -27.06 -18.55 -21.43
CA GLU A 1169 -27.57 -18.36 -20.07
C GLU A 1169 -27.09 -19.49 -19.16
N GLY A 1170 -26.33 -19.13 -18.12
CA GLY A 1170 -25.75 -20.11 -17.18
C GLY A 1170 -24.51 -20.84 -17.70
N ASP A 1171 -23.96 -20.46 -18.85
CA ASP A 1171 -22.65 -20.89 -19.33
C ASP A 1171 -21.65 -19.73 -19.15
N PRO A 1172 -20.95 -19.66 -18.01
CA PRO A 1172 -20.06 -18.55 -17.70
C PRO A 1172 -18.74 -18.62 -18.49
N TYR A 1173 -18.56 -19.62 -19.37
CA TYR A 1173 -17.27 -19.93 -19.98
C TYR A 1173 -17.10 -19.37 -21.38
N TYR A 1174 -18.17 -19.02 -22.10
CA TYR A 1174 -18.07 -18.55 -23.49
C TYR A 1174 -18.58 -17.13 -23.68
N THR A 1175 -17.92 -16.41 -24.58
CA THR A 1175 -18.08 -14.97 -24.76
C THR A 1175 -19.48 -14.55 -25.23
N THR A 1176 -19.86 -13.33 -24.87
CA THR A 1176 -21.01 -12.65 -25.48
C THR A 1176 -20.62 -12.11 -26.86
N TYR A 1177 -21.38 -12.44 -27.90
CA TYR A 1177 -21.12 -11.94 -29.26
C TYR A 1177 -22.05 -10.77 -29.58
N SER A 1178 -21.49 -9.62 -29.96
CA SER A 1178 -22.26 -8.54 -30.56
C SER A 1178 -22.63 -8.92 -31.99
N ILE A 1179 -23.91 -8.77 -32.35
CA ILE A 1179 -24.41 -9.04 -33.70
C ILE A 1179 -25.22 -7.86 -34.22
N ASP A 1180 -25.41 -7.82 -35.54
CA ASP A 1180 -26.32 -6.89 -36.18
C ASP A 1180 -27.73 -7.49 -36.37
N LYS A 1181 -28.63 -6.66 -36.92
CA LYS A 1181 -30.03 -7.02 -37.16
C LYS A 1181 -30.17 -8.08 -38.27
N ALA A 1182 -29.34 -8.02 -39.31
CA ALA A 1182 -29.36 -8.98 -40.42
C ALA A 1182 -28.97 -10.39 -39.94
N THR A 1183 -27.90 -10.49 -39.14
CA THR A 1183 -27.47 -11.73 -38.48
C THR A 1183 -28.57 -12.31 -37.59
N LEU A 1184 -29.26 -11.46 -36.80
CA LEU A 1184 -30.36 -11.92 -35.93
C LEU A 1184 -31.50 -12.54 -36.74
N LEU A 1185 -31.90 -11.91 -37.86
CA LEU A 1185 -32.96 -12.40 -38.74
C LEU A 1185 -32.60 -13.75 -39.39
N GLU A 1186 -31.35 -13.94 -39.82
CA GLU A 1186 -30.91 -15.21 -40.40
C GLU A 1186 -30.86 -16.34 -39.34
N LEU A 1187 -30.41 -16.05 -38.11
CA LEU A 1187 -30.45 -17.04 -37.02
C LEU A 1187 -31.90 -17.43 -36.66
N GLN A 1188 -32.86 -16.51 -36.77
CA GLN A 1188 -34.29 -16.83 -36.65
C GLN A 1188 -34.75 -17.76 -37.79
N SER A 1189 -34.42 -17.45 -39.05
CA SER A 1189 -34.70 -18.27 -40.23
C SER A 1189 -34.17 -19.71 -40.09
N ILE A 1190 -32.93 -19.88 -39.61
CA ILE A 1190 -32.31 -21.19 -39.32
C ILE A 1190 -33.09 -21.93 -38.23
N THR A 1191 -33.52 -21.24 -37.17
CA THR A 1191 -34.27 -21.82 -36.03
C THR A 1191 -35.64 -22.37 -36.44
N GLU A 1192 -36.29 -21.70 -37.41
CA GLU A 1192 -37.61 -22.06 -37.92
C GLU A 1192 -37.53 -23.18 -38.97
N SER A 1193 -36.58 -23.10 -39.91
CA SER A 1193 -36.49 -24.02 -41.05
C SER A 1193 -35.56 -25.23 -40.81
N THR A 1194 -34.57 -25.11 -39.91
CA THR A 1194 -33.51 -26.08 -39.62
C THR A 1194 -32.88 -26.67 -40.88
N PRO A 1195 -32.31 -25.86 -41.79
CA PRO A 1195 -32.15 -26.22 -43.20
C PRO A 1195 -31.20 -27.42 -43.41
N PRO A 1196 -31.37 -28.22 -44.49
CA PRO A 1196 -30.42 -29.28 -44.82
C PRO A 1196 -29.03 -28.69 -45.11
N ALA A 1197 -27.99 -29.23 -44.50
CA ALA A 1197 -26.65 -28.65 -44.56
C ALA A 1197 -26.10 -28.63 -45.99
N PHE A 1198 -26.36 -29.69 -46.77
CA PHE A 1198 -25.89 -29.81 -48.17
C PHE A 1198 -26.56 -28.82 -49.16
N THR A 1199 -27.70 -28.24 -48.81
CA THR A 1199 -28.36 -27.19 -49.61
C THR A 1199 -28.03 -25.79 -49.11
N TYR A 1200 -27.79 -25.64 -47.81
CA TYR A 1200 -27.58 -24.34 -47.18
C TYR A 1200 -26.12 -23.87 -47.28
N ILE A 1201 -25.14 -24.78 -47.19
CA ILE A 1201 -23.72 -24.43 -47.24
C ILE A 1201 -23.25 -24.40 -48.70
N HIS A 1202 -23.02 -23.21 -49.23
CA HIS A 1202 -22.49 -22.97 -50.58
C HIS A 1202 -21.27 -22.05 -50.53
N ALA A 1203 -20.54 -21.92 -51.64
CA ALA A 1203 -19.27 -21.18 -51.69
C ALA A 1203 -19.34 -19.73 -51.15
N GLY A 1204 -20.50 -19.08 -51.23
CA GLY A 1204 -20.71 -17.70 -50.78
C GLY A 1204 -20.85 -17.52 -49.27
N ASN A 1205 -21.46 -18.50 -48.56
CA ASN A 1205 -21.70 -18.42 -47.11
C ASN A 1205 -20.87 -19.42 -46.29
N ARG A 1206 -20.12 -20.32 -46.93
CA ARG A 1206 -19.39 -21.40 -46.26
C ARG A 1206 -18.45 -20.92 -45.14
N ALA A 1207 -17.68 -19.86 -45.38
CA ALA A 1207 -16.77 -19.31 -44.37
C ALA A 1207 -17.53 -18.78 -43.14
N TRP A 1208 -18.69 -18.16 -43.34
CA TRP A 1208 -19.57 -17.67 -42.28
C TRP A 1208 -20.20 -18.81 -41.47
N VAL A 1209 -20.62 -19.90 -42.13
CA VAL A 1209 -21.11 -21.11 -41.43
C VAL A 1209 -19.96 -21.80 -40.66
N GLU A 1210 -18.77 -21.88 -41.24
CA GLU A 1210 -17.60 -22.47 -40.59
C GLU A 1210 -17.16 -21.66 -39.35
N ASP A 1211 -17.17 -20.32 -39.42
CA ASP A 1211 -16.98 -19.42 -38.27
C ASP A 1211 -18.06 -19.62 -37.19
N LEU A 1212 -19.34 -19.67 -37.57
CA LEU A 1212 -20.44 -19.79 -36.61
C LEU A 1212 -20.54 -21.15 -35.91
N VAL A 1213 -20.17 -22.23 -36.61
CA VAL A 1213 -20.00 -23.55 -35.98
C VAL A 1213 -18.77 -23.55 -35.06
N GLY A 1214 -17.69 -22.85 -35.45
CA GLY A 1214 -16.51 -22.64 -34.61
C GLY A 1214 -16.81 -21.90 -33.31
N LYS A 1215 -17.60 -20.81 -33.38
CA LYS A 1215 -18.10 -20.03 -32.23
C LYS A 1215 -19.17 -20.75 -31.41
N GLY A 1216 -19.65 -21.92 -31.86
CA GLY A 1216 -20.67 -22.71 -31.16
C GLY A 1216 -22.09 -22.12 -31.21
N VAL A 1217 -22.34 -21.18 -32.12
CA VAL A 1217 -23.67 -20.57 -32.34
C VAL A 1217 -24.56 -21.50 -33.17
N LEU A 1218 -23.97 -22.13 -34.19
CA LEU A 1218 -24.60 -23.13 -35.04
C LEU A 1218 -24.09 -24.54 -34.70
N ARG A 1219 -24.96 -25.54 -34.89
CA ARG A 1219 -24.63 -26.96 -34.78
C ARG A 1219 -25.21 -27.75 -35.94
N LEU A 1220 -24.52 -28.82 -36.32
CA LEU A 1220 -25.00 -29.84 -37.23
C LEU A 1220 -25.58 -31.03 -36.43
N THR A 1221 -26.67 -31.58 -36.95
CA THR A 1221 -27.34 -32.77 -36.39
C THR A 1221 -27.61 -33.80 -37.48
N ALA A 1222 -27.52 -35.09 -37.12
CA ALA A 1222 -27.59 -36.20 -38.06
C ALA A 1222 -28.98 -36.85 -38.24
N SER A 1223 -30.02 -36.38 -37.53
CA SER A 1223 -31.40 -36.88 -37.67
C SER A 1223 -32.44 -35.91 -37.10
N PRO A 1224 -33.61 -35.72 -37.77
CA PRO A 1224 -34.73 -34.93 -37.26
C PRO A 1224 -35.30 -35.43 -35.92
N GLN A 1225 -35.12 -36.71 -35.59
CA GLN A 1225 -35.71 -37.34 -34.41
C GLN A 1225 -35.01 -36.89 -33.12
N VAL A 1226 -33.68 -36.83 -33.14
CA VAL A 1226 -32.85 -36.32 -32.02
C VAL A 1226 -33.12 -34.82 -31.77
N ALA A 1227 -33.32 -34.03 -32.83
CA ALA A 1227 -33.67 -32.62 -32.71
C ALA A 1227 -35.05 -32.39 -32.07
N ARG A 1228 -36.02 -33.27 -32.32
CA ARG A 1228 -37.33 -33.24 -31.65
C ARG A 1228 -37.27 -33.64 -30.18
N GLU A 1229 -36.51 -34.68 -29.84
CA GLU A 1229 -36.35 -35.12 -28.45
C GLU A 1229 -35.57 -34.10 -27.59
N ALA A 1230 -34.59 -33.41 -28.17
CA ALA A 1230 -33.91 -32.29 -27.54
C ALA A 1230 -34.87 -31.12 -27.23
N ARG A 1231 -35.77 -30.76 -28.17
CA ARG A 1231 -36.82 -29.73 -27.95
C ARG A 1231 -37.86 -30.15 -26.91
N ALA A 1232 -38.11 -31.46 -26.73
CA ALA A 1232 -39.11 -31.96 -25.79
C ALA A 1232 -38.66 -31.95 -24.31
N LYS A 1233 -37.36 -31.93 -24.04
CA LYS A 1233 -36.80 -31.88 -22.67
C LYS A 1233 -36.45 -30.47 -22.17
N SER A 1234 -36.33 -29.48 -23.05
CA SER A 1234 -36.16 -28.08 -22.65
C SER A 1234 -37.50 -27.44 -22.29
N THR A 1235 -37.84 -27.37 -21.00
CA THR A 1235 -39.08 -26.76 -20.50
C THR A 1235 -39.15 -25.23 -20.66
N HIS A 1236 -38.06 -24.60 -21.09
CA HIS A 1236 -37.97 -23.16 -21.36
C HIS A 1236 -37.80 -22.94 -22.86
N SER A 1237 -38.92 -22.70 -23.54
CA SER A 1237 -38.94 -22.40 -24.98
C SER A 1237 -38.36 -21.00 -25.24
N ALA A 1238 -37.10 -20.93 -25.64
CA ALA A 1238 -36.47 -19.71 -26.15
C ALA A 1238 -37.07 -19.34 -27.53
N ARG A 1239 -38.29 -18.81 -27.55
CA ARG A 1239 -38.84 -18.11 -28.72
C ARG A 1239 -38.25 -16.69 -28.74
N ILE A 1240 -37.35 -16.43 -29.69
CA ILE A 1240 -36.88 -15.08 -30.00
C ILE A 1240 -38.02 -14.31 -30.68
N VAL A 1241 -38.97 -13.79 -29.88
CA VAL A 1241 -40.08 -12.97 -30.39
C VAL A 1241 -39.62 -11.53 -30.53
N VAL A 1242 -39.11 -11.19 -31.73
CA VAL A 1242 -38.96 -9.80 -32.16
C VAL A 1242 -40.16 -9.46 -33.04
N ALA A 1243 -40.89 -8.39 -32.70
CA ALA A 1243 -42.00 -7.92 -33.52
C ALA A 1243 -41.52 -7.55 -34.93
N PRO A 1244 -42.29 -7.83 -36.00
CA PRO A 1244 -41.84 -7.59 -37.37
C PRO A 1244 -41.49 -6.11 -37.55
N PRO A 1245 -40.33 -5.78 -38.13
CA PRO A 1245 -39.97 -4.39 -38.38
C PRO A 1245 -40.98 -3.78 -39.35
N ARG A 1246 -41.44 -2.55 -39.05
CA ARG A 1246 -42.08 -1.73 -40.08
C ARG A 1246 -41.01 -1.40 -41.12
N HIS A 1247 -41.44 -1.36 -42.39
CA HIS A 1247 -40.57 -1.09 -43.54
C HIS A 1247 -39.78 0.21 -43.37
N GLU A 1248 -38.48 0.08 -43.11
CA GLU A 1248 -37.47 1.07 -43.45
C GLU A 1248 -36.41 0.32 -44.25
N ALA A 1249 -36.20 0.75 -45.49
CA ALA A 1249 -35.29 0.13 -46.43
C ALA A 1249 -33.92 0.81 -46.31
N GLU A 1250 -33.01 0.15 -45.60
CA GLU A 1250 -31.58 0.39 -45.73
C GLU A 1250 -30.97 -0.76 -46.54
N GLU A 1251 -29.94 -0.47 -47.34
CA GLU A 1251 -29.40 -1.40 -48.33
C GLU A 1251 -28.65 -2.56 -47.66
N GLU A 1252 -29.34 -3.69 -47.47
CA GLU A 1252 -28.74 -4.92 -46.96
C GLU A 1252 -27.77 -5.51 -47.99
N GLY A 1253 -26.47 -5.27 -47.78
CA GLY A 1253 -25.44 -6.16 -48.30
C GLY A 1253 -25.67 -7.59 -47.76
N PRO A 1254 -25.30 -8.65 -48.51
CA PRO A 1254 -25.54 -10.03 -48.10
C PRO A 1254 -25.05 -10.32 -46.67
N PHE A 1255 -25.91 -10.95 -45.85
CA PHE A 1255 -25.71 -11.14 -44.41
C PHE A 1255 -24.37 -11.83 -44.03
N TRP A 1256 -23.80 -12.63 -44.92
CA TRP A 1256 -22.49 -13.27 -44.73
C TRP A 1256 -21.29 -12.31 -44.85
N MET A 1257 -21.52 -11.02 -45.09
CA MET A 1257 -20.53 -9.94 -44.93
C MET A 1257 -20.60 -9.24 -43.55
N ALA A 1258 -21.61 -9.53 -42.73
CA ALA A 1258 -21.73 -8.98 -41.38
C ALA A 1258 -20.77 -9.66 -40.40
N ALA A 1259 -20.10 -8.86 -39.56
CA ALA A 1259 -19.14 -9.37 -38.59
C ALA A 1259 -19.83 -9.70 -37.25
N ILE A 1260 -19.76 -10.97 -36.85
CA ILE A 1260 -20.15 -11.42 -35.51
C ILE A 1260 -18.95 -11.20 -34.60
N ALA A 1261 -18.97 -10.03 -33.94
CA ALA A 1261 -17.87 -9.54 -33.13
C ALA A 1261 -17.94 -10.14 -31.73
N GLU A 1262 -16.88 -10.84 -31.34
CA GLU A 1262 -16.69 -11.29 -29.97
C GLU A 1262 -16.46 -10.07 -29.07
N MET A 1263 -17.30 -9.86 -28.05
CA MET A 1263 -17.12 -8.75 -27.12
C MET A 1263 -15.98 -9.06 -26.15
N SER A 1264 -15.22 -8.05 -25.76
CA SER A 1264 -14.14 -8.19 -24.78
C SER A 1264 -14.62 -8.94 -23.53
N THR A 1265 -14.15 -10.17 -23.34
CA THR A 1265 -14.32 -10.90 -22.09
C THR A 1265 -13.66 -10.11 -20.97
N LYS A 1266 -14.32 -10.01 -19.81
CA LYS A 1266 -13.63 -9.53 -18.61
C LYS A 1266 -12.45 -10.45 -18.36
N THR A 1267 -11.26 -9.88 -18.23
CA THR A 1267 -10.05 -10.59 -17.81
C THR A 1267 -10.33 -11.46 -16.60
N THR A 1268 -9.80 -12.69 -16.64
CA THR A 1268 -9.69 -13.55 -15.45
C THR A 1268 -8.98 -12.73 -14.36
N PRO A 1269 -9.41 -12.78 -13.09
CA PRO A 1269 -8.80 -11.94 -12.08
C PRO A 1269 -7.31 -12.28 -11.91
N THR A 1270 -6.45 -11.31 -12.21
CA THR A 1270 -5.10 -11.26 -11.63
C THR A 1270 -5.22 -11.01 -10.13
N CYS A 1271 -4.23 -11.39 -9.32
CA CYS A 1271 -4.25 -11.16 -7.86
C CYS A 1271 -4.51 -9.69 -7.48
N LEU A 1272 -4.11 -8.74 -8.32
CA LEU A 1272 -4.42 -7.32 -8.16
C LEU A 1272 -5.92 -7.01 -8.36
N SER A 1273 -6.56 -7.67 -9.32
CA SER A 1273 -7.98 -7.44 -9.65
C SER A 1273 -8.97 -8.27 -8.82
N SER A 1274 -8.52 -9.26 -8.04
CA SER A 1274 -9.30 -9.81 -6.91
C SER A 1274 -9.21 -8.88 -5.69
N TYR A 1275 -8.09 -8.18 -5.50
CA TYR A 1275 -7.95 -7.08 -4.53
C TYR A 1275 -8.84 -5.87 -4.86
N LEU A 1276 -8.92 -5.46 -6.13
CA LEU A 1276 -9.70 -4.30 -6.59
C LEU A 1276 -11.21 -4.57 -6.80
N ARG A 1277 -11.73 -5.73 -6.41
CA ARG A 1277 -13.16 -6.13 -6.61
C ARG A 1277 -13.94 -6.41 -5.32
N LYS A 1278 -13.36 -6.14 -4.15
CA LYS A 1278 -14.03 -6.25 -2.85
C LYS A 1278 -14.27 -4.89 -2.23
#